data_AF-Q04912-F1
#
_entry.id   AF-Q04912-F1
#
_cell.length_a   1.000
_cell.length_b   1.000
_cell.length_c   1.000
_cell.angle_alpha   90.00
_cell.angle_beta   90.00
_cell.angle_gamma   90.00
#
_symmetry.space_group_name_H-M   'P 1'
#
loop_
_entity.id
_entity.type
_entity.pdbx_description
1 polymer ?
#
loop_
_entity_poly.entity_id
_entity_poly.type
_entity_poly.pdbx_seq_one_letter_code
_entity_poly.pdbx_strand_id
1 'polypeptide(L)'
;MELLPPLPQSFLLLLLLPAKPAAGEDWQCPRTPYAASRDFDVKYVVPSFSAGGLVQAMVTYEGDRNESAVFVAIRNRLHVLGPDLKSVQSLATGPAGDPGCQTCAACGPGPHGPPGDTDTKVLVLDPALPALVSCGSSLQGRCFLHDLEPQGTAVHLAAPACLFSAHHNRPDDCPDCVASPLGTRVTVVEQGQASYFYVASSLDAAVAASFSPRSVSIRRLKADASGFAPGFVALSVLPKHLVSYSIEYVHSFHTGAFVYFLTVQPASVTDDPSALHTRLARLSATEPELGDYRELVLDCRFAPKRRRRGAPEGGQPYPVLRVAHSAPVGAQLATELSIAEGQEVLFGVFVTGKDGGPGVGPNSVVCAFPIDLLDTLIDEGVERCCESPVHPGLRRGLDFFQSPSFCPNPPGLEALSPNTSCRHFPLLVSSSFSRVDLFNGLLGPVQVTALYVTRLDNVTVAHMGTMDGRILQVELVRSLNYLLYVSNFSLGDSGQPVQRDVSRLGDHLLFASGDQVFQVPIQGPGCRHFLTCGRCLRAWHFMGCGWCGNMCGQQKECPGSWQQDHCPPKLTEFHPHSGPLRGSTRLTLCGSNFYLHPSGLVPEGTHQVTVGQSPCRPLPKDSSKLRPVPRKDFVEEFECELEPLGTQAVGPTNVSLTVTNMPPGKHFRVDGTSVLRGFSFMEPVLIAVQPLFGPRAGGTCLTLEGQSLSVGTSRAVLVNGTECLLARVSEGQLLCATPPGATVASVPLSLQVGGAQVPGSWTFQYREDPVVLSISPNCGYINSHITICGQHLTSAWHLVLSFHDGLRAVESRCERQLPEQQLCRLPEYVVRDPQGWVAGNLSARGDGAAGFTLPGFRFLPPPHPPSANLVPLKPEEHAIKFEYIGLGAVADCVGINVTVGGESCQHEFRGDMVVCPLPPSLQLGQDGAPLQVCVDGECHILGRVVRPGPDGVPQSTLLGILLPLLLLVAALATALVFSYWWRRKQLVLPPNLNDLASLDQTAGATPLPILYSGSDYRSGLALPAIDGLDSTTCVHGASFSDSEDESCVPLLRKESIQLRDLDSALLAEVKDVLIPHERVVTHSDRVIGKGHFGVVYHGEYIDQAQNRIQCAIKSLSRITEMQQVEAFLREGLLMRGLNHPNVLALIGIMLPPEGLPHVLLPYMCHGDLLQFIRSPQRNPTVKDLISFGLQVARGMEYLAEQKFVHRDLAARNCMLDESFTVKVADFGLARDILDREYYSVQQHRHARLPVKWMALESLQTYRFTTKSDVWSFGVLLWELLTRGAPPYRHIDPFDLTHFLAQGRRLPQPEYCPDSLYQVMQQCWEADPAVRPTFRVLVGEVEQIVSALLGDHYVQLPATYMNLGPSTSHEMNVRPEQPQFSPMPGNVRRPRPLSEPPRPT
;
A
#
# COMPACT_ATOMS: atom_id res chain seq x y z
N MET A 1 -9.56 46.42 -44.40
CA MET A 1 -11.01 46.43 -44.16
C MET A 1 -11.22 45.58 -42.90
N GLU A 2 -11.46 46.10 -41.69
CA GLU A 2 -12.47 47.10 -41.24
C GLU A 2 -13.85 46.48 -40.97
N LEU A 3 -14.58 46.73 -39.86
CA LEU A 3 -14.33 47.49 -38.61
C LEU A 3 -15.15 46.89 -37.42
N LEU A 4 -14.54 46.86 -36.22
CA LEU A 4 -15.10 46.97 -34.84
C LEU A 4 -16.19 46.01 -34.22
N PRO A 5 -16.34 45.99 -32.86
CA PRO A 5 -17.19 45.08 -32.04
C PRO A 5 -18.21 45.88 -31.14
N PRO A 6 -18.61 45.56 -29.86
CA PRO A 6 -18.53 44.35 -28.99
C PRO A 6 -19.79 44.01 -28.10
N LEU A 7 -19.64 43.05 -27.15
CA LEU A 7 -20.44 42.78 -25.90
C LEU A 7 -21.85 42.11 -26.02
N PRO A 8 -22.39 41.43 -24.96
CA PRO A 8 -21.76 40.66 -23.88
C PRO A 8 -22.46 39.31 -23.46
N GLN A 9 -21.80 38.54 -22.57
CA GLN A 9 -22.35 37.58 -21.58
C GLN A 9 -23.26 36.39 -22.01
N SER A 10 -22.71 35.16 -22.01
CA SER A 10 -23.15 33.99 -21.18
C SER A 10 -22.57 32.65 -21.70
N PHE A 11 -22.54 31.61 -20.84
CA PHE A 11 -22.14 30.21 -21.14
C PHE A 11 -20.75 29.96 -21.76
N LEU A 12 -19.70 29.87 -20.92
CA LEU A 12 -18.48 29.13 -21.30
C LEU A 12 -17.69 28.65 -20.07
N LEU A 13 -17.94 27.41 -19.61
CA LEU A 13 -17.23 26.79 -18.48
C LEU A 13 -17.12 25.25 -18.60
N LEU A 14 -16.88 24.71 -19.81
CA LEU A 14 -16.84 23.25 -20.04
C LEU A 14 -15.97 22.79 -21.24
N LEU A 15 -14.96 23.58 -21.63
CA LEU A 15 -14.10 23.30 -22.80
C LEU A 15 -12.59 23.55 -22.56
N LEU A 16 -12.03 23.00 -21.48
CA LEU A 16 -10.57 22.93 -21.26
C LEU A 16 -10.14 21.59 -20.63
N LEU A 17 -10.14 20.52 -21.44
CA LEU A 17 -9.36 19.31 -21.17
C LEU A 17 -8.35 19.11 -22.30
N PRO A 18 -7.04 19.10 -22.04
CA PRO A 18 -6.04 18.92 -23.08
C PRO A 18 -5.99 17.44 -23.51
N ALA A 19 -6.46 17.14 -24.72
CA ALA A 19 -6.24 15.85 -25.36
C ALA A 19 -4.75 15.67 -25.67
N LYS A 20 -3.99 15.10 -24.72
CA LYS A 20 -2.62 14.63 -24.96
C LYS A 20 -2.68 13.38 -25.85
N PRO A 21 -2.04 13.37 -27.03
CA PRO A 21 -1.85 12.13 -27.77
C PRO A 21 -0.85 11.25 -27.03
N ALA A 22 -1.31 10.14 -26.46
CA ALA A 22 -0.45 9.16 -25.80
C ALA A 22 0.27 8.31 -26.85
N ALA A 23 1.53 8.64 -27.12
CA ALA A 23 2.42 7.83 -27.94
C ALA A 23 3.45 7.13 -27.02
N GLY A 24 3.24 5.84 -26.72
CA GLY A 24 4.28 5.00 -26.11
C GLY A 24 3.85 3.98 -25.04
N GLU A 25 2.70 4.11 -24.38
CA GLU A 25 2.26 3.14 -23.36
C GLU A 25 1.39 2.01 -23.98
N ASP A 26 1.69 0.75 -23.63
CA ASP A 26 0.90 -0.43 -24.02
C ASP A 26 -0.55 -0.33 -23.50
N TRP A 27 -1.51 -0.28 -24.42
CA TRP A 27 -2.94 -0.31 -24.09
C TRP A 27 -3.32 -1.65 -23.41
N GLN A 28 -4.18 -1.59 -22.40
CA GLN A 28 -4.67 -2.74 -21.64
C GLN A 28 -6.19 -2.64 -21.42
N CYS A 29 -6.86 -3.79 -21.32
CA CYS A 29 -8.28 -3.84 -21.04
C CYS A 29 -8.67 -3.19 -19.69
N PRO A 30 -9.76 -2.40 -19.63
CA PRO A 30 -10.24 -1.78 -18.39
C PRO A 30 -10.74 -2.84 -17.40
N ARG A 31 -10.38 -2.70 -16.11
CA ARG A 31 -10.74 -3.67 -15.06
C ARG A 31 -11.94 -3.20 -14.24
N THR A 32 -12.90 -4.08 -14.02
CA THR A 32 -14.12 -3.80 -13.25
C THR A 32 -13.96 -4.28 -11.80
N PRO A 33 -14.16 -3.44 -10.77
CA PRO A 33 -14.06 -3.89 -9.38
C PRO A 33 -15.23 -4.81 -8.99
N TYR A 34 -14.98 -5.85 -8.19
CA TYR A 34 -16.02 -6.76 -7.67
C TYR A 34 -17.11 -6.06 -6.84
N ALA A 35 -16.89 -4.81 -6.42
CA ALA A 35 -17.91 -3.95 -5.82
C ALA A 35 -19.02 -3.57 -6.84
N ALA A 36 -18.65 -3.14 -8.05
CA ALA A 36 -19.58 -2.60 -9.07
C ALA A 36 -20.55 -3.62 -9.69
N SER A 37 -20.54 -4.86 -9.21
CA SER A 37 -21.51 -5.92 -9.58
C SER A 37 -22.70 -6.02 -8.62
N ARG A 38 -22.76 -5.17 -7.59
CA ARG A 38 -23.79 -5.14 -6.55
C ARG A 38 -24.02 -3.71 -6.05
N ASP A 39 -25.19 -3.49 -5.46
CA ASP A 39 -25.57 -2.24 -4.81
C ASP A 39 -26.28 -2.55 -3.49
N PHE A 40 -25.77 -2.02 -2.37
CA PHE A 40 -26.32 -2.23 -1.03
C PHE A 40 -27.14 -1.03 -0.52
N ASP A 41 -27.34 0.00 -1.33
CA ASP A 41 -28.25 1.11 -1.04
C ASP A 41 -29.67 0.82 -1.58
N VAL A 42 -29.86 -0.30 -2.27
CA VAL A 42 -31.16 -0.87 -2.64
C VAL A 42 -31.98 -1.16 -1.39
N LYS A 43 -32.96 -0.28 -1.09
CA LYS A 43 -33.90 -0.47 0.01
C LYS A 43 -34.88 -1.61 -0.28
N TYR A 44 -35.25 -2.32 0.79
CA TYR A 44 -36.29 -3.35 0.81
C TYR A 44 -37.28 -3.02 1.92
N VAL A 45 -38.58 -3.12 1.61
CA VAL A 45 -39.64 -3.00 2.62
C VAL A 45 -39.98 -4.41 3.08
N VAL A 46 -39.77 -4.68 4.37
CA VAL A 46 -40.14 -5.94 5.04
C VAL A 46 -41.30 -5.68 6.00
N PRO A 47 -42.11 -6.69 6.37
CA PRO A 47 -43.18 -6.51 7.36
C PRO A 47 -42.60 -6.05 8.70
N SER A 48 -43.32 -5.15 9.37
CA SER A 48 -42.86 -4.54 10.62
C SER A 48 -44.00 -4.12 11.54
N PHE A 49 -43.69 -4.00 12.84
CA PHE A 49 -44.61 -3.57 13.89
C PHE A 49 -43.96 -2.48 14.76
N SER A 50 -44.65 -1.36 14.94
CA SER A 50 -44.27 -0.30 15.88
C SER A 50 -44.80 -0.64 17.28
N ALA A 51 -43.91 -0.90 18.22
CA ALA A 51 -44.27 -1.19 19.62
C ALA A 51 -44.67 0.07 20.41
N GLY A 52 -44.35 1.28 19.91
CA GLY A 52 -44.67 2.54 20.57
C GLY A 52 -43.73 2.91 21.73
N GLY A 53 -42.63 2.15 21.88
CA GLY A 53 -41.56 2.37 22.85
C GLY A 53 -40.39 1.45 22.54
N LEU A 54 -39.21 1.74 23.08
CA LEU A 54 -37.99 0.95 22.90
C LEU A 54 -38.22 -0.53 23.27
N VAL A 55 -37.93 -1.44 22.33
CA VAL A 55 -38.05 -2.89 22.55
C VAL A 55 -37.01 -3.36 23.58
N GLN A 56 -37.44 -4.20 24.52
CA GLN A 56 -36.64 -4.64 25.67
C GLN A 56 -36.30 -6.13 25.62
N ALA A 57 -37.24 -6.96 25.17
CA ALA A 57 -37.05 -8.38 24.90
C ALA A 57 -38.10 -8.85 23.89
N MET A 58 -37.78 -9.93 23.17
CA MET A 58 -38.74 -10.63 22.31
C MET A 58 -38.49 -12.13 22.29
N VAL A 59 -39.56 -12.91 22.14
CA VAL A 59 -39.52 -14.38 21.99
C VAL A 59 -40.67 -14.85 21.12
N THR A 60 -40.49 -15.97 20.43
CA THR A 60 -41.46 -16.56 19.50
C THR A 60 -41.91 -17.94 19.96
N TYR A 61 -43.19 -18.25 19.72
CA TYR A 61 -43.78 -19.57 19.96
C TYR A 61 -44.32 -20.14 18.63
N GLU A 62 -44.02 -21.40 18.39
CA GLU A 62 -44.57 -22.23 17.31
C GLU A 62 -45.16 -23.49 17.97
N GLY A 63 -46.45 -23.74 17.79
CA GLY A 63 -47.17 -24.86 18.41
C GLY A 63 -47.57 -25.97 17.43
N ASP A 64 -47.89 -27.15 17.98
CA ASP A 64 -48.15 -28.39 17.24
C ASP A 64 -49.28 -28.31 16.19
N ARG A 65 -50.15 -27.30 16.25
CA ARG A 65 -51.33 -27.16 15.37
C ARG A 65 -51.15 -26.04 14.34
N ASN A 66 -49.91 -25.58 14.14
CA ASN A 66 -49.54 -24.39 13.36
C ASN A 66 -50.06 -23.06 13.94
N GLU A 67 -50.40 -23.02 15.22
CA GLU A 67 -50.53 -21.76 15.93
C GLU A 67 -49.15 -21.14 16.18
N SER A 68 -49.08 -19.82 16.15
CA SER A 68 -47.84 -19.10 16.47
C SER A 68 -48.08 -17.71 17.03
N ALA A 69 -47.10 -17.20 17.76
CA ALA A 69 -47.10 -15.84 18.26
C ALA A 69 -45.68 -15.26 18.39
N VAL A 70 -45.62 -13.93 18.30
CA VAL A 70 -44.44 -13.13 18.65
C VAL A 70 -44.78 -12.32 19.90
N PHE A 71 -44.03 -12.53 20.97
CA PHE A 71 -44.15 -11.77 22.20
C PHE A 71 -43.10 -10.66 22.19
N VAL A 72 -43.53 -9.41 22.33
CA VAL A 72 -42.66 -8.22 22.26
C VAL A 72 -42.86 -7.38 23.51
N ALA A 73 -41.83 -7.27 24.34
CA ALA A 73 -41.86 -6.50 25.57
C ALA A 73 -41.24 -5.11 25.39
N ILE A 74 -41.91 -4.10 25.95
CA ILE A 74 -41.40 -2.74 26.16
C ILE A 74 -41.56 -2.36 27.64
N ARG A 75 -41.11 -1.16 28.01
CA ARG A 75 -41.38 -0.58 29.33
C ARG A 75 -42.88 -0.58 29.62
N ASN A 76 -43.28 -1.11 30.77
CA ASN A 76 -44.66 -1.17 31.27
C ASN A 76 -45.68 -1.96 30.41
N ARG A 77 -45.28 -2.62 29.31
CA ARG A 77 -46.22 -3.28 28.40
C ARG A 77 -45.62 -4.48 27.67
N LEU A 78 -46.43 -5.54 27.55
CA LEU A 78 -46.15 -6.73 26.74
C LEU A 78 -47.17 -6.81 25.60
N HIS A 79 -46.69 -7.00 24.37
CA HIS A 79 -47.52 -7.23 23.18
C HIS A 79 -47.47 -8.69 22.77
N VAL A 80 -48.61 -9.18 22.28
CA VAL A 80 -48.76 -10.47 21.60
C VAL A 80 -49.11 -10.16 20.16
N LEU A 81 -48.30 -10.61 19.21
CA LEU A 81 -48.52 -10.46 17.78
C LEU A 81 -48.78 -11.83 17.15
N GLY A 82 -49.65 -11.89 16.14
CA GLY A 82 -49.77 -13.06 15.28
C GLY A 82 -48.61 -13.15 14.27
N PRO A 83 -48.56 -14.21 13.42
CA PRO A 83 -47.47 -14.44 12.48
C PRO A 83 -47.23 -13.32 11.44
N ASP A 84 -48.24 -12.48 11.18
CA ASP A 84 -48.14 -11.30 10.30
C ASP A 84 -47.58 -10.04 11.02
N LEU A 85 -47.02 -10.17 12.23
CA LEU A 85 -46.69 -9.07 13.17
C LEU A 85 -47.88 -8.16 13.56
N LYS A 86 -49.13 -8.59 13.30
CA LYS A 86 -50.35 -7.87 13.72
C LYS A 86 -50.59 -8.07 15.21
N SER A 87 -50.77 -6.98 15.96
CA SER A 87 -51.08 -7.04 17.40
C SER A 87 -52.42 -7.71 17.64
N VAL A 88 -52.39 -8.82 18.40
CA VAL A 88 -53.54 -9.61 18.85
C VAL A 88 -53.99 -9.12 20.24
N GLN A 89 -53.03 -8.94 21.15
CA GLN A 89 -53.30 -8.56 22.56
C GLN A 89 -52.18 -7.64 23.07
N SER A 90 -52.50 -6.82 24.07
CA SER A 90 -51.50 -6.02 24.80
C SER A 90 -51.84 -5.99 26.28
N LEU A 91 -50.86 -6.36 27.12
CA LEU A 91 -50.95 -6.50 28.56
C LEU A 91 -50.13 -5.38 29.24
N ALA A 92 -50.68 -4.73 30.25
CA ALA A 92 -49.96 -3.76 31.08
C ALA A 92 -49.13 -4.46 32.16
N THR A 93 -47.81 -4.30 32.10
CA THR A 93 -46.84 -4.86 33.07
C THR A 93 -46.34 -3.83 34.09
N GLY A 94 -46.75 -2.57 33.95
CA GLY A 94 -46.42 -1.48 34.86
C GLY A 94 -47.16 -0.18 34.52
N PRO A 95 -46.81 0.95 35.17
CA PRO A 95 -45.83 1.02 36.25
C PRO A 95 -46.35 0.37 37.55
N ALA A 96 -45.44 -0.07 38.40
CA ALA A 96 -45.78 -0.60 39.71
C ALA A 96 -46.45 0.48 40.58
N GLY A 97 -47.53 0.10 41.28
CA GLY A 97 -48.38 1.02 42.05
C GLY A 97 -49.56 1.62 41.27
N ASP A 98 -49.61 1.47 39.95
CA ASP A 98 -50.76 1.90 39.12
C ASP A 98 -51.85 0.81 39.09
N PRO A 99 -53.14 1.15 39.30
CA PRO A 99 -54.24 0.18 39.26
C PRO A 99 -54.48 -0.47 37.88
N GLY A 100 -53.95 0.12 36.79
CA GLY A 100 -53.98 -0.46 35.46
C GLY A 100 -52.93 -1.54 35.19
N CYS A 101 -51.95 -1.72 36.09
CA CYS A 101 -50.93 -2.76 35.94
C CYS A 101 -51.51 -4.16 36.21
N GLN A 102 -51.79 -4.92 35.15
CA GLN A 102 -52.47 -6.21 35.22
C GLN A 102 -51.62 -7.28 35.92
N THR A 103 -50.31 -7.29 35.70
CA THR A 103 -49.38 -8.18 36.44
C THR A 103 -49.31 -7.80 37.92
N CYS A 104 -49.23 -6.51 38.24
CA CYS A 104 -49.21 -6.04 39.64
C CYS A 104 -50.48 -6.45 40.39
N ALA A 105 -51.65 -6.35 39.75
CA ALA A 105 -52.93 -6.77 40.32
C ALA A 105 -53.01 -8.29 40.57
N ALA A 106 -52.35 -9.10 39.73
CA ALA A 106 -52.30 -10.55 39.90
C ALA A 106 -51.50 -11.02 41.14
N CYS A 107 -50.68 -10.15 41.76
CA CYS A 107 -50.07 -10.44 43.05
C CYS A 107 -51.03 -10.26 44.25
N GLY A 108 -52.32 -10.00 44.00
CA GLY A 108 -53.34 -9.85 45.04
C GLY A 108 -53.31 -8.47 45.73
N PRO A 109 -53.96 -8.32 46.90
CA PRO A 109 -53.99 -7.06 47.64
C PRO A 109 -52.59 -6.53 47.97
N GLY A 110 -52.36 -5.24 47.72
CA GLY A 110 -51.08 -4.57 47.99
C GLY A 110 -50.85 -4.22 49.48
N PRO A 111 -49.79 -3.46 49.80
CA PRO A 111 -48.96 -2.67 48.88
C PRO A 111 -47.89 -3.50 48.14
N HIS A 112 -47.91 -3.44 46.81
CA HIS A 112 -46.82 -3.94 45.96
C HIS A 112 -45.96 -2.75 45.53
N GLY A 113 -44.72 -2.68 46.02
CA GLY A 113 -43.82 -1.55 45.77
C GLY A 113 -42.33 -1.94 45.84
N PRO A 114 -41.40 -0.98 45.63
CA PRO A 114 -41.64 0.44 45.39
C PRO A 114 -42.37 0.71 44.07
N PRO A 115 -43.10 1.84 43.95
CA PRO A 115 -43.70 2.25 42.68
C PRO A 115 -42.64 2.72 41.69
N GLY A 116 -42.90 2.54 40.39
CA GLY A 116 -41.97 2.90 39.31
C GLY A 116 -42.15 2.05 38.06
N ASP A 117 -41.38 2.35 37.01
CA ASP A 117 -41.47 1.63 35.74
C ASP A 117 -41.05 0.16 35.86
N THR A 118 -41.80 -0.72 35.19
CA THR A 118 -41.42 -2.12 34.96
C THR A 118 -40.69 -2.21 33.61
N ASP A 119 -39.36 -2.16 33.63
CA ASP A 119 -38.56 -2.65 32.49
C ASP A 119 -38.49 -4.17 32.55
N THR A 120 -38.78 -4.84 31.43
CA THR A 120 -38.71 -6.30 31.29
C THR A 120 -37.26 -6.75 31.19
N LYS A 121 -36.85 -7.70 32.02
CA LYS A 121 -35.45 -8.20 32.12
C LYS A 121 -35.32 -9.66 31.71
N VAL A 122 -36.41 -10.43 31.79
CA VAL A 122 -36.53 -11.81 31.32
C VAL A 122 -37.85 -11.95 30.58
N LEU A 123 -37.80 -12.62 29.43
CA LEU A 123 -38.97 -13.04 28.65
C LEU A 123 -38.61 -14.38 28.01
N VAL A 124 -39.15 -15.49 28.55
CA VAL A 124 -38.80 -16.86 28.14
C VAL A 124 -40.07 -17.72 28.06
N LEU A 125 -40.06 -18.72 27.19
CA LEU A 125 -41.09 -19.77 27.18
C LEU A 125 -40.66 -20.91 28.09
N ASP A 126 -41.64 -21.56 28.72
CA ASP A 126 -41.44 -22.86 29.35
C ASP A 126 -41.54 -23.96 28.26
N PRO A 127 -40.64 -24.96 28.21
CA PRO A 127 -40.74 -26.05 27.24
C PRO A 127 -41.69 -27.17 27.67
N ALA A 128 -42.00 -27.30 28.97
CA ALA A 128 -42.84 -28.37 29.52
C ALA A 128 -44.30 -27.95 29.74
N LEU A 129 -44.57 -26.64 29.70
CA LEU A 129 -45.89 -26.04 29.80
C LEU A 129 -46.09 -25.10 28.61
N PRO A 130 -47.29 -25.03 27.98
CA PRO A 130 -47.60 -23.99 27.01
C PRO A 130 -47.79 -22.66 27.75
N ALA A 131 -46.70 -22.07 28.22
CA ALA A 131 -46.68 -20.89 29.08
C ALA A 131 -45.50 -19.97 28.77
N LEU A 132 -45.77 -18.67 28.80
CA LEU A 132 -44.76 -17.60 28.75
C LEU A 132 -44.44 -17.16 30.17
N VAL A 133 -43.17 -16.88 30.46
CA VAL A 133 -42.73 -16.27 31.73
C VAL A 133 -42.06 -14.93 31.44
N SER A 134 -42.53 -13.87 32.10
CA SER A 134 -41.92 -12.54 32.05
C SER A 134 -41.55 -12.03 33.44
N CYS A 135 -40.36 -11.44 33.58
CA CYS A 135 -39.86 -10.94 34.86
C CYS A 135 -39.33 -9.51 34.70
N GLY A 136 -39.74 -8.64 35.61
CA GLY A 136 -39.47 -7.21 35.56
C GLY A 136 -38.32 -6.75 36.46
N SER A 137 -37.96 -5.48 36.35
CA SER A 137 -37.05 -4.77 37.26
C SER A 137 -37.74 -4.23 38.52
N SER A 138 -39.06 -4.05 38.47
CA SER A 138 -39.90 -3.67 39.60
C SER A 138 -40.20 -4.89 40.50
N LEU A 139 -40.92 -4.67 41.61
CA LEU A 139 -41.49 -5.73 42.45
C LEU A 139 -40.50 -6.83 42.89
N GLN A 140 -39.29 -6.43 43.29
CA GLN A 140 -38.20 -7.32 43.73
C GLN A 140 -37.73 -8.34 42.67
N GLY A 141 -37.93 -8.06 41.38
CA GLY A 141 -37.45 -8.97 40.33
C GLY A 141 -38.28 -10.26 40.19
N ARG A 142 -39.50 -10.28 40.74
CA ARG A 142 -40.41 -11.44 40.62
C ARG A 142 -40.86 -11.67 39.18
N CYS A 143 -41.24 -12.90 38.89
CA CYS A 143 -41.76 -13.31 37.59
C CYS A 143 -43.29 -13.41 37.57
N PHE A 144 -43.83 -13.46 36.36
CA PHE A 144 -45.23 -13.70 36.04
C PHE A 144 -45.31 -14.82 35.01
N LEU A 145 -46.17 -15.81 35.26
CA LEU A 145 -46.48 -16.87 34.31
C LEU A 145 -47.79 -16.53 33.59
N HIS A 146 -47.82 -16.74 32.28
CA HIS A 146 -48.95 -16.43 31.40
C HIS A 146 -49.22 -17.67 30.55
N ASP A 147 -50.28 -18.40 30.85
CA ASP A 147 -50.67 -19.57 30.06
C ASP A 147 -51.04 -19.15 28.63
N LEU A 148 -50.64 -19.97 27.66
CA LEU A 148 -50.90 -19.75 26.24
C LEU A 148 -52.27 -20.34 25.87
N GLU A 149 -53.13 -19.52 25.27
CA GLU A 149 -54.45 -19.92 24.76
C GLU A 149 -54.47 -19.87 23.21
N PRO A 150 -54.26 -21.00 22.51
CA PRO A 150 -54.37 -21.06 21.05
C PRO A 150 -55.78 -20.76 20.54
N GLN A 151 -55.89 -19.83 19.60
CA GLN A 151 -57.14 -19.48 18.91
C GLN A 151 -56.91 -19.37 17.40
N GLY A 152 -57.21 -20.46 16.67
CA GLY A 152 -56.90 -20.58 15.25
C GLY A 152 -55.40 -20.71 15.04
N THR A 153 -54.81 -19.83 14.23
CA THR A 153 -53.35 -19.75 14.00
C THR A 153 -52.64 -18.75 14.91
N ALA A 154 -53.36 -18.06 15.79
CA ALA A 154 -52.82 -17.10 16.75
C ALA A 154 -52.90 -17.65 18.18
N VAL A 155 -52.18 -17.00 19.11
CA VAL A 155 -52.17 -17.34 20.53
C VAL A 155 -52.51 -16.10 21.35
N HIS A 156 -53.28 -16.26 22.42
CA HIS A 156 -53.51 -15.25 23.45
C HIS A 156 -52.78 -15.63 24.74
N LEU A 157 -52.58 -14.65 25.62
CA LEU A 157 -52.14 -14.87 26.99
C LEU A 157 -53.34 -14.83 27.94
N ALA A 158 -53.46 -15.85 28.77
CA ALA A 158 -54.39 -15.88 29.90
C ALA A 158 -54.07 -14.77 30.93
N ALA A 159 -54.91 -14.66 31.98
CA ALA A 159 -54.61 -13.76 33.09
C ALA A 159 -53.32 -14.19 33.81
N PRO A 160 -52.36 -13.28 34.07
CA PRO A 160 -51.06 -13.65 34.62
C PRO A 160 -51.16 -14.22 36.04
N ALA A 161 -50.34 -15.22 36.36
CA ALA A 161 -50.09 -15.70 37.71
C ALA A 161 -48.82 -15.06 38.28
N CYS A 162 -48.90 -14.46 39.48
CA CYS A 162 -47.74 -13.85 40.15
C CYS A 162 -46.88 -14.92 40.84
N LEU A 163 -45.68 -15.19 40.30
CA LEU A 163 -44.73 -16.16 40.82
C LEU A 163 -44.00 -15.59 42.06
N PHE A 164 -44.73 -15.36 43.16
CA PHE A 164 -44.17 -14.84 44.41
C PHE A 164 -45.00 -15.27 45.64
N SER A 165 -44.47 -16.19 46.45
CA SER A 165 -45.12 -16.66 47.67
C SER A 165 -44.86 -15.73 48.86
N ALA A 166 -45.93 -15.12 49.39
CA ALA A 166 -45.87 -14.21 50.54
C ALA A 166 -45.33 -14.83 51.85
N HIS A 167 -45.24 -16.16 51.94
CA HIS A 167 -44.77 -16.86 53.15
C HIS A 167 -43.33 -17.38 53.04
N HIS A 168 -42.77 -17.48 51.83
CA HIS A 168 -41.44 -18.05 51.60
C HIS A 168 -40.34 -17.02 51.28
N ASN A 169 -40.70 -15.80 50.85
CA ASN A 169 -39.72 -14.76 50.53
C ASN A 169 -39.44 -13.83 51.71
N ARG A 170 -38.17 -13.48 51.89
CA ARG A 170 -37.64 -12.57 52.92
C ARG A 170 -36.53 -11.69 52.32
N PRO A 171 -36.15 -10.58 52.99
CA PRO A 171 -35.02 -9.76 52.55
C PRO A 171 -33.71 -10.55 52.38
N ASP A 172 -33.40 -11.46 53.30
CA ASP A 172 -32.13 -12.21 53.31
C ASP A 172 -32.13 -13.45 52.40
N ASP A 173 -33.33 -13.97 52.09
CA ASP A 173 -33.55 -15.13 51.24
C ASP A 173 -34.89 -15.00 50.48
N CYS A 174 -34.80 -14.85 49.15
CA CYS A 174 -35.95 -14.67 48.27
C CYS A 174 -35.90 -15.68 47.10
N PRO A 175 -36.48 -16.89 47.28
CA PRO A 175 -36.57 -17.90 46.22
C PRO A 175 -37.21 -17.40 44.92
N ASP A 176 -38.10 -16.41 45.01
CA ASP A 176 -38.90 -15.91 43.88
C ASP A 176 -38.34 -14.64 43.20
N CYS A 177 -37.29 -14.04 43.76
CA CYS A 177 -36.63 -12.87 43.17
C CYS A 177 -35.68 -13.35 42.06
N VAL A 178 -36.07 -13.31 40.79
CA VAL A 178 -35.32 -13.91 39.67
C VAL A 178 -34.53 -12.85 38.89
N ALA A 179 -35.19 -11.75 38.53
CA ALA A 179 -34.62 -10.72 37.68
C ALA A 179 -33.84 -9.67 38.48
N SER A 180 -32.64 -9.36 38.01
CA SER A 180 -31.89 -8.17 38.45
C SER A 180 -32.27 -6.97 37.57
N PRO A 181 -32.42 -5.76 38.14
CA PRO A 181 -32.58 -4.54 37.34
C PRO A 181 -31.36 -4.27 36.45
N LEU A 182 -30.18 -4.78 36.82
CA LEU A 182 -28.93 -4.64 36.06
C LEU A 182 -28.87 -5.56 34.83
N GLY A 183 -29.63 -6.66 34.83
CA GLY A 183 -29.65 -7.64 33.75
C GLY A 183 -29.66 -9.09 34.24
N THR A 184 -30.39 -9.93 33.51
CA THR A 184 -30.54 -11.36 33.79
C THR A 184 -30.58 -12.14 32.48
N ARG A 185 -30.09 -13.37 32.50
CA ARG A 185 -30.33 -14.39 31.48
C ARG A 185 -30.88 -15.65 32.14
N VAL A 186 -31.86 -16.27 31.49
CA VAL A 186 -32.55 -17.47 31.99
C VAL A 186 -32.63 -18.48 30.86
N THR A 187 -32.34 -19.73 31.18
CA THR A 187 -32.60 -20.87 30.31
C THR A 187 -33.46 -21.86 31.09
N VAL A 188 -34.62 -22.22 30.53
CA VAL A 188 -35.57 -23.16 31.14
C VAL A 188 -35.31 -24.54 30.56
N VAL A 189 -35.23 -25.56 31.43
CA VAL A 189 -34.97 -26.95 31.06
C VAL A 189 -36.02 -27.84 31.75
N GLU A 190 -36.63 -28.76 31.00
CA GLU A 190 -37.46 -29.80 31.59
C GLU A 190 -36.59 -30.88 32.23
N GLN A 191 -36.84 -31.22 33.49
CA GLN A 191 -36.25 -32.41 34.13
C GLN A 191 -37.35 -33.28 34.74
N GLY A 192 -37.58 -34.45 34.14
CA GLY A 192 -38.54 -35.44 34.59
C GLY A 192 -39.99 -35.02 34.35
N GLN A 193 -40.54 -34.19 35.24
CA GLN A 193 -41.93 -33.68 35.21
C GLN A 193 -42.01 -32.26 35.82
N ALA A 194 -40.93 -31.50 35.78
CA ALA A 194 -40.88 -30.13 36.31
C ALA A 194 -39.88 -29.26 35.54
N SER A 195 -40.22 -27.98 35.40
CA SER A 195 -39.37 -26.98 34.75
C SER A 195 -38.34 -26.41 35.73
N TYR A 196 -37.07 -26.44 35.34
CA TYR A 196 -35.94 -25.90 36.08
C TYR A 196 -35.40 -24.65 35.37
N PHE A 197 -35.38 -23.55 36.11
CA PHE A 197 -34.92 -22.25 35.66
C PHE A 197 -33.45 -22.11 36.05
N TYR A 198 -32.57 -22.20 35.07
CA TYR A 198 -31.17 -21.84 35.23
C TYR A 198 -31.08 -20.32 35.07
N VAL A 199 -30.81 -19.62 36.17
CA VAL A 199 -30.85 -18.15 36.27
C VAL A 199 -29.45 -17.62 36.52
N ALA A 200 -29.02 -16.66 35.70
CA ALA A 200 -27.81 -15.89 35.94
C ALA A 200 -28.09 -14.37 35.91
N SER A 201 -27.66 -13.66 36.94
CA SER A 201 -28.08 -12.27 37.22
C SER A 201 -26.90 -11.38 37.63
N SER A 202 -26.76 -10.22 36.99
CA SER A 202 -25.76 -9.21 37.35
C SER A 202 -26.10 -8.60 38.71
N LEU A 203 -25.13 -8.47 39.62
CA LEU A 203 -25.31 -7.88 40.95
C LEU A 203 -24.43 -6.64 41.16
N ASP A 204 -24.91 -5.72 42.00
CA ASP A 204 -24.12 -4.69 42.67
C ASP A 204 -24.38 -4.74 44.19
N ALA A 205 -23.82 -3.79 44.95
CA ALA A 205 -24.01 -3.70 46.39
C ALA A 205 -25.47 -3.43 46.83
N ALA A 206 -26.32 -2.83 45.99
CA ALA A 206 -27.71 -2.54 46.32
C ALA A 206 -28.62 -3.75 46.04
N VAL A 207 -28.46 -4.39 44.87
CA VAL A 207 -29.20 -5.60 44.46
C VAL A 207 -28.80 -6.84 45.27
N ALA A 208 -27.59 -6.87 45.84
CA ALA A 208 -27.16 -7.94 46.73
C ALA A 208 -27.63 -7.79 48.19
N ALA A 209 -27.96 -6.58 48.64
CA ALA A 209 -28.20 -6.29 50.07
C ALA A 209 -29.60 -6.71 50.58
N SER A 210 -30.59 -6.86 49.70
CA SER A 210 -31.97 -7.23 50.08
C SER A 210 -32.72 -7.77 48.88
N PHE A 211 -33.50 -8.84 49.07
CA PHE A 211 -34.25 -9.53 48.01
C PHE A 211 -33.38 -9.96 46.81
N SER A 212 -32.14 -10.38 47.08
CA SER A 212 -31.15 -10.62 46.04
C SER A 212 -31.50 -11.82 45.15
N PRO A 213 -31.40 -11.69 43.81
CA PRO A 213 -31.60 -12.79 42.89
C PRO A 213 -30.42 -13.78 42.82
N ARG A 214 -29.35 -13.57 43.61
CA ARG A 214 -28.06 -14.28 43.53
C ARG A 214 -27.40 -14.10 42.15
N SER A 215 -26.18 -14.59 41.95
CA SER A 215 -25.47 -14.45 40.66
C SER A 215 -25.73 -15.62 39.72
N VAL A 216 -25.74 -16.86 40.24
CA VAL A 216 -26.13 -18.07 39.50
C VAL A 216 -26.97 -18.95 40.42
N SER A 217 -28.11 -19.43 39.95
CA SER A 217 -29.00 -20.34 40.70
C SER A 217 -29.77 -21.27 39.78
N ILE A 218 -30.09 -22.47 40.27
CA ILE A 218 -30.96 -23.44 39.58
C ILE A 218 -32.24 -23.55 40.41
N ARG A 219 -33.38 -23.17 39.82
CA ARG A 219 -34.65 -23.02 40.56
C ARG A 219 -35.74 -23.87 39.94
N ARG A 220 -36.27 -24.85 40.68
CA ARG A 220 -37.43 -25.62 40.24
C ARG A 220 -38.71 -24.81 40.41
N LEU A 221 -39.48 -24.64 39.33
CA LEU A 221 -40.83 -24.06 39.38
C LEU A 221 -41.74 -24.98 40.22
N LYS A 222 -42.66 -24.40 41.01
CA LYS A 222 -43.68 -25.18 41.73
C LYS A 222 -44.90 -25.38 40.83
N ALA A 223 -45.42 -26.61 40.80
CA ALA A 223 -46.56 -27.01 39.97
C ALA A 223 -47.91 -26.38 40.39
N ASP A 224 -47.93 -25.60 41.48
CA ASP A 224 -49.07 -24.78 41.92
C ASP A 224 -48.97 -23.32 41.41
N ALA A 225 -47.98 -23.01 40.56
CA ALA A 225 -47.63 -21.67 40.09
C ALA A 225 -47.38 -20.63 41.21
N SER A 226 -47.10 -21.04 42.46
CA SER A 226 -46.88 -20.12 43.58
C SER A 226 -45.45 -19.57 43.67
N GLY A 227 -44.64 -19.70 42.62
CA GLY A 227 -43.21 -19.36 42.57
C GLY A 227 -42.28 -20.58 42.46
N PHE A 228 -41.08 -20.47 43.01
CA PHE A 228 -40.01 -21.46 42.96
C PHE A 228 -39.82 -22.18 44.30
N ALA A 229 -39.19 -23.37 44.26
CA ALA A 229 -38.88 -24.14 45.46
C ALA A 229 -37.77 -23.45 46.30
N PRO A 230 -37.94 -23.26 47.62
CA PRO A 230 -36.89 -22.71 48.48
C PRO A 230 -35.75 -23.70 48.71
N GLY A 231 -34.61 -23.21 49.17
CA GLY A 231 -33.46 -24.04 49.58
C GLY A 231 -32.57 -24.55 48.45
N PHE A 232 -32.65 -23.95 47.25
CA PHE A 232 -31.68 -24.22 46.18
C PHE A 232 -30.27 -23.72 46.55
N VAL A 233 -29.25 -24.38 46.01
CA VAL A 233 -27.87 -23.86 46.06
C VAL A 233 -27.73 -22.72 45.06
N ALA A 234 -26.99 -21.68 45.43
CA ALA A 234 -26.72 -20.53 44.56
C ALA A 234 -25.29 -20.02 44.75
N LEU A 235 -24.67 -19.55 43.66
CA LEU A 235 -23.45 -18.75 43.69
C LEU A 235 -23.80 -17.26 43.70
N SER A 236 -22.98 -16.45 44.36
CA SER A 236 -23.15 -14.99 44.43
C SER A 236 -21.79 -14.32 44.58
N VAL A 237 -21.58 -13.19 43.91
CA VAL A 237 -20.34 -12.40 44.08
C VAL A 237 -20.19 -12.04 45.56
N LEU A 238 -19.04 -12.40 46.13
CA LEU A 238 -18.75 -12.23 47.56
C LEU A 238 -18.83 -10.73 47.94
N PRO A 239 -19.31 -10.35 49.15
CA PRO A 239 -19.58 -8.96 49.51
C PRO A 239 -18.41 -7.98 49.28
N LYS A 240 -17.18 -8.46 49.49
CA LYS A 240 -15.91 -7.74 49.22
C LYS A 240 -15.68 -7.34 47.75
N HIS A 241 -16.46 -7.84 46.79
CA HIS A 241 -16.24 -7.70 45.35
C HIS A 241 -17.44 -7.13 44.58
N LEU A 242 -18.58 -6.90 45.24
CA LEU A 242 -19.82 -6.39 44.63
C LEU A 242 -19.71 -5.01 43.95
N VAL A 243 -18.61 -4.29 44.16
CA VAL A 243 -18.34 -2.97 43.55
C VAL A 243 -17.25 -3.05 42.48
N SER A 244 -16.31 -3.99 42.58
CA SER A 244 -15.15 -4.11 41.69
C SER A 244 -15.28 -5.19 40.62
N TYR A 245 -16.20 -6.15 40.78
CA TYR A 245 -16.31 -7.34 39.93
C TYR A 245 -17.75 -7.52 39.42
N SER A 246 -18.16 -6.64 38.51
CA SER A 246 -19.44 -6.74 37.79
C SER A 246 -19.35 -7.79 36.67
N ILE A 247 -20.35 -8.69 36.60
CA ILE A 247 -20.48 -9.70 35.55
C ILE A 247 -21.66 -9.31 34.63
N GLU A 248 -21.43 -9.11 33.33
CA GLU A 248 -22.49 -9.03 32.32
C GLU A 248 -22.80 -10.44 31.81
N TYR A 249 -24.04 -10.91 31.98
CA TYR A 249 -24.52 -12.15 31.35
C TYR A 249 -25.11 -11.82 29.98
N VAL A 250 -24.35 -12.07 28.92
CA VAL A 250 -24.66 -11.65 27.54
C VAL A 250 -25.72 -12.54 26.90
N HIS A 251 -25.54 -13.86 27.01
CA HIS A 251 -26.36 -14.88 26.36
C HIS A 251 -26.36 -16.18 27.19
N SER A 252 -27.40 -17.00 27.05
CA SER A 252 -27.47 -18.34 27.63
C SER A 252 -28.23 -19.29 26.71
N PHE A 253 -27.83 -20.57 26.70
CA PHE A 253 -28.40 -21.60 25.84
C PHE A 253 -28.30 -22.99 26.49
N HIS A 254 -29.09 -23.94 25.99
CA HIS A 254 -29.08 -25.35 26.39
C HIS A 254 -28.79 -26.18 25.14
N THR A 255 -27.79 -27.07 25.21
CA THR A 255 -27.46 -28.00 24.12
C THR A 255 -26.75 -29.24 24.67
N GLY A 256 -26.96 -30.39 24.03
CA GLY A 256 -26.50 -31.67 24.55
C GLY A 256 -27.10 -31.98 25.94
N ALA A 257 -26.23 -32.16 26.94
CA ALA A 257 -26.60 -32.40 28.34
C ALA A 257 -26.23 -31.21 29.26
N PHE A 258 -26.01 -30.01 28.71
CA PHE A 258 -25.45 -28.88 29.44
C PHE A 258 -26.17 -27.55 29.18
N VAL A 259 -26.25 -26.73 30.23
CA VAL A 259 -26.67 -25.33 30.16
C VAL A 259 -25.43 -24.44 30.18
N TYR A 260 -25.41 -23.45 29.30
CA TYR A 260 -24.29 -22.55 29.09
C TYR A 260 -24.68 -21.09 29.35
N PHE A 261 -23.78 -20.35 29.99
CA PHE A 261 -23.86 -18.89 30.13
C PHE A 261 -22.61 -18.24 29.56
N LEU A 262 -22.78 -17.18 28.77
CA LEU A 262 -21.68 -16.36 28.27
C LEU A 262 -21.60 -15.06 29.05
N THR A 263 -20.42 -14.83 29.61
CA THR A 263 -20.14 -13.74 30.53
C THR A 263 -19.10 -12.79 29.97
N VAL A 264 -19.23 -11.50 30.27
CA VAL A 264 -18.13 -10.53 30.23
C VAL A 264 -17.88 -10.04 31.65
N GLN A 265 -16.64 -10.18 32.11
CA GLN A 265 -16.23 -9.93 33.50
C GLN A 265 -14.74 -9.53 33.55
N PRO A 266 -14.22 -8.97 34.66
CA PRO A 266 -12.79 -8.67 34.78
C PRO A 266 -11.91 -9.94 34.68
N ALA A 267 -10.67 -9.76 34.23
CA ALA A 267 -9.70 -10.84 34.06
C ALA A 267 -9.46 -11.64 35.35
N SER A 268 -9.17 -10.91 36.43
CA SER A 268 -9.00 -11.38 37.80
C SER A 268 -9.63 -10.40 38.80
N VAL A 269 -9.80 -10.85 40.04
CA VAL A 269 -10.18 -10.04 41.20
C VAL A 269 -9.09 -9.03 41.59
N THR A 270 -7.85 -9.26 41.15
CA THR A 270 -6.66 -8.43 41.42
C THR A 270 -6.43 -7.31 40.40
N ASP A 271 -7.09 -7.36 39.26
CA ASP A 271 -6.71 -6.58 38.09
C ASP A 271 -7.57 -5.30 37.98
N ASP A 272 -7.21 -4.42 37.04
CA ASP A 272 -8.03 -3.26 36.67
C ASP A 272 -9.45 -3.75 36.27
N PRO A 273 -10.55 -3.26 36.89
CA PRO A 273 -11.91 -3.66 36.51
C PRO A 273 -12.27 -3.39 35.04
N SER A 274 -11.52 -2.53 34.34
CA SER A 274 -11.65 -2.31 32.89
C SER A 274 -10.90 -3.34 32.03
N ALA A 275 -10.13 -4.26 32.62
CA ALA A 275 -9.50 -5.40 31.95
C ALA A 275 -10.51 -6.54 31.76
N LEU A 276 -11.54 -6.29 30.96
CA LEU A 276 -12.62 -7.23 30.68
C LEU A 276 -12.20 -8.34 29.72
N HIS A 277 -12.65 -9.57 29.98
CA HIS A 277 -12.60 -10.72 29.07
C HIS A 277 -13.92 -11.49 29.05
N THR A 278 -14.03 -12.46 28.12
CA THR A 278 -15.20 -13.31 27.97
C THR A 278 -14.94 -14.69 28.58
N ARG A 279 -15.89 -15.22 29.35
CA ARG A 279 -15.88 -16.63 29.78
C ARG A 279 -17.19 -17.33 29.44
N LEU A 280 -17.08 -18.59 29.04
CA LEU A 280 -18.18 -19.56 28.98
C LEU A 280 -18.29 -20.24 30.35
N ALA A 281 -19.46 -20.24 30.96
CA ALA A 281 -19.78 -21.05 32.12
C ALA A 281 -20.66 -22.24 31.70
N ARG A 282 -20.35 -23.45 32.16
CA ARG A 282 -21.10 -24.71 31.92
C ARG A 282 -21.71 -25.21 33.23
N LEU A 283 -22.93 -25.74 33.16
CA LEU A 283 -23.64 -26.47 34.21
C LEU A 283 -24.30 -27.72 33.60
N SER A 284 -24.48 -28.77 34.40
CA SER A 284 -25.29 -29.94 34.01
C SER A 284 -26.74 -29.49 33.73
N ALA A 285 -27.33 -29.99 32.64
CA ALA A 285 -28.76 -29.83 32.35
C ALA A 285 -29.60 -30.97 32.90
N THR A 286 -28.99 -32.07 33.37
CA THR A 286 -29.67 -33.26 33.92
C THR A 286 -29.64 -33.28 35.45
N GLU A 287 -28.67 -32.63 36.08
CA GLU A 287 -28.46 -32.64 37.53
C GLU A 287 -28.51 -31.21 38.08
N PRO A 288 -29.50 -30.84 38.91
CA PRO A 288 -29.75 -29.46 39.31
C PRO A 288 -28.84 -28.99 40.46
N GLU A 289 -27.52 -29.14 40.30
CA GLU A 289 -26.52 -28.73 41.29
C GLU A 289 -25.44 -27.78 40.74
N LEU A 290 -24.74 -27.09 41.66
CA LEU A 290 -23.70 -26.11 41.33
C LEU A 290 -22.28 -26.59 41.70
N GLY A 291 -22.11 -27.83 42.19
CA GLY A 291 -20.78 -28.44 42.33
C GLY A 291 -20.08 -28.54 40.98
N ASP A 292 -20.86 -28.77 39.93
CA ASP A 292 -20.40 -28.88 38.54
C ASP A 292 -20.40 -27.57 37.73
N TYR A 293 -20.35 -26.42 38.42
CA TYR A 293 -20.08 -25.13 37.78
C TYR A 293 -18.64 -25.07 37.25
N ARG A 294 -18.46 -24.92 35.94
CA ARG A 294 -17.16 -24.75 35.26
C ARG A 294 -17.13 -23.45 34.51
N GLU A 295 -16.04 -22.68 34.59
CA GLU A 295 -15.77 -21.57 33.67
C GLU A 295 -14.57 -21.85 32.76
N LEU A 296 -14.64 -21.40 31.51
CA LEU A 296 -13.59 -21.45 30.50
C LEU A 296 -13.43 -20.07 29.84
N VAL A 297 -12.20 -19.55 29.78
CA VAL A 297 -11.90 -18.27 29.11
C VAL A 297 -11.94 -18.43 27.58
N LEU A 298 -12.68 -17.56 26.88
CA LEU A 298 -12.74 -17.51 25.41
C LEU A 298 -11.91 -16.35 24.88
N ASP A 299 -10.99 -16.63 23.95
CA ASP A 299 -10.09 -15.64 23.34
C ASP A 299 -10.33 -15.57 21.81
N CYS A 300 -10.97 -14.50 21.34
CA CYS A 300 -11.16 -14.25 19.92
C CYS A 300 -10.12 -13.27 19.38
N ARG A 301 -9.48 -13.61 18.25
CA ARG A 301 -8.26 -12.94 17.78
C ARG A 301 -8.36 -12.50 16.32
N PHE A 302 -7.89 -11.29 16.02
CA PHE A 302 -7.70 -10.80 14.65
C PHE A 302 -6.23 -10.98 14.22
N ALA A 303 -5.99 -11.80 13.19
CA ALA A 303 -4.66 -12.13 12.66
C ALA A 303 -4.43 -11.55 11.25
N PRO A 304 -4.16 -10.25 11.09
CA PRO A 304 -3.94 -9.63 9.77
C PRO A 304 -2.67 -10.16 9.08
N LYS A 305 -2.75 -10.42 7.77
CA LYS A 305 -1.63 -10.85 6.89
C LYS A 305 -0.40 -9.92 6.90
N ARG A 306 -0.50 -8.71 7.46
CA ARG A 306 0.64 -7.89 7.90
C ARG A 306 0.54 -7.70 9.41
N ARG A 307 1.49 -8.27 10.18
CA ARG A 307 1.60 -8.11 11.64
C ARG A 307 1.48 -6.63 12.01
N ARG A 308 0.55 -6.30 12.91
CA ARG A 308 0.47 -4.98 13.55
C ARG A 308 1.57 -4.81 14.61
N ARG A 309 2.02 -3.57 14.83
CA ARG A 309 2.96 -3.24 15.89
C ARG A 309 2.26 -3.38 17.25
N GLY A 310 2.49 -4.48 17.98
CA GLY A 310 1.96 -4.70 19.34
C GLY A 310 0.85 -5.74 19.49
N ALA A 311 0.52 -6.50 18.45
CA ALA A 311 -0.26 -7.73 18.62
C ALA A 311 0.64 -8.84 19.20
N PRO A 312 0.22 -9.57 20.26
CA PRO A 312 0.87 -10.80 20.70
C PRO A 312 0.94 -11.85 19.59
N GLU A 313 1.75 -12.89 19.78
CA GLU A 313 1.79 -13.97 18.80
C GLU A 313 0.45 -14.71 18.72
N GLY A 314 -0.03 -14.86 17.48
CA GLY A 314 -1.37 -15.33 17.13
C GLY A 314 -2.47 -14.27 16.94
N GLY A 315 -2.24 -12.97 17.23
CA GLY A 315 -3.14 -11.89 16.78
C GLY A 315 -3.44 -10.78 17.80
N GLN A 316 -4.17 -9.76 17.34
CA GLN A 316 -4.74 -8.72 18.20
C GLN A 316 -5.99 -9.29 18.91
N PRO A 317 -6.06 -9.27 20.25
CA PRO A 317 -7.20 -9.83 20.98
C PRO A 317 -8.43 -8.92 20.92
N TYR A 318 -9.60 -9.54 20.87
CA TYR A 318 -10.93 -8.94 20.94
C TYR A 318 -11.65 -9.63 22.11
N PRO A 319 -11.47 -9.15 23.35
CA PRO A 319 -11.79 -9.91 24.56
C PRO A 319 -13.25 -9.73 25.04
N VAL A 320 -14.00 -8.75 24.51
CA VAL A 320 -15.36 -8.42 24.96
C VAL A 320 -16.38 -8.94 23.95
N LEU A 321 -17.14 -9.96 24.32
CA LEU A 321 -18.31 -10.44 23.59
C LEU A 321 -19.45 -9.40 23.63
N ARG A 322 -20.19 -9.25 22.53
CA ARG A 322 -21.40 -8.39 22.45
C ARG A 322 -22.69 -9.16 22.22
N VAL A 323 -22.62 -10.24 21.43
CA VAL A 323 -23.71 -11.16 21.12
C VAL A 323 -23.14 -12.51 20.68
N ALA A 324 -23.89 -13.58 20.91
CA ALA A 324 -23.53 -14.93 20.50
C ALA A 324 -24.78 -15.76 20.16
N HIS A 325 -24.58 -16.86 19.44
CA HIS A 325 -25.62 -17.80 19.05
C HIS A 325 -25.01 -19.19 18.79
N SER A 326 -25.61 -20.26 19.31
CA SER A 326 -25.25 -21.66 18.98
C SER A 326 -26.11 -22.18 17.83
N ALA A 327 -25.50 -22.82 16.84
CA ALA A 327 -26.22 -23.40 15.70
C ALA A 327 -25.45 -24.59 15.05
N PRO A 328 -26.15 -25.50 14.36
CA PRO A 328 -25.53 -26.61 13.66
C PRO A 328 -24.95 -26.14 12.31
N VAL A 329 -23.75 -26.60 11.96
CA VAL A 329 -23.05 -26.15 10.74
C VAL A 329 -23.28 -27.05 9.53
N GLY A 330 -23.24 -26.46 8.33
CA GLY A 330 -23.22 -27.17 7.05
C GLY A 330 -21.82 -27.67 6.65
N ALA A 331 -21.76 -28.66 5.75
CA ALA A 331 -20.55 -29.39 5.36
C ALA A 331 -19.31 -28.52 5.06
N GLN A 332 -19.49 -27.38 4.38
CA GLN A 332 -18.39 -26.50 3.97
C GLN A 332 -17.67 -25.88 5.18
N LEU A 333 -18.44 -25.40 6.17
CA LEU A 333 -17.88 -24.82 7.40
C LEU A 333 -17.38 -25.90 8.37
N ALA A 334 -18.08 -27.04 8.44
CA ALA A 334 -17.63 -28.20 9.21
C ALA A 334 -16.21 -28.62 8.81
N THR A 335 -15.94 -28.70 7.50
CA THR A 335 -14.62 -28.99 6.93
C THR A 335 -13.57 -27.95 7.34
N GLU A 336 -13.88 -26.64 7.31
CA GLU A 336 -12.94 -25.59 7.71
C GLU A 336 -12.66 -25.53 9.21
N LEU A 337 -13.58 -26.03 10.04
CA LEU A 337 -13.44 -26.12 11.50
C LEU A 337 -12.88 -27.47 11.99
N SER A 338 -12.72 -28.44 11.08
CA SER A 338 -12.29 -29.82 11.34
C SER A 338 -13.25 -30.61 12.25
N ILE A 339 -14.56 -30.48 11.99
CA ILE A 339 -15.67 -31.18 12.66
C ILE A 339 -16.61 -31.82 11.61
N ALA A 340 -17.56 -32.64 12.05
CA ALA A 340 -18.58 -33.23 11.18
C ALA A 340 -19.75 -32.24 10.89
N GLU A 341 -20.45 -32.47 9.76
CA GLU A 341 -21.66 -31.71 9.44
C GLU A 341 -22.76 -31.95 10.49
N GLY A 342 -23.51 -30.89 10.83
CA GLY A 342 -24.59 -30.94 11.81
C GLY A 342 -24.14 -30.82 13.27
N GLN A 343 -22.84 -30.80 13.57
CA GLN A 343 -22.36 -30.51 14.92
C GLN A 343 -22.65 -29.06 15.32
N GLU A 344 -22.99 -28.89 16.61
CA GLU A 344 -23.28 -27.61 17.23
C GLU A 344 -22.00 -26.76 17.39
N VAL A 345 -22.08 -25.50 16.94
CA VAL A 345 -21.01 -24.53 17.03
C VAL A 345 -21.53 -23.24 17.64
N LEU A 346 -20.87 -22.76 18.68
CA LEU A 346 -21.10 -21.45 19.25
C LEU A 346 -20.39 -20.39 18.39
N PHE A 347 -21.14 -19.43 17.88
CA PHE A 347 -20.62 -18.24 17.19
C PHE A 347 -20.70 -17.03 18.12
N GLY A 348 -19.58 -16.32 18.28
CA GLY A 348 -19.52 -15.11 19.11
C GLY A 348 -18.99 -13.90 18.36
N VAL A 349 -19.64 -12.75 18.56
CA VAL A 349 -19.23 -11.44 18.04
C VAL A 349 -18.46 -10.70 19.14
N PHE A 350 -17.19 -10.39 18.89
CA PHE A 350 -16.31 -9.73 19.86
C PHE A 350 -15.85 -8.35 19.38
N VAL A 351 -15.58 -7.46 20.34
CA VAL A 351 -15.05 -6.09 20.13
C VAL A 351 -13.78 -5.87 20.97
N THR A 352 -13.08 -4.75 20.76
CA THR A 352 -11.93 -4.36 21.58
C THR A 352 -12.37 -3.91 22.99
N GLY A 353 -11.60 -4.26 24.03
CA GLY A 353 -11.97 -3.99 25.43
C GLY A 353 -11.94 -2.51 25.86
N LYS A 354 -11.49 -1.61 24.99
CA LYS A 354 -11.62 -0.15 25.10
C LYS A 354 -12.00 0.37 23.71
N ASP A 355 -12.75 1.47 23.64
CA ASP A 355 -13.17 2.06 22.37
C ASP A 355 -11.94 2.38 21.51
N GLY A 356 -11.84 1.71 20.35
CA GLY A 356 -10.68 1.80 19.50
C GLY A 356 -10.53 3.20 18.91
N GLY A 357 -9.47 3.91 19.27
CA GLY A 357 -9.17 5.23 18.72
C GLY A 357 -9.12 5.23 17.18
N PRO A 358 -9.34 6.39 16.52
CA PRO A 358 -9.52 6.46 15.06
C PRO A 358 -8.36 5.83 14.27
N GLY A 359 -8.58 4.62 13.72
CA GLY A 359 -7.61 3.87 12.91
C GLY A 359 -7.39 2.40 13.28
N VAL A 360 -7.94 1.89 14.39
CA VAL A 360 -7.48 0.64 15.02
C VAL A 360 -8.20 -0.66 14.58
N GLY A 361 -8.58 -0.79 13.30
CA GLY A 361 -8.94 -2.08 12.66
C GLY A 361 -10.44 -2.36 12.52
N PRO A 362 -10.86 -3.64 12.36
CA PRO A 362 -12.28 -3.98 12.39
C PRO A 362 -12.85 -3.70 13.78
N ASN A 363 -14.08 -3.22 13.85
CA ASN A 363 -14.76 -2.93 15.12
C ASN A 363 -15.25 -4.23 15.77
N SER A 364 -15.85 -5.10 14.96
CA SER A 364 -16.28 -6.44 15.36
C SER A 364 -15.57 -7.55 14.59
N VAL A 365 -15.36 -8.67 15.25
CA VAL A 365 -14.86 -9.94 14.69
C VAL A 365 -15.79 -11.09 15.07
N VAL A 366 -15.82 -12.16 14.28
CA VAL A 366 -16.66 -13.34 14.54
C VAL A 366 -15.81 -14.60 14.66
N CYS A 367 -15.80 -15.19 15.85
CA CYS A 367 -15.12 -16.46 16.12
C CYS A 367 -16.14 -17.59 16.29
N ALA A 368 -15.74 -18.79 15.87
CA ALA A 368 -16.53 -20.03 15.97
C ALA A 368 -15.85 -21.03 16.92
N PHE A 369 -16.63 -21.57 17.85
CA PHE A 369 -16.21 -22.43 18.95
C PHE A 369 -17.09 -23.69 18.94
N PRO A 370 -16.61 -24.82 18.37
CA PRO A 370 -17.35 -26.08 18.40
C PRO A 370 -17.60 -26.55 19.84
N ILE A 371 -18.83 -26.96 20.15
CA ILE A 371 -19.25 -27.28 21.53
C ILE A 371 -18.51 -28.51 22.08
N ASP A 372 -18.32 -29.54 21.25
CA ASP A 372 -17.55 -30.74 21.56
C ASP A 372 -16.10 -30.45 21.99
N LEU A 373 -15.44 -29.51 21.31
CA LEU A 373 -14.08 -29.08 21.65
C LEU A 373 -14.04 -28.18 22.89
N LEU A 374 -15.10 -27.41 23.16
CA LEU A 374 -15.24 -26.67 24.42
C LEU A 374 -15.42 -27.63 25.60
N ASP A 375 -16.29 -28.63 25.47
CA ASP A 375 -16.53 -29.65 26.48
C ASP A 375 -15.28 -30.48 26.76
N THR A 376 -14.58 -30.93 25.72
CA THR A 376 -13.30 -31.67 25.86
C THR A 376 -12.27 -30.86 26.65
N LEU A 377 -12.12 -29.56 26.37
CA LEU A 377 -11.16 -28.70 27.09
C LEU A 377 -11.61 -28.43 28.54
N ILE A 378 -12.92 -28.30 28.80
CA ILE A 378 -13.45 -28.19 30.17
C ILE A 378 -13.14 -29.46 30.96
N ASP A 379 -13.39 -30.64 30.38
CA ASP A 379 -13.20 -31.92 31.06
C ASP A 379 -11.71 -32.18 31.33
N GLU A 380 -10.82 -31.98 30.35
CA GLU A 380 -9.37 -31.94 30.58
C GLU A 380 -8.96 -30.94 31.70
N GLY A 381 -9.68 -29.82 31.82
CA GLY A 381 -9.50 -28.84 32.88
C GLY A 381 -9.85 -29.38 34.27
N VAL A 382 -10.91 -30.19 34.36
CA VAL A 382 -11.29 -30.90 35.59
C VAL A 382 -10.24 -31.97 35.93
N GLU A 383 -9.83 -32.78 34.95
CA GLU A 383 -8.81 -33.83 35.16
C GLU A 383 -7.51 -33.24 35.71
N ARG A 384 -7.01 -32.16 35.09
CA ARG A 384 -5.77 -31.48 35.47
C ARG A 384 -5.82 -30.84 36.87
N CYS A 385 -7.01 -30.57 37.41
CA CYS A 385 -7.20 -30.07 38.77
C CYS A 385 -7.40 -31.20 39.80
N CYS A 386 -8.04 -32.31 39.41
CA CYS A 386 -8.51 -33.32 40.37
C CYS A 386 -7.76 -34.65 40.35
N GLU A 387 -7.03 -34.99 39.28
CA GLU A 387 -6.31 -36.25 39.15
C GLU A 387 -4.81 -36.12 39.41
N SER A 388 -4.18 -37.22 39.86
CA SER A 388 -2.76 -37.23 40.18
C SER A 388 -1.90 -37.53 38.95
N PRO A 389 -0.79 -36.79 38.70
CA PRO A 389 -0.19 -35.78 39.56
C PRO A 389 -0.74 -34.35 39.32
N VAL A 390 -1.47 -33.82 40.31
CA VAL A 390 -1.95 -32.43 40.32
C VAL A 390 -0.75 -31.49 40.31
N HIS A 391 -0.77 -30.48 39.43
CA HIS A 391 0.37 -29.58 39.26
C HIS A 391 0.46 -28.60 40.46
N PRO A 392 1.61 -28.52 41.16
CA PRO A 392 1.75 -27.67 42.34
C PRO A 392 1.58 -26.19 41.98
N GLY A 393 0.73 -25.48 42.74
CA GLY A 393 0.41 -24.07 42.51
C GLY A 393 -0.77 -23.82 41.55
N LEU A 394 -1.34 -24.85 40.92
CA LEU A 394 -2.56 -24.71 40.12
C LEU A 394 -3.74 -24.25 41.00
N ARG A 395 -4.32 -23.08 40.68
CA ARG A 395 -5.47 -22.52 41.40
C ARG A 395 -6.77 -23.11 40.90
N ARG A 396 -7.72 -23.37 41.81
CA ARG A 396 -9.12 -23.68 41.47
C ARG A 396 -9.86 -22.46 40.90
N GLY A 397 -9.42 -21.26 41.28
CA GLY A 397 -9.98 -19.99 40.81
C GLY A 397 -11.39 -19.69 41.33
N LEU A 398 -12.09 -18.81 40.60
CA LEU A 398 -13.40 -18.26 40.98
C LEU A 398 -13.39 -17.48 42.32
N ASP A 399 -12.28 -16.83 42.65
CA ASP A 399 -12.01 -16.03 43.87
C ASP A 399 -13.06 -14.93 44.17
N PHE A 400 -13.94 -14.64 43.21
CA PHE A 400 -15.09 -13.74 43.30
C PHE A 400 -16.38 -14.40 43.81
N PHE A 401 -16.56 -15.72 43.62
CA PHE A 401 -17.66 -16.53 44.16
C PHE A 401 -17.26 -17.36 45.39
N GLN A 402 -16.01 -17.81 45.48
CA GLN A 402 -15.56 -18.73 46.52
C GLN A 402 -14.24 -18.31 47.17
N SER A 403 -13.92 -18.90 48.33
CA SER A 403 -12.61 -18.73 48.98
C SER A 403 -11.51 -19.34 48.09
N PRO A 404 -10.40 -18.63 47.82
CA PRO A 404 -9.32 -19.16 47.00
C PRO A 404 -8.78 -20.50 47.55
N SER A 405 -8.50 -21.44 46.65
CA SER A 405 -7.78 -22.69 46.97
C SER A 405 -6.92 -23.16 45.79
N PHE A 406 -5.93 -23.99 46.10
CA PHE A 406 -5.17 -24.74 45.10
C PHE A 406 -5.86 -26.09 44.80
N CYS A 407 -5.80 -26.53 43.56
CA CYS A 407 -6.16 -27.88 43.16
C CYS A 407 -5.32 -28.92 43.94
N PRO A 408 -5.88 -30.06 44.38
CA PRO A 408 -7.28 -30.49 44.25
C PRO A 408 -8.21 -29.99 45.36
N ASN A 409 -7.68 -29.22 46.33
CA ASN A 409 -8.38 -28.88 47.57
C ASN A 409 -9.66 -28.05 47.34
N PRO A 410 -10.69 -28.22 48.18
CA PRO A 410 -11.91 -27.43 48.12
C PRO A 410 -11.69 -26.01 48.67
N PRO A 411 -12.59 -25.05 48.38
CA PRO A 411 -12.47 -23.65 48.76
C PRO A 411 -12.18 -23.44 50.25
N GLY A 412 -11.09 -22.73 50.57
CA GLY A 412 -10.72 -22.37 51.94
C GLY A 412 -10.21 -23.50 52.85
N LEU A 413 -9.93 -24.71 52.33
CA LEU A 413 -9.27 -25.78 53.07
C LEU A 413 -7.90 -26.12 52.50
N GLU A 414 -6.92 -26.38 53.37
CA GLU A 414 -5.53 -26.67 52.99
C GLU A 414 -5.28 -28.13 52.58
N ALA A 415 -6.26 -29.01 52.81
CA ALA A 415 -6.21 -30.43 52.42
C ALA A 415 -7.60 -30.94 52.02
N LEU A 416 -7.63 -31.77 50.98
CA LEU A 416 -8.83 -32.51 50.54
C LEU A 416 -9.18 -33.59 51.58
N SER A 417 -10.41 -33.58 52.10
CA SER A 417 -10.88 -34.65 52.98
C SER A 417 -11.29 -35.88 52.15
N PRO A 418 -11.11 -37.12 52.63
CA PRO A 418 -11.57 -38.32 51.91
C PRO A 418 -13.09 -38.38 51.67
N ASN A 419 -13.87 -37.58 52.41
CA ASN A 419 -15.33 -37.52 52.30
C ASN A 419 -15.81 -36.49 51.26
N THR A 420 -14.89 -35.76 50.61
CA THR A 420 -15.20 -34.67 49.66
C THR A 420 -14.52 -34.90 48.33
N SER A 421 -15.28 -35.01 47.24
CA SER A 421 -14.74 -35.04 45.88
C SER A 421 -14.17 -33.69 45.47
N CYS A 422 -13.04 -33.68 44.76
CA CYS A 422 -12.49 -32.47 44.14
C CYS A 422 -13.40 -31.92 43.01
N ARG A 423 -14.17 -32.81 42.35
CA ARG A 423 -14.97 -32.50 41.15
C ARG A 423 -16.24 -31.71 41.50
N HIS A 424 -16.89 -32.00 42.63
CA HIS A 424 -18.15 -31.37 43.05
C HIS A 424 -17.95 -29.97 43.71
N PHE A 425 -17.01 -29.18 43.18
CA PHE A 425 -16.75 -27.81 43.60
C PHE A 425 -16.47 -26.92 42.38
N PRO A 426 -16.99 -25.67 42.34
CA PRO A 426 -16.76 -24.75 41.24
C PRO A 426 -15.29 -24.58 40.84
N LEU A 427 -15.04 -24.48 39.53
CA LEU A 427 -13.69 -24.49 38.94
C LEU A 427 -13.58 -23.51 37.75
N LEU A 428 -12.50 -22.74 37.71
CA LEU A 428 -12.03 -22.04 36.51
C LEU A 428 -10.98 -22.91 35.80
N VAL A 429 -11.24 -23.25 34.54
CA VAL A 429 -10.31 -23.98 33.67
C VAL A 429 -9.14 -23.07 33.31
N SER A 430 -7.92 -23.51 33.62
CA SER A 430 -6.70 -22.68 33.54
C SER A 430 -6.24 -22.35 32.11
N SER A 431 -6.68 -23.12 31.12
CA SER A 431 -6.36 -22.95 29.70
C SER A 431 -7.47 -22.19 28.98
N SER A 432 -7.12 -21.15 28.22
CA SER A 432 -8.07 -20.40 27.38
C SER A 432 -8.30 -21.06 26.02
N PHE A 433 -9.53 -21.04 25.53
CA PHE A 433 -9.87 -21.52 24.18
C PHE A 433 -9.74 -20.37 23.16
N SER A 434 -8.60 -20.34 22.45
CA SER A 434 -8.29 -19.32 21.44
C SER A 434 -8.84 -19.67 20.04
N ARG A 435 -9.50 -18.72 19.38
CA ARG A 435 -9.97 -18.81 17.98
C ARG A 435 -9.68 -17.53 17.20
N VAL A 436 -9.67 -17.63 15.87
CA VAL A 436 -9.37 -16.52 14.95
C VAL A 436 -10.62 -16.12 14.18
N ASP A 437 -10.78 -14.82 13.95
CA ASP A 437 -11.86 -14.21 13.16
C ASP A 437 -12.06 -14.89 11.79
N LEU A 438 -13.26 -15.44 11.56
CA LEU A 438 -13.65 -16.06 10.29
C LEU A 438 -13.56 -15.07 9.11
N PHE A 439 -13.81 -13.79 9.37
CA PHE A 439 -13.93 -12.77 8.33
C PHE A 439 -12.63 -12.00 8.04
N ASN A 440 -11.50 -12.32 8.68
CA ASN A 440 -10.20 -11.67 8.49
C ASN A 440 -10.27 -10.11 8.50
N GLY A 441 -11.14 -9.54 9.33
CA GLY A 441 -11.38 -8.11 9.48
C GLY A 441 -12.22 -7.45 8.38
N LEU A 442 -12.87 -8.24 7.51
CA LEU A 442 -13.66 -7.73 6.38
C LEU A 442 -15.03 -7.13 6.76
N LEU A 443 -15.49 -7.27 8.01
CA LEU A 443 -16.69 -6.61 8.52
C LEU A 443 -16.57 -5.08 8.59
N GLY A 444 -15.34 -4.55 8.72
CA GLY A 444 -15.08 -3.11 8.68
C GLY A 444 -15.34 -2.36 10.01
N PRO A 445 -15.65 -1.05 9.94
CA PRO A 445 -15.65 -0.16 11.12
C PRO A 445 -16.99 -0.09 11.87
N VAL A 446 -18.09 -0.57 11.27
CA VAL A 446 -19.40 -0.61 11.91
C VAL A 446 -19.44 -1.76 12.90
N GLN A 447 -19.92 -1.52 14.12
CA GLN A 447 -20.07 -2.57 15.12
C GLN A 447 -21.26 -3.47 14.78
N VAL A 448 -21.06 -4.79 14.86
CA VAL A 448 -22.14 -5.79 14.87
C VAL A 448 -22.72 -5.84 16.29
N THR A 449 -24.05 -5.76 16.39
CA THR A 449 -24.81 -5.67 17.64
C THR A 449 -25.71 -6.87 17.88
N ALA A 450 -26.11 -7.57 16.81
CA ALA A 450 -26.97 -8.75 16.86
C ALA A 450 -26.41 -9.87 15.97
N LEU A 451 -26.65 -11.14 16.34
CA LEU A 451 -26.27 -12.31 15.56
C LEU A 451 -27.30 -13.43 15.73
N TYR A 452 -27.75 -13.98 14.60
CA TYR A 452 -28.44 -15.27 14.51
C TYR A 452 -27.73 -16.10 13.44
N VAL A 453 -27.64 -17.42 13.57
CA VAL A 453 -27.00 -18.30 12.58
C VAL A 453 -27.97 -19.38 12.09
N THR A 454 -28.00 -19.63 10.79
CA THR A 454 -28.84 -20.67 10.18
C THR A 454 -28.02 -21.60 9.30
N ARG A 455 -28.47 -22.86 9.20
CA ARG A 455 -28.03 -23.80 8.17
C ARG A 455 -29.05 -23.78 7.04
N LEU A 456 -28.62 -23.39 5.84
CA LEU A 456 -29.42 -23.41 4.63
C LEU A 456 -28.82 -24.42 3.66
N ASP A 457 -29.54 -25.51 3.44
CA ASP A 457 -29.05 -26.69 2.72
C ASP A 457 -27.71 -27.19 3.31
N ASN A 458 -26.60 -27.04 2.58
CA ASN A 458 -25.23 -27.37 3.00
C ASN A 458 -24.37 -26.15 3.37
N VAL A 459 -24.95 -24.94 3.33
CA VAL A 459 -24.30 -23.65 3.62
C VAL A 459 -24.68 -23.19 5.04
N THR A 460 -23.79 -22.46 5.71
CA THR A 460 -24.07 -21.82 7.01
C THR A 460 -24.10 -20.31 6.81
N VAL A 461 -25.14 -19.62 7.31
CA VAL A 461 -25.35 -18.17 7.10
C VAL A 461 -25.48 -17.45 8.44
N ALA A 462 -24.67 -16.41 8.64
CA ALA A 462 -24.82 -15.46 9.73
C ALA A 462 -25.76 -14.32 9.31
N HIS A 463 -26.71 -14.00 10.17
CA HIS A 463 -27.63 -12.87 10.04
C HIS A 463 -27.26 -11.88 11.13
N MET A 464 -26.51 -10.84 10.75
CA MET A 464 -25.89 -9.88 11.67
C MET A 464 -26.63 -8.55 11.64
N GLY A 465 -27.05 -8.07 12.81
CA GLY A 465 -27.53 -6.71 13.03
C GLY A 465 -26.39 -5.77 13.40
N THR A 466 -26.54 -4.48 13.08
CA THR A 466 -25.47 -3.49 13.18
C THR A 466 -25.90 -2.21 13.91
N MET A 467 -24.91 -1.44 14.36
CA MET A 467 -25.10 -0.19 15.09
C MET A 467 -25.76 0.92 14.25
N ASP A 468 -25.65 0.89 12.91
CA ASP A 468 -26.27 1.85 11.98
C ASP A 468 -27.62 1.37 11.43
N GLY A 469 -28.24 0.35 12.05
CA GLY A 469 -29.59 -0.12 11.70
C GLY A 469 -29.66 -0.99 10.45
N ARG A 470 -28.57 -1.63 10.05
CA ARG A 470 -28.51 -2.52 8.88
C ARG A 470 -28.50 -3.99 9.27
N ILE A 471 -28.97 -4.83 8.35
CA ILE A 471 -28.86 -6.29 8.40
C ILE A 471 -27.88 -6.77 7.33
N LEU A 472 -26.93 -7.60 7.74
CA LEU A 472 -25.96 -8.28 6.90
C LEU A 472 -26.23 -9.78 6.94
N GLN A 473 -26.68 -10.37 5.83
CA GLN A 473 -26.79 -11.83 5.69
C GLN A 473 -25.57 -12.32 4.91
N VAL A 474 -24.71 -13.10 5.56
CA VAL A 474 -23.36 -13.46 5.05
C VAL A 474 -23.07 -14.94 5.32
N GLU A 475 -22.59 -15.64 4.30
CA GLU A 475 -22.11 -17.01 4.40
C GLU A 475 -20.89 -17.11 5.33
N LEU A 476 -20.97 -18.01 6.33
CA LEU A 476 -19.93 -18.26 7.31
C LEU A 476 -18.87 -19.22 6.75
N VAL A 477 -17.90 -18.65 6.06
CA VAL A 477 -16.74 -19.32 5.44
C VAL A 477 -15.53 -18.41 5.64
N ARG A 478 -14.33 -18.99 5.81
CA ARG A 478 -13.08 -18.29 6.14
C ARG A 478 -12.64 -17.32 5.05
N SER A 479 -13.20 -16.12 5.11
CA SER A 479 -13.24 -15.16 4.01
C SER A 479 -11.91 -14.42 3.88
N LEU A 480 -11.09 -14.80 2.89
CA LEU A 480 -9.71 -14.32 2.75
C LEU A 480 -9.53 -12.97 2.03
N ASN A 481 -10.54 -12.47 1.31
CA ASN A 481 -10.41 -11.29 0.42
C ASN A 481 -11.71 -10.44 0.29
N TYR A 482 -12.89 -11.07 0.35
CA TYR A 482 -14.20 -10.41 0.33
C TYR A 482 -15.23 -11.30 1.06
N LEU A 483 -16.32 -10.70 1.53
CA LEU A 483 -17.45 -11.42 2.13
C LEU A 483 -18.44 -11.92 1.08
N LEU A 484 -18.98 -13.12 1.33
CA LEU A 484 -20.03 -13.79 0.54
C LEU A 484 -21.41 -13.38 1.08
N TYR A 485 -21.91 -12.24 0.62
CA TYR A 485 -23.20 -11.70 1.05
C TYR A 485 -24.38 -12.37 0.33
N VAL A 486 -25.36 -12.80 1.12
CA VAL A 486 -26.76 -13.04 0.74
C VAL A 486 -27.55 -11.72 0.73
N SER A 487 -27.27 -10.79 1.65
CA SER A 487 -27.86 -9.44 1.63
C SER A 487 -27.06 -8.44 2.47
N ASN A 488 -27.24 -7.15 2.20
CA ASN A 488 -26.86 -6.04 3.08
C ASN A 488 -27.82 -4.88 2.82
N PHE A 489 -28.67 -4.52 3.78
CA PHE A 489 -29.71 -3.51 3.62
C PHE A 489 -30.09 -2.83 4.96
N SER A 490 -30.73 -1.67 4.89
CA SER A 490 -31.24 -0.92 6.06
C SER A 490 -32.57 -1.47 6.56
N LEU A 491 -32.75 -1.61 7.88
CA LEU A 491 -34.06 -1.85 8.50
C LEU A 491 -34.82 -0.53 8.63
N GLY A 492 -35.68 -0.26 7.66
CA GLY A 492 -36.37 1.02 7.56
C GLY A 492 -35.41 2.19 7.37
N ASP A 493 -35.83 3.36 7.87
CA ASP A 493 -35.17 4.65 7.66
C ASP A 493 -34.62 5.30 8.94
N SER A 494 -34.71 4.62 10.10
CA SER A 494 -34.42 5.19 11.42
C SER A 494 -32.91 5.20 11.79
N GLY A 495 -32.11 4.34 11.15
CA GLY A 495 -30.68 4.16 11.43
C GLY A 495 -30.37 3.73 12.87
N GLN A 496 -31.34 3.19 13.61
CA GLN A 496 -31.16 2.83 15.02
C GLN A 496 -30.47 1.47 15.18
N PRO A 497 -29.61 1.28 16.22
CA PRO A 497 -28.93 0.02 16.46
C PRO A 497 -29.88 -1.18 16.49
N VAL A 498 -29.52 -2.26 15.81
CA VAL A 498 -30.27 -3.53 15.87
C VAL A 498 -30.02 -4.19 17.23
N GLN A 499 -31.09 -4.59 17.92
CA GLN A 499 -31.04 -5.18 19.25
C GLN A 499 -30.42 -6.58 19.24
N ARG A 500 -29.67 -6.90 20.31
CA ARG A 500 -28.95 -8.18 20.52
C ARG A 500 -29.83 -9.41 20.30
N ASP A 501 -31.01 -9.40 20.90
CA ASP A 501 -31.87 -10.56 21.03
C ASP A 501 -32.74 -10.70 19.75
N VAL A 502 -32.54 -11.80 19.02
CA VAL A 502 -33.16 -12.07 17.70
C VAL A 502 -33.91 -13.38 17.78
N SER A 503 -35.18 -13.39 17.34
CA SER A 503 -36.04 -14.58 17.37
C SER A 503 -36.31 -15.13 15.97
N ARG A 504 -36.75 -16.39 15.88
CA ARG A 504 -37.11 -17.05 14.62
C ARG A 504 -38.60 -17.38 14.59
N LEU A 505 -39.24 -17.22 13.44
CA LEU A 505 -40.58 -17.73 13.17
C LEU A 505 -40.61 -18.36 11.76
N GLY A 506 -40.62 -19.70 11.69
CA GLY A 506 -40.55 -20.45 10.44
C GLY A 506 -39.32 -20.09 9.59
N ASP A 507 -39.54 -19.57 8.37
CA ASP A 507 -38.48 -19.12 7.46
C ASP A 507 -38.10 -17.63 7.62
N HIS A 508 -38.53 -17.00 8.71
CA HIS A 508 -38.24 -15.60 9.03
C HIS A 508 -37.46 -15.45 10.34
N LEU A 509 -36.60 -14.43 10.39
CA LEU A 509 -36.00 -13.91 11.61
C LEU A 509 -36.65 -12.57 11.95
N LEU A 510 -36.81 -12.33 13.25
CA LEU A 510 -37.43 -11.13 13.79
C LEU A 510 -36.36 -10.31 14.50
N PHE A 511 -36.10 -9.12 13.97
CA PHE A 511 -35.10 -8.17 14.49
C PHE A 511 -35.79 -6.94 15.05
N ALA A 512 -35.39 -6.49 16.24
CA ALA A 512 -35.81 -5.21 16.78
C ALA A 512 -34.77 -4.10 16.51
N SER A 513 -35.24 -2.88 16.27
CA SER A 513 -34.41 -1.67 16.15
C SER A 513 -35.25 -0.47 16.60
N GLY A 514 -34.79 0.22 17.65
CA GLY A 514 -35.56 1.29 18.30
C GLY A 514 -36.91 0.81 18.83
N ASP A 515 -38.00 1.44 18.38
CA ASP A 515 -39.38 1.10 18.73
C ASP A 515 -40.04 0.10 17.75
N GLN A 516 -39.30 -0.45 16.78
CA GLN A 516 -39.84 -1.29 15.72
C GLN A 516 -39.27 -2.70 15.72
N VAL A 517 -40.13 -3.67 15.36
CA VAL A 517 -39.78 -5.07 15.07
C VAL A 517 -39.97 -5.32 13.58
N PHE A 518 -39.03 -6.03 12.95
CA PHE A 518 -38.98 -6.29 11.51
C PHE A 518 -38.86 -7.79 11.21
N GLN A 519 -39.62 -8.30 10.23
CA GLN A 519 -39.66 -9.70 9.80
C GLN A 519 -38.80 -9.92 8.54
N VAL A 520 -37.54 -10.35 8.73
CA VAL A 520 -36.57 -10.55 7.65
C VAL A 520 -36.58 -12.02 7.18
N PRO A 521 -36.78 -12.33 5.89
CA PRO A 521 -36.66 -13.71 5.38
C PRO A 521 -35.24 -14.25 5.53
N ILE A 522 -35.10 -15.50 6.01
CA ILE A 522 -33.81 -16.18 6.14
C ILE A 522 -33.09 -16.28 4.78
N GLN A 523 -33.84 -16.51 3.71
CA GLN A 523 -33.36 -16.56 2.32
C GLN A 523 -32.88 -15.19 1.75
N GLY A 524 -33.10 -14.10 2.48
CA GLY A 524 -32.84 -12.72 2.04
C GLY A 524 -34.09 -12.01 1.51
N PRO A 525 -34.12 -10.66 1.49
CA PRO A 525 -35.31 -9.88 1.13
C PRO A 525 -35.57 -9.79 -0.39
N GLY A 526 -34.80 -10.48 -1.23
CA GLY A 526 -34.89 -10.48 -2.69
C GLY A 526 -33.60 -10.04 -3.40
N CYS A 527 -33.56 -10.12 -4.73
CA CYS A 527 -32.29 -10.21 -5.47
C CYS A 527 -31.82 -8.93 -6.19
N ARG A 528 -32.61 -7.84 -6.16
CA ARG A 528 -32.35 -6.57 -6.86
C ARG A 528 -30.98 -5.94 -6.61
N HIS A 529 -30.35 -6.24 -5.47
CA HIS A 529 -29.00 -5.78 -5.12
C HIS A 529 -27.87 -6.41 -5.97
N PHE A 530 -28.13 -7.39 -6.83
CA PHE A 530 -27.17 -7.92 -7.81
C PHE A 530 -27.34 -7.25 -9.18
N LEU A 531 -26.48 -6.27 -9.48
CA LEU A 531 -26.59 -5.43 -10.68
C LEU A 531 -26.25 -6.14 -12.00
N THR A 532 -25.52 -7.25 -11.95
CA THR A 532 -25.09 -7.98 -13.16
C THR A 532 -25.63 -9.40 -13.19
N CYS A 533 -26.07 -9.84 -14.37
CA CYS A 533 -26.48 -11.22 -14.63
C CYS A 533 -25.47 -12.26 -14.12
N GLY A 534 -24.18 -12.06 -14.41
CA GLY A 534 -23.11 -12.96 -13.96
C GLY A 534 -22.85 -12.96 -12.44
N ARG A 535 -23.50 -12.07 -11.67
CA ARG A 535 -23.56 -12.15 -10.20
C ARG A 535 -24.92 -12.69 -9.73
N CYS A 536 -26.01 -12.26 -10.35
CA CYS A 536 -27.36 -12.73 -10.11
C CYS A 536 -27.44 -14.26 -10.16
N LEU A 537 -26.90 -14.86 -11.23
CA LEU A 537 -26.85 -16.31 -11.44
C LEU A 537 -25.67 -17.00 -10.72
N ARG A 538 -25.00 -16.31 -9.80
CA ARG A 538 -24.05 -16.89 -8.82
C ARG A 538 -24.54 -16.69 -7.38
N ALA A 539 -25.78 -16.23 -7.19
CA ALA A 539 -26.46 -16.27 -5.91
C ALA A 539 -26.75 -17.72 -5.48
N TRP A 540 -26.89 -17.95 -4.18
CA TRP A 540 -27.27 -19.27 -3.68
C TRP A 540 -28.72 -19.63 -4.06
N HIS A 541 -28.97 -20.91 -4.34
CA HIS A 541 -30.25 -21.40 -4.88
C HIS A 541 -31.44 -21.02 -3.99
N PHE A 542 -31.29 -21.09 -2.67
CA PHE A 542 -32.32 -20.71 -1.70
C PHE A 542 -32.80 -19.26 -1.81
N MET A 543 -32.05 -18.36 -2.46
CA MET A 543 -32.46 -16.96 -2.64
C MET A 543 -33.52 -16.77 -3.74
N GLY A 544 -33.71 -17.77 -4.63
CA GLY A 544 -34.64 -17.70 -5.75
C GLY A 544 -34.27 -16.69 -6.85
N CYS A 545 -32.98 -16.33 -6.96
CA CYS A 545 -32.52 -15.28 -7.88
C CYS A 545 -32.42 -15.77 -9.33
N GLY A 546 -33.01 -15.00 -10.23
CA GLY A 546 -32.91 -15.17 -11.68
C GLY A 546 -32.84 -13.82 -12.39
N TRP A 547 -32.43 -13.83 -13.65
CA TRP A 547 -32.16 -12.62 -14.42
C TRP A 547 -33.33 -12.27 -15.34
N CYS A 548 -34.01 -11.16 -15.05
CA CYS A 548 -35.20 -10.66 -15.76
C CYS A 548 -34.90 -10.01 -17.13
N GLY A 549 -33.65 -10.05 -17.60
CA GLY A 549 -33.18 -9.41 -18.83
C GLY A 549 -32.34 -8.15 -18.61
N ASN A 550 -32.78 -7.24 -17.72
CA ASN A 550 -32.07 -6.01 -17.35
C ASN A 550 -31.82 -5.84 -15.84
N MET A 551 -32.40 -6.70 -15.00
CA MET A 551 -32.27 -6.69 -13.53
C MET A 551 -32.26 -8.11 -12.96
N CYS A 552 -31.73 -8.27 -11.76
CA CYS A 552 -31.88 -9.50 -10.98
C CYS A 552 -33.13 -9.42 -10.10
N GLY A 553 -33.88 -10.52 -9.99
CA GLY A 553 -35.08 -10.59 -9.17
C GLY A 553 -35.49 -12.02 -8.82
N GLN A 554 -36.45 -12.15 -7.92
CA GLN A 554 -37.18 -13.40 -7.70
C GLN A 554 -38.26 -13.58 -8.78
N GLN A 555 -38.70 -14.82 -9.00
CA GLN A 555 -39.71 -15.13 -10.04
C GLN A 555 -41.01 -14.32 -9.89
N LYS A 556 -41.37 -13.95 -8.64
CA LYS A 556 -42.53 -13.08 -8.32
C LYS A 556 -42.40 -11.65 -8.86
N GLU A 557 -41.18 -11.15 -9.08
CA GLU A 557 -40.91 -9.78 -9.55
C GLU A 557 -41.02 -9.66 -11.09
N CYS A 558 -40.75 -10.74 -11.84
CA CYS A 558 -40.67 -10.70 -13.31
C CYS A 558 -41.08 -12.03 -14.01
N PRO A 559 -42.23 -12.64 -13.68
CA PRO A 559 -42.52 -14.05 -13.99
C PRO A 559 -42.52 -14.42 -15.49
N GLY A 560 -42.69 -13.45 -16.40
CA GLY A 560 -42.64 -13.67 -17.85
C GLY A 560 -41.26 -13.56 -18.50
N SER A 561 -40.23 -13.08 -17.78
CA SER A 561 -38.85 -12.95 -18.27
C SER A 561 -37.78 -13.49 -17.32
N TRP A 562 -38.18 -14.02 -16.16
CA TRP A 562 -37.31 -14.65 -15.18
C TRP A 562 -36.72 -15.96 -15.73
N GLN A 563 -35.40 -16.10 -15.67
CA GLN A 563 -34.68 -17.33 -16.00
C GLN A 563 -33.38 -17.43 -15.19
N GLN A 564 -32.90 -18.66 -14.96
CA GLN A 564 -31.72 -18.93 -14.13
C GLN A 564 -30.56 -19.60 -14.90
N ASP A 565 -30.78 -19.98 -16.16
CA ASP A 565 -29.92 -20.90 -16.92
C ASP A 565 -28.73 -20.22 -17.61
N HIS A 566 -28.93 -19.01 -18.14
CA HIS A 566 -28.01 -18.43 -19.12
C HIS A 566 -27.76 -16.94 -18.94
N CYS A 567 -26.60 -16.49 -19.45
CA CYS A 567 -26.13 -15.13 -19.28
C CYS A 567 -25.40 -14.63 -20.54
N PRO A 568 -25.76 -13.46 -21.10
CA PRO A 568 -25.11 -12.95 -22.31
C PRO A 568 -23.68 -12.47 -22.05
N PRO A 569 -22.80 -12.55 -23.08
CA PRO A 569 -21.50 -11.90 -23.06
C PRO A 569 -21.66 -10.38 -22.94
N LYS A 570 -20.80 -9.71 -22.18
CA LYS A 570 -20.79 -8.26 -22.05
C LYS A 570 -19.46 -7.68 -22.53
N LEU A 571 -19.47 -7.15 -23.75
CA LEU A 571 -18.37 -6.35 -24.33
C LEU A 571 -18.33 -4.95 -23.66
N THR A 572 -17.13 -4.43 -23.44
CA THR A 572 -16.88 -3.16 -22.71
C THR A 572 -15.90 -2.22 -23.44
N GLU A 573 -14.86 -2.76 -24.09
CA GLU A 573 -13.91 -2.01 -24.93
C GLU A 573 -13.29 -2.95 -25.98
N PHE A 574 -12.57 -2.41 -26.97
CA PHE A 574 -11.76 -3.17 -27.92
C PHE A 574 -10.59 -2.33 -28.48
N HIS A 575 -9.54 -2.98 -28.97
CA HIS A 575 -8.38 -2.35 -29.60
C HIS A 575 -7.80 -3.20 -30.75
N PRO A 576 -7.32 -2.60 -31.86
CA PRO A 576 -7.36 -1.16 -32.16
C PRO A 576 -8.77 -0.70 -32.53
N HIS A 577 -9.01 0.62 -32.47
CA HIS A 577 -10.29 1.20 -32.88
C HIS A 577 -10.45 1.39 -34.39
N SER A 578 -9.45 1.01 -35.20
CA SER A 578 -9.51 1.11 -36.66
C SER A 578 -8.64 0.06 -37.35
N GLY A 579 -9.07 -0.37 -38.55
CA GLY A 579 -8.37 -1.34 -39.39
C GLY A 579 -8.39 -0.92 -40.87
N PRO A 580 -7.41 -1.35 -41.68
CA PRO A 580 -7.40 -1.07 -43.11
C PRO A 580 -8.59 -1.76 -43.79
N LEU A 581 -9.13 -1.14 -44.84
CA LEU A 581 -10.22 -1.70 -45.65
C LEU A 581 -9.83 -3.00 -46.37
N ARG A 582 -8.53 -3.19 -46.61
CA ARG A 582 -7.92 -4.37 -47.21
C ARG A 582 -6.74 -4.80 -46.34
N GLY A 583 -6.66 -6.09 -46.03
CA GLY A 583 -5.72 -6.64 -45.06
C GLY A 583 -6.41 -7.13 -43.79
N SER A 584 -5.66 -7.79 -42.90
CA SER A 584 -6.17 -8.28 -41.62
C SER A 584 -5.96 -7.27 -40.49
N THR A 585 -6.61 -7.52 -39.34
CA THR A 585 -6.36 -6.77 -38.10
C THR A 585 -6.63 -7.68 -36.91
N ARG A 586 -5.62 -7.90 -36.06
CA ARG A 586 -5.78 -8.53 -34.75
C ARG A 586 -6.54 -7.59 -33.81
N LEU A 587 -7.75 -7.96 -33.44
CA LEU A 587 -8.66 -7.20 -32.57
C LEU A 587 -8.72 -7.88 -31.19
N THR A 588 -8.42 -7.11 -30.15
CA THR A 588 -8.58 -7.52 -28.75
C THR A 588 -9.90 -6.96 -28.23
N LEU A 589 -10.73 -7.82 -27.64
CA LEU A 589 -12.03 -7.50 -27.04
C LEU A 589 -11.93 -7.58 -25.51
N CYS A 590 -12.46 -6.59 -24.79
CA CYS A 590 -12.46 -6.53 -23.33
C CYS A 590 -13.88 -6.65 -22.77
N GLY A 591 -14.10 -7.43 -21.72
CA GLY A 591 -15.42 -7.55 -21.12
C GLY A 591 -15.55 -8.58 -20.00
N SER A 592 -16.67 -9.29 -20.00
CA SER A 592 -17.00 -10.36 -19.03
C SER A 592 -18.06 -11.29 -19.60
N ASN A 593 -18.16 -12.50 -19.03
CA ASN A 593 -18.93 -13.63 -19.56
C ASN A 593 -18.47 -14.02 -20.98
N PHE A 594 -17.16 -14.12 -21.18
CA PHE A 594 -16.56 -14.73 -22.38
C PHE A 594 -16.27 -16.21 -22.16
N TYR A 595 -15.90 -16.62 -20.95
CA TYR A 595 -15.48 -18.00 -20.67
C TYR A 595 -15.94 -18.56 -19.31
N LEU A 596 -15.86 -19.88 -19.18
CA LEU A 596 -16.41 -20.65 -18.06
C LEU A 596 -15.31 -21.11 -17.10
N HIS A 597 -14.77 -20.16 -16.32
CA HIS A 597 -13.71 -20.38 -15.31
C HIS A 597 -12.32 -20.72 -15.91
N PRO A 598 -11.23 -20.55 -15.14
CA PRO A 598 -10.07 -19.76 -15.59
C PRO A 598 -9.03 -20.49 -16.45
N SER A 599 -9.35 -21.67 -17.00
CA SER A 599 -8.38 -22.49 -17.74
C SER A 599 -9.06 -23.44 -18.72
N GLY A 600 -9.10 -23.08 -20.00
CA GLY A 600 -9.59 -23.90 -21.10
C GLY A 600 -9.53 -23.15 -22.42
N LEU A 601 -9.35 -23.87 -23.54
CA LEU A 601 -9.53 -23.26 -24.86
C LEU A 601 -11.01 -22.91 -25.06
N VAL A 602 -11.26 -21.86 -25.84
CA VAL A 602 -12.59 -21.59 -26.41
C VAL A 602 -13.01 -22.81 -27.24
N PRO A 603 -14.14 -23.48 -26.95
CA PRO A 603 -14.56 -24.64 -27.73
C PRO A 603 -14.90 -24.22 -29.16
N GLU A 604 -14.44 -24.98 -30.16
CA GLU A 604 -14.61 -24.61 -31.57
C GLU A 604 -16.08 -24.37 -31.93
N GLY A 605 -16.32 -23.34 -32.74
CA GLY A 605 -17.68 -22.95 -33.20
C GLY A 605 -18.55 -22.21 -32.17
N THR A 606 -18.15 -22.09 -30.89
CA THR A 606 -18.99 -21.43 -29.86
C THR A 606 -18.98 -19.90 -29.93
N HIS A 607 -17.92 -19.29 -30.47
CA HIS A 607 -17.74 -17.84 -30.52
C HIS A 607 -17.71 -17.34 -31.97
N GLN A 608 -18.58 -16.39 -32.28
CA GLN A 608 -18.61 -15.68 -33.56
C GLN A 608 -18.41 -14.19 -33.30
N VAL A 609 -17.38 -13.61 -33.89
CA VAL A 609 -17.13 -12.16 -33.85
C VAL A 609 -17.28 -11.60 -35.26
N THR A 610 -17.96 -10.47 -35.41
CA THR A 610 -18.03 -9.74 -36.68
C THR A 610 -17.82 -8.24 -36.47
N VAL A 611 -17.30 -7.57 -37.50
CA VAL A 611 -17.03 -6.13 -37.50
C VAL A 611 -17.69 -5.54 -38.74
N GLY A 612 -18.90 -5.00 -38.55
CA GLY A 612 -19.78 -4.58 -39.63
C GLY A 612 -20.30 -5.75 -40.47
N GLN A 613 -19.56 -6.12 -41.53
CA GLN A 613 -19.84 -7.28 -42.39
C GLN A 613 -18.69 -8.29 -42.41
N SER A 614 -17.46 -7.86 -42.10
CA SER A 614 -16.28 -8.73 -42.06
C SER A 614 -16.34 -9.67 -40.84
N PRO A 615 -16.15 -10.99 -41.02
CA PRO A 615 -15.98 -11.92 -39.90
C PRO A 615 -14.60 -11.76 -39.26
N CYS A 616 -14.50 -12.03 -37.95
CA CYS A 616 -13.25 -11.99 -37.21
C CYS A 616 -12.98 -13.36 -36.58
N ARG A 617 -11.93 -14.03 -37.03
CA ARG A 617 -11.56 -15.40 -36.69
C ARG A 617 -10.94 -15.46 -35.29
N PRO A 618 -11.52 -16.19 -34.31
CA PRO A 618 -10.94 -16.30 -32.97
C PRO A 618 -9.49 -16.81 -32.98
N LEU A 619 -8.63 -16.20 -32.17
CA LEU A 619 -7.24 -16.62 -31.98
C LEU A 619 -7.10 -17.40 -30.66
N PRO A 620 -6.38 -18.55 -30.65
CA PRO A 620 -6.09 -19.27 -29.42
C PRO A 620 -5.13 -18.43 -28.57
N LYS A 621 -5.65 -17.88 -27.45
CA LYS A 621 -4.86 -17.01 -26.57
C LYS A 621 -3.74 -17.80 -25.91
N ASP A 622 -2.50 -17.33 -26.06
CA ASP A 622 -1.32 -17.99 -25.52
C ASP A 622 -1.38 -18.01 -23.97
N SER A 623 -1.62 -19.21 -23.43
CA SER A 623 -1.79 -19.47 -22.01
C SER A 623 -0.56 -19.10 -21.17
N SER A 624 0.59 -18.79 -21.79
CA SER A 624 1.83 -18.34 -21.16
C SER A 624 1.82 -16.87 -20.71
N LYS A 625 0.87 -16.03 -21.13
CA LYS A 625 0.88 -14.58 -20.85
C LYS A 625 -0.04 -14.09 -19.73
N LEU A 626 -0.83 -14.97 -19.12
CA LEU A 626 -1.71 -14.64 -17.98
C LEU A 626 -0.90 -14.14 -16.76
N ARG A 627 -0.87 -12.81 -16.54
CA ARG A 627 -0.41 -12.20 -15.28
C ARG A 627 -1.45 -12.43 -14.17
N PRO A 628 -1.06 -12.64 -12.90
CA PRO A 628 -2.02 -12.81 -11.81
C PRO A 628 -2.83 -11.52 -11.56
N VAL A 629 -4.13 -11.53 -11.90
CA VAL A 629 -5.01 -10.38 -11.66
C VAL A 629 -5.11 -10.10 -10.16
N PRO A 630 -4.94 -8.84 -9.70
CA PRO A 630 -5.18 -8.50 -8.29
C PRO A 630 -6.65 -8.74 -7.96
N ARG A 631 -6.93 -9.66 -7.02
CA ARG A 631 -8.25 -10.26 -6.70
C ARG A 631 -9.40 -9.30 -6.28
N LYS A 632 -9.23 -7.98 -6.41
CA LYS A 632 -10.29 -6.98 -6.19
C LYS A 632 -11.08 -6.65 -7.46
N ASP A 633 -10.46 -6.84 -8.62
CA ASP A 633 -11.01 -6.45 -9.92
C ASP A 633 -11.00 -7.65 -10.87
N PHE A 634 -11.86 -7.60 -11.90
CA PHE A 634 -11.97 -8.61 -12.93
C PHE A 634 -12.10 -7.98 -14.33
N VAL A 635 -11.55 -8.67 -15.32
CA VAL A 635 -11.79 -8.45 -16.75
C VAL A 635 -11.54 -9.76 -17.47
N GLU A 636 -12.24 -9.97 -18.58
CA GLU A 636 -12.04 -11.08 -19.50
C GLU A 636 -11.66 -10.51 -20.86
N GLU A 637 -10.63 -11.06 -21.51
CA GLU A 637 -10.06 -10.50 -22.74
C GLU A 637 -9.91 -11.60 -23.80
N PHE A 638 -10.51 -11.37 -24.97
CA PHE A 638 -10.66 -12.31 -26.08
C PHE A 638 -10.06 -11.72 -27.35
N GLU A 639 -9.40 -12.52 -28.18
CA GLU A 639 -8.70 -12.04 -29.38
C GLU A 639 -9.22 -12.71 -30.66
N CYS A 640 -9.32 -11.94 -31.75
CA CYS A 640 -9.63 -12.46 -33.08
C CYS A 640 -8.83 -11.72 -34.16
N GLU A 641 -8.71 -12.31 -35.36
CA GLU A 641 -8.12 -11.67 -36.54
C GLU A 641 -9.21 -11.41 -37.59
N LEU A 642 -9.29 -10.15 -38.04
CA LEU A 642 -10.30 -9.68 -38.98
C LEU A 642 -10.00 -10.18 -40.41
N GLU A 643 -10.97 -10.86 -41.03
CA GLU A 643 -10.87 -11.35 -42.40
C GLU A 643 -11.27 -10.25 -43.41
N PRO A 644 -10.51 -10.02 -44.49
CA PRO A 644 -10.77 -8.93 -45.44
C PRO A 644 -11.99 -9.19 -46.34
N LEU A 645 -12.93 -8.25 -46.38
CA LEU A 645 -14.17 -8.36 -47.19
C LEU A 645 -14.27 -7.26 -48.26
N GLY A 646 -14.29 -7.66 -49.54
CA GLY A 646 -14.25 -6.74 -50.68
C GLY A 646 -15.46 -5.82 -50.89
N THR A 647 -16.54 -5.98 -50.10
CA THR A 647 -17.75 -5.15 -50.11
C THR A 647 -17.86 -4.18 -48.94
N GLN A 648 -16.85 -4.14 -48.06
CA GLN A 648 -16.82 -3.27 -46.89
C GLN A 648 -16.73 -1.80 -47.31
N ALA A 649 -17.41 -0.89 -46.58
CA ALA A 649 -17.35 0.55 -46.80
C ALA A 649 -16.43 1.24 -45.78
N VAL A 650 -15.75 2.31 -46.21
CA VAL A 650 -14.95 3.19 -45.35
C VAL A 650 -15.86 3.92 -44.37
N GLY A 651 -15.48 3.97 -43.08
CA GLY A 651 -16.23 4.65 -42.03
C GLY A 651 -16.45 3.79 -40.76
N PRO A 652 -17.19 4.34 -39.78
CA PRO A 652 -17.44 3.69 -38.49
C PRO A 652 -18.47 2.56 -38.59
N THR A 653 -18.28 1.52 -37.79
CA THR A 653 -19.17 0.36 -37.70
C THR A 653 -19.26 -0.21 -36.28
N ASN A 654 -19.98 -1.32 -36.15
CA ASN A 654 -20.18 -2.04 -34.89
C ASN A 654 -19.31 -3.29 -34.84
N VAL A 655 -18.70 -3.55 -33.69
CA VAL A 655 -18.16 -4.86 -33.32
C VAL A 655 -19.26 -5.63 -32.62
N SER A 656 -19.53 -6.88 -33.02
CA SER A 656 -20.40 -7.79 -32.28
C SER A 656 -19.71 -9.10 -31.92
N LEU A 657 -20.06 -9.61 -30.75
CA LEU A 657 -19.63 -10.90 -30.21
C LEU A 657 -20.90 -11.70 -29.91
N THR A 658 -21.11 -12.79 -30.63
CA THR A 658 -22.17 -13.77 -30.39
C THR A 658 -21.55 -15.03 -29.83
N VAL A 659 -22.08 -15.51 -28.70
CA VAL A 659 -21.67 -16.77 -28.06
C VAL A 659 -22.88 -17.70 -28.04
N THR A 660 -22.72 -18.89 -28.60
CA THR A 660 -23.75 -19.95 -28.66
C THR A 660 -23.13 -21.32 -28.41
N ASN A 661 -23.95 -22.33 -28.13
CA ASN A 661 -23.53 -23.74 -27.94
C ASN A 661 -22.45 -23.97 -26.86
N MET A 662 -22.18 -22.99 -25.99
CA MET A 662 -21.27 -23.18 -24.85
C MET A 662 -21.79 -24.26 -23.91
N PRO A 663 -20.89 -25.08 -23.31
CA PRO A 663 -21.28 -26.06 -22.30
C PRO A 663 -21.85 -25.35 -21.05
N PRO A 664 -22.62 -26.05 -20.19
CA PRO A 664 -23.04 -25.51 -18.91
C PRO A 664 -21.84 -25.20 -18.00
N GLY A 665 -21.82 -24.02 -17.37
CA GLY A 665 -20.90 -23.73 -16.27
C GLY A 665 -21.43 -24.23 -14.93
N LYS A 666 -20.62 -24.12 -13.86
CA LYS A 666 -21.02 -24.54 -12.50
C LYS A 666 -22.30 -23.85 -11.97
N HIS A 667 -22.66 -22.67 -12.49
CA HIS A 667 -23.84 -21.92 -12.05
C HIS A 667 -24.74 -21.45 -13.19
N PHE A 668 -24.18 -21.10 -14.35
CA PHE A 668 -24.93 -20.67 -15.55
C PHE A 668 -24.15 -20.96 -16.84
N ARG A 669 -24.84 -20.92 -17.98
CA ARG A 669 -24.30 -21.05 -19.35
C ARG A 669 -24.07 -19.67 -19.98
N VAL A 670 -22.97 -19.46 -20.69
CA VAL A 670 -22.79 -18.21 -21.49
C VAL A 670 -23.54 -18.36 -22.81
N ASP A 671 -24.47 -17.47 -23.12
CA ASP A 671 -25.27 -17.53 -24.35
C ASP A 671 -25.87 -16.17 -24.71
N GLY A 672 -25.76 -15.74 -25.96
CA GLY A 672 -26.32 -14.49 -26.49
C GLY A 672 -25.30 -13.58 -27.18
N THR A 673 -25.70 -12.33 -27.45
CA THR A 673 -24.91 -11.39 -28.26
C THR A 673 -24.63 -10.07 -27.52
N SER A 674 -23.40 -9.57 -27.67
CA SER A 674 -22.98 -8.21 -27.30
C SER A 674 -22.63 -7.40 -28.53
N VAL A 675 -22.89 -6.09 -28.50
CA VAL A 675 -22.55 -5.15 -29.60
C VAL A 675 -21.97 -3.87 -29.02
N LEU A 676 -20.86 -3.38 -29.58
CA LEU A 676 -20.21 -2.11 -29.20
C LEU A 676 -19.82 -1.33 -30.46
N ARG A 677 -19.96 0.00 -30.43
CA ARG A 677 -19.77 0.88 -31.59
C ARG A 677 -18.37 1.51 -31.63
N GLY A 678 -17.88 1.85 -32.82
CA GLY A 678 -16.75 2.77 -32.97
C GLY A 678 -15.49 2.19 -33.60
N PHE A 679 -15.54 0.97 -34.14
CA PHE A 679 -14.47 0.48 -35.01
C PHE A 679 -14.59 1.17 -36.37
N SER A 680 -13.51 1.73 -36.92
CA SER A 680 -13.54 2.40 -38.22
C SER A 680 -12.68 1.71 -39.27
N PHE A 681 -13.25 1.41 -40.44
CA PHE A 681 -12.49 1.02 -41.62
C PHE A 681 -11.94 2.28 -42.30
N MET A 682 -10.64 2.27 -42.60
CA MET A 682 -9.94 3.36 -43.32
C MET A 682 -9.09 2.78 -44.45
N GLU A 683 -8.76 3.56 -45.47
CA GLU A 683 -7.80 3.15 -46.51
C GLU A 683 -6.50 3.96 -46.33
N PRO A 684 -5.35 3.30 -46.08
CA PRO A 684 -4.06 3.98 -45.98
C PRO A 684 -3.57 4.47 -47.35
N VAL A 685 -3.04 5.69 -47.39
CA VAL A 685 -2.58 6.34 -48.64
C VAL A 685 -1.14 6.83 -48.44
N LEU A 686 -0.23 6.40 -49.32
CA LEU A 686 1.16 6.86 -49.33
C LEU A 686 1.33 8.00 -50.34
N ILE A 687 1.70 9.19 -49.86
CA ILE A 687 1.75 10.45 -50.63
C ILE A 687 3.18 10.78 -51.06
N ALA A 688 4.17 10.58 -50.19
CA ALA A 688 5.57 10.93 -50.46
C ALA A 688 6.54 9.92 -49.85
N VAL A 689 7.73 9.79 -50.45
CA VAL A 689 8.86 9.02 -49.91
C VAL A 689 10.15 9.82 -50.10
N GLN A 690 10.87 10.08 -49.01
CA GLN A 690 12.11 10.86 -49.03
C GLN A 690 13.14 10.27 -48.05
N PRO A 691 14.42 10.05 -48.45
CA PRO A 691 14.97 10.21 -49.79
C PRO A 691 14.72 9.01 -50.70
N LEU A 692 14.91 9.24 -52.01
CA LEU A 692 14.87 8.21 -53.05
C LEU A 692 16.26 7.63 -53.38
N PHE A 693 17.30 7.94 -52.59
CA PHE A 693 18.65 7.39 -52.77
C PHE A 693 19.44 7.32 -51.46
N GLY A 694 20.49 6.49 -51.45
CA GLY A 694 21.48 6.36 -50.38
C GLY A 694 22.64 5.43 -50.79
N PRO A 695 23.61 5.16 -49.91
CA PRO A 695 24.74 4.28 -50.20
C PRO A 695 24.31 2.81 -50.15
N ARG A 696 25.06 1.95 -50.86
CA ARG A 696 24.87 0.49 -50.90
C ARG A 696 24.88 -0.15 -49.51
N ALA A 697 25.64 0.39 -48.55
CA ALA A 697 25.65 -0.02 -47.16
C ALA A 697 24.28 0.11 -46.44
N GLY A 698 23.32 0.86 -47.00
CA GLY A 698 22.01 1.09 -46.40
C GLY A 698 22.07 2.15 -45.28
N GLY A 699 21.23 1.99 -44.26
CA GLY A 699 21.16 2.89 -43.10
C GLY A 699 20.55 4.27 -43.39
N THR A 700 20.08 4.52 -44.61
CA THR A 700 19.40 5.77 -44.98
C THR A 700 18.02 5.82 -44.33
N CYS A 701 17.77 6.84 -43.52
CA CYS A 701 16.46 7.04 -42.90
C CYS A 701 15.43 7.48 -43.95
N LEU A 702 14.51 6.56 -44.29
CA LEU A 702 13.35 6.82 -45.12
C LEU A 702 12.23 7.44 -44.30
N THR A 703 11.67 8.51 -44.85
CA THR A 703 10.43 9.15 -44.41
C THR A 703 9.35 8.83 -45.43
N LEU A 704 8.31 8.11 -45.01
CA LEU A 704 7.13 7.80 -45.81
C LEU A 704 5.96 8.63 -45.26
N GLU A 705 5.42 9.55 -46.07
CA GLU A 705 4.37 10.49 -45.65
C GLU A 705 3.05 10.18 -46.35
N GLY A 706 1.93 10.35 -45.65
CA GLY A 706 0.64 9.85 -46.12
C GLY A 706 -0.55 10.15 -45.22
N GLN A 707 -1.57 9.28 -45.27
CA GLN A 707 -2.79 9.34 -44.46
C GLN A 707 -3.19 7.94 -43.98
N SER A 708 -3.79 7.87 -42.78
CA SER A 708 -4.20 6.63 -42.11
C SER A 708 -3.07 5.61 -41.87
N LEU A 709 -1.80 6.05 -41.77
CA LEU A 709 -0.65 5.14 -41.76
C LEU A 709 -0.46 4.34 -40.45
N SER A 710 -1.14 4.74 -39.36
CA SER A 710 -1.18 3.98 -38.09
C SER A 710 -2.31 2.94 -38.03
N VAL A 711 -3.16 2.83 -39.04
CA VAL A 711 -4.35 1.96 -39.02
C VAL A 711 -3.99 0.47 -38.85
N GLY A 712 -4.83 -0.29 -38.13
CA GLY A 712 -4.65 -1.72 -37.89
C GLY A 712 -3.49 -2.05 -36.93
N THR A 713 -3.12 -3.34 -36.87
CA THR A 713 -2.08 -3.85 -35.96
C THR A 713 -0.72 -4.11 -36.60
N SER A 714 -0.62 -4.21 -37.93
CA SER A 714 0.63 -4.53 -38.62
C SER A 714 0.87 -3.60 -39.81
N ARG A 715 2.14 -3.20 -40.00
CA ARG A 715 2.65 -2.51 -41.19
C ARG A 715 4.10 -2.91 -41.43
N ALA A 716 4.48 -3.04 -42.68
CA ALA A 716 5.84 -3.38 -43.11
C ALA A 716 6.23 -2.53 -44.32
N VAL A 717 7.39 -1.89 -44.29
CA VAL A 717 7.95 -1.18 -45.45
C VAL A 717 8.97 -2.10 -46.10
N LEU A 718 8.81 -2.37 -47.40
CA LEU A 718 9.63 -3.31 -48.15
C LEU A 718 10.48 -2.58 -49.19
N VAL A 719 11.80 -2.73 -49.10
CA VAL A 719 12.79 -2.24 -50.08
C VAL A 719 13.39 -3.46 -50.78
N ASN A 720 13.13 -3.61 -52.07
CA ASN A 720 13.44 -4.82 -52.85
C ASN A 720 12.91 -6.14 -52.22
N GLY A 721 11.79 -6.08 -51.49
CA GLY A 721 11.25 -7.23 -50.73
C GLY A 721 11.94 -7.51 -49.38
N THR A 722 12.98 -6.76 -49.02
CA THR A 722 13.59 -6.80 -47.68
C THR A 722 12.91 -5.78 -46.76
N GLU A 723 12.62 -6.16 -45.52
CA GLU A 723 11.90 -5.29 -44.58
C GLU A 723 12.79 -4.17 -44.01
N CYS A 724 12.25 -2.96 -44.02
CA CYS A 724 12.83 -1.73 -43.49
C CYS A 724 12.26 -1.49 -42.08
N LEU A 725 13.08 -1.73 -41.06
CA LEU A 725 12.64 -1.73 -39.65
C LEU A 725 12.07 -0.35 -39.25
N LEU A 726 10.80 -0.35 -38.84
CA LEU A 726 10.06 0.85 -38.46
C LEU A 726 10.56 1.41 -37.11
N ALA A 727 11.11 2.61 -37.15
CA ALA A 727 11.56 3.38 -35.99
C ALA A 727 10.46 4.28 -35.40
N ARG A 728 9.48 4.70 -36.21
CA ARG A 728 8.33 5.49 -35.76
C ARG A 728 7.09 5.24 -36.63
N VAL A 729 5.92 5.26 -35.99
CA VAL A 729 4.61 5.17 -36.64
C VAL A 729 3.73 6.33 -36.17
N SER A 730 2.95 6.92 -37.08
CA SER A 730 1.94 7.94 -36.82
C SER A 730 0.92 7.99 -37.97
N GLU A 731 -0.19 8.72 -37.79
CA GLU A 731 -1.25 8.84 -38.80
C GLU A 731 -0.76 9.34 -40.16
N GLY A 732 0.19 10.28 -40.16
CA GLY A 732 0.70 10.93 -41.36
C GLY A 732 2.11 10.52 -41.79
N GLN A 733 2.86 9.78 -40.97
CA GLN A 733 4.28 9.50 -41.25
C GLN A 733 4.74 8.16 -40.64
N LEU A 734 5.48 7.39 -41.44
CA LEU A 734 6.29 6.24 -41.03
C LEU A 734 7.78 6.55 -41.22
N LEU A 735 8.63 6.15 -40.28
CA LEU A 735 10.09 6.27 -40.38
C LEU A 735 10.73 4.87 -40.31
N CYS A 736 11.65 4.56 -41.22
CA CYS A 736 12.45 3.32 -41.19
C CYS A 736 13.86 3.53 -41.78
N ALA A 737 14.81 2.64 -41.51
CA ALA A 737 16.16 2.70 -42.08
C ALA A 737 16.36 1.65 -43.18
N THR A 738 16.93 2.04 -44.33
CA THR A 738 17.12 1.10 -45.45
C THR A 738 18.02 -0.08 -45.08
N PRO A 739 17.67 -1.30 -45.51
CA PRO A 739 18.59 -2.44 -45.46
C PRO A 739 19.79 -2.22 -46.41
N PRO A 740 20.88 -2.99 -46.29
CA PRO A 740 21.95 -2.98 -47.27
C PRO A 740 21.49 -3.46 -48.65
N GLY A 741 21.96 -2.79 -49.71
CA GLY A 741 21.74 -3.18 -51.11
C GLY A 741 22.81 -4.14 -51.61
N ALA A 742 22.43 -5.12 -52.44
CA ALA A 742 23.38 -6.06 -53.04
C ALA A 742 24.27 -5.42 -54.13
N THR A 743 23.74 -4.43 -54.86
CA THR A 743 24.41 -3.73 -55.97
C THR A 743 23.97 -2.27 -56.04
N VAL A 744 24.73 -1.44 -56.76
CA VAL A 744 24.36 -0.07 -57.11
C VAL A 744 23.25 -0.13 -58.18
N ALA A 745 22.00 -0.02 -57.75
CA ALA A 745 20.82 -0.20 -58.58
C ALA A 745 19.60 0.55 -58.01
N SER A 746 18.63 0.85 -58.87
CA SER A 746 17.29 1.31 -58.48
C SER A 746 16.40 0.09 -58.19
N VAL A 747 15.86 0.00 -56.98
CA VAL A 747 15.01 -1.10 -56.51
C VAL A 747 13.59 -0.63 -56.19
N PRO A 748 12.55 -1.50 -56.27
CA PRO A 748 11.19 -1.14 -55.89
C PRO A 748 11.07 -0.93 -54.37
N LEU A 749 10.21 0.02 -53.99
CA LEU A 749 9.80 0.30 -52.61
C LEU A 749 8.28 0.19 -52.52
N SER A 750 7.78 -0.50 -51.49
CA SER A 750 6.34 -0.67 -51.26
C SER A 750 6.00 -0.71 -49.77
N LEU A 751 4.76 -0.36 -49.42
CA LEU A 751 4.25 -0.36 -48.05
C LEU A 751 3.10 -1.37 -47.95
N GLN A 752 3.16 -2.25 -46.95
CA GLN A 752 2.06 -3.12 -46.58
C GLN A 752 1.44 -2.68 -45.25
N VAL A 753 0.12 -2.76 -45.14
CA VAL A 753 -0.66 -2.52 -43.92
C VAL A 753 -1.70 -3.63 -43.79
N GLY A 754 -1.76 -4.31 -42.65
CA GLY A 754 -2.57 -5.54 -42.51
C GLY A 754 -2.18 -6.65 -43.49
N GLY A 755 -0.94 -6.65 -44.01
CA GLY A 755 -0.48 -7.53 -45.08
C GLY A 755 -0.97 -7.19 -46.50
N ALA A 756 -1.83 -6.18 -46.67
CA ALA A 756 -2.23 -5.69 -47.99
C ALA A 756 -1.27 -4.62 -48.51
N GLN A 757 -0.91 -4.68 -49.79
CA GLN A 757 -0.12 -3.64 -50.46
C GLN A 757 -0.90 -2.33 -50.57
N VAL A 758 -0.31 -1.23 -50.11
CA VAL A 758 -0.80 0.14 -50.30
C VAL A 758 -0.51 0.58 -51.74
N PRO A 759 -1.51 1.10 -52.50
CA PRO A 759 -1.29 1.51 -53.88
C PRO A 759 -0.21 2.59 -54.03
N GLY A 760 0.82 2.31 -54.84
CA GLY A 760 1.89 3.25 -55.15
C GLY A 760 3.02 2.59 -55.96
N SER A 761 3.84 3.40 -56.62
CA SER A 761 4.99 2.94 -57.40
C SER A 761 6.22 3.77 -57.07
N TRP A 762 6.94 3.35 -56.03
CA TRP A 762 8.13 4.04 -55.51
C TRP A 762 9.39 3.23 -55.78
N THR A 763 10.53 3.90 -55.93
CA THR A 763 11.84 3.26 -56.09
C THR A 763 12.90 3.96 -55.25
N PHE A 764 13.90 3.20 -54.83
CA PHE A 764 15.06 3.68 -54.07
C PHE A 764 16.34 3.33 -54.83
N GLN A 765 17.27 4.29 -54.97
CA GLN A 765 18.52 4.13 -55.69
C GLN A 765 19.69 3.92 -54.72
N TYR A 766 20.23 2.70 -54.67
CA TYR A 766 21.53 2.45 -54.05
C TYR A 766 22.64 3.05 -54.91
N ARG A 767 23.60 3.72 -54.26
CA ARG A 767 24.78 4.39 -54.85
C ARG A 767 26.06 3.81 -54.25
N GLU A 768 27.23 4.13 -54.83
CA GLU A 768 28.50 3.73 -54.24
C GLU A 768 28.67 4.30 -52.82
N ASP A 769 29.38 3.55 -51.97
CA ASP A 769 29.59 3.94 -50.58
C ASP A 769 30.55 5.14 -50.48
N PRO A 770 30.26 6.15 -49.63
CA PRO A 770 31.14 7.29 -49.42
C PRO A 770 32.42 6.85 -48.69
N VAL A 771 33.57 7.36 -49.13
CA VAL A 771 34.88 7.08 -48.52
C VAL A 771 35.50 8.40 -48.07
N VAL A 772 35.63 8.62 -46.77
CA VAL A 772 36.37 9.77 -46.23
C VAL A 772 37.86 9.39 -46.12
N LEU A 773 38.73 10.25 -46.66
CA LEU A 773 40.18 10.05 -46.73
C LEU A 773 40.93 10.88 -45.68
N SER A 774 40.46 12.09 -45.37
CA SER A 774 41.08 12.97 -44.37
C SER A 774 40.12 14.03 -43.85
N ILE A 775 40.44 14.56 -42.66
CA ILE A 775 39.76 15.69 -42.00
C ILE A 775 40.83 16.71 -41.61
N SER A 776 40.61 18.01 -41.90
CA SER A 776 41.56 19.09 -41.61
C SER A 776 40.85 20.44 -41.38
N PRO A 777 41.29 21.32 -40.46
CA PRO A 777 42.41 21.17 -39.52
C PRO A 777 42.17 20.09 -38.44
N ASN A 778 43.19 19.84 -37.60
CA ASN A 778 43.11 18.92 -36.45
C ASN A 778 42.71 19.58 -35.12
N CYS A 779 42.30 20.85 -35.18
CA CYS A 779 41.84 21.62 -34.04
C CYS A 779 40.89 22.74 -34.46
N GLY A 780 40.05 23.22 -33.55
CA GLY A 780 39.05 24.26 -33.82
C GLY A 780 38.14 24.52 -32.63
N TYR A 781 37.14 25.40 -32.81
CA TYR A 781 36.17 25.78 -31.78
C TYR A 781 34.74 25.76 -32.34
N ILE A 782 33.75 26.06 -31.49
CA ILE A 782 32.33 26.12 -31.87
C ILE A 782 32.11 26.91 -33.17
N ASN A 783 31.41 26.32 -34.14
CA ASN A 783 31.17 26.84 -35.50
C ASN A 783 32.39 26.97 -36.45
N SER A 784 33.64 26.74 -36.02
CA SER A 784 34.79 26.82 -36.94
C SER A 784 34.71 25.76 -38.04
N HIS A 785 35.24 26.08 -39.21
CA HIS A 785 35.08 25.27 -40.42
C HIS A 785 36.13 24.16 -40.54
N ILE A 786 35.69 22.97 -40.96
CA ILE A 786 36.52 21.80 -41.20
C ILE A 786 36.27 21.27 -42.61
N THR A 787 37.36 20.96 -43.30
CA THR A 787 37.35 20.30 -44.60
C THR A 787 37.43 18.79 -44.42
N ILE A 788 36.46 18.08 -44.98
CA ILE A 788 36.50 16.64 -45.18
C ILE A 788 36.85 16.38 -46.65
N CYS A 789 37.92 15.63 -46.91
CA CYS A 789 38.27 15.16 -48.26
C CYS A 789 37.99 13.66 -48.39
N GLY A 790 37.57 13.21 -49.57
CA GLY A 790 37.12 11.84 -49.78
C GLY A 790 36.73 11.51 -51.22
N GLN A 791 35.89 10.49 -51.38
CA GLN A 791 35.27 10.06 -52.62
C GLN A 791 33.79 9.76 -52.37
N HIS A 792 32.95 10.02 -53.39
CA HIS A 792 31.50 9.78 -53.36
C HIS A 792 30.77 10.41 -52.16
N LEU A 793 31.27 11.49 -51.54
CA LEU A 793 30.70 12.07 -50.31
C LEU A 793 29.23 12.51 -50.44
N THR A 794 28.76 12.69 -51.68
CA THR A 794 27.37 13.05 -52.05
C THR A 794 26.45 11.84 -52.31
N SER A 795 26.90 10.60 -52.09
CA SER A 795 26.06 9.40 -52.21
C SER A 795 25.22 9.14 -50.95
N ALA A 796 25.74 9.49 -49.77
CA ALA A 796 24.98 9.54 -48.52
C ALA A 796 23.92 10.64 -48.55
N TRP A 797 22.75 10.36 -48.00
CA TRP A 797 21.74 11.40 -47.80
C TRP A 797 22.11 12.31 -46.62
N HIS A 798 22.65 11.77 -45.52
CA HIS A 798 23.22 12.55 -44.42
C HIS A 798 24.69 12.19 -44.17
N LEU A 799 25.60 13.11 -44.51
CA LEU A 799 26.96 13.12 -43.98
C LEU A 799 26.95 13.85 -42.62
N VAL A 800 27.25 13.12 -41.56
CA VAL A 800 27.24 13.58 -40.17
C VAL A 800 28.65 13.63 -39.63
N LEU A 801 29.03 14.79 -39.08
CA LEU A 801 30.26 15.00 -38.34
C LEU A 801 29.94 14.91 -36.85
N SER A 802 30.62 14.03 -36.12
CA SER A 802 30.38 13.76 -34.71
C SER A 802 31.67 13.89 -33.91
N PHE A 803 31.65 14.71 -32.86
CA PHE A 803 32.77 14.85 -31.91
C PHE A 803 32.46 14.08 -30.63
N HIS A 804 33.44 13.34 -30.12
CA HIS A 804 33.32 12.52 -28.92
C HIS A 804 34.57 12.65 -28.03
N ASP A 805 34.40 13.26 -26.86
CA ASP A 805 35.47 13.50 -25.85
C ASP A 805 35.75 12.29 -24.95
N GLY A 806 34.82 11.33 -24.88
CA GLY A 806 34.85 10.20 -23.95
C GLY A 806 33.64 10.12 -23.01
N LEU A 807 32.89 11.23 -22.88
CA LEU A 807 31.75 11.42 -21.97
C LEU A 807 30.50 11.98 -22.67
N ARG A 808 30.67 12.62 -23.84
CA ARG A 808 29.62 13.28 -24.62
C ARG A 808 29.86 13.05 -26.11
N ALA A 809 28.78 12.71 -26.82
CA ALA A 809 28.72 12.80 -28.28
C ALA A 809 27.94 14.07 -28.65
N VAL A 810 28.45 14.82 -29.64
CA VAL A 810 27.69 15.90 -30.30
C VAL A 810 27.82 15.79 -31.81
N GLU A 811 26.75 16.09 -32.55
CA GLU A 811 26.65 15.81 -33.99
C GLU A 811 26.19 17.04 -34.78
N SER A 812 26.86 17.32 -35.90
CA SER A 812 26.46 18.30 -36.91
C SER A 812 26.28 17.63 -38.27
N ARG A 813 25.51 18.29 -39.14
CA ARG A 813 25.29 17.84 -40.52
C ARG A 813 26.13 18.70 -41.46
N CYS A 814 26.84 18.07 -42.40
CA CYS A 814 27.57 18.79 -43.44
C CYS A 814 26.62 19.39 -44.48
N GLU A 815 26.93 20.59 -44.96
CA GLU A 815 26.22 21.20 -46.10
C GLU A 815 26.78 20.62 -47.40
N ARG A 816 25.91 20.08 -48.28
CA ARG A 816 26.36 19.33 -49.47
C ARG A 816 27.05 20.24 -50.49
N GLN A 817 28.37 20.10 -50.62
CA GLN A 817 29.17 20.83 -51.60
C GLN A 817 29.62 19.93 -52.78
N LEU A 818 30.73 19.19 -52.67
CA LEU A 818 31.34 18.45 -53.79
C LEU A 818 31.51 16.94 -53.49
N PRO A 819 31.63 16.07 -54.51
CA PRO A 819 31.81 14.62 -54.29
C PRO A 819 33.13 14.24 -53.61
N GLU A 820 34.16 15.08 -53.77
CA GLU A 820 35.53 14.85 -53.28
C GLU A 820 35.88 15.68 -52.03
N GLN A 821 35.13 16.77 -51.78
CA GLN A 821 35.40 17.72 -50.70
C GLN A 821 34.09 18.27 -50.12
N GLN A 822 34.00 18.32 -48.79
CA GLN A 822 32.86 18.89 -48.05
C GLN A 822 33.39 19.83 -46.97
N LEU A 823 32.88 21.07 -46.93
CA LEU A 823 33.06 21.95 -45.79
C LEU A 823 31.95 21.67 -44.77
N CYS A 824 32.34 21.36 -43.53
CA CYS A 824 31.43 21.09 -42.43
C CYS A 824 31.77 22.03 -41.26
N ARG A 825 30.76 22.48 -40.50
CA ARG A 825 30.99 23.17 -39.23
C ARG A 825 31.13 22.17 -38.10
N LEU A 826 32.03 22.44 -37.16
CA LEU A 826 32.10 21.65 -35.93
C LEU A 826 30.74 21.67 -35.19
N PRO A 827 30.35 20.54 -34.57
CA PRO A 827 29.16 20.48 -33.73
C PRO A 827 29.27 21.40 -32.50
N GLU A 828 28.12 21.74 -31.93
CA GLU A 828 28.04 22.61 -30.76
C GLU A 828 28.59 21.88 -29.52
N TYR A 829 29.82 22.22 -29.13
CA TYR A 829 30.51 21.64 -27.99
C TYR A 829 31.03 22.73 -27.05
N VAL A 830 30.75 22.58 -25.76
CA VAL A 830 31.21 23.49 -24.71
C VAL A 830 32.35 22.85 -23.95
N VAL A 831 33.57 23.33 -24.21
CA VAL A 831 34.78 23.01 -23.43
C VAL A 831 34.54 23.37 -21.96
N ARG A 832 34.67 22.40 -21.07
CA ARG A 832 34.57 22.58 -19.60
C ARG A 832 35.83 22.13 -18.84
N ASP A 833 36.89 21.78 -19.57
CA ASP A 833 38.14 21.29 -18.97
C ASP A 833 39.01 22.45 -18.42
N PRO A 834 39.57 22.35 -17.20
CA PRO A 834 40.48 23.35 -16.65
C PRO A 834 41.72 23.67 -17.48
N GLN A 835 42.13 22.80 -18.41
CA GLN A 835 43.27 23.02 -19.31
C GLN A 835 42.97 23.98 -20.47
N GLY A 836 41.71 24.40 -20.64
CA GLY A 836 41.32 25.37 -21.68
C GLY A 836 41.20 24.78 -23.09
N TRP A 837 41.16 23.45 -23.24
CA TRP A 837 40.82 22.72 -24.46
C TRP A 837 40.49 21.26 -24.10
N VAL A 838 39.86 20.52 -25.01
CA VAL A 838 39.54 19.09 -24.85
C VAL A 838 40.06 18.29 -26.04
N ALA A 839 40.71 17.15 -25.78
CA ALA A 839 41.03 16.16 -26.80
C ALA A 839 39.82 15.23 -27.05
N GLY A 840 39.54 14.89 -28.30
CA GLY A 840 38.51 13.89 -28.62
C GLY A 840 38.68 13.24 -29.98
N ASN A 841 37.76 12.33 -30.29
CA ASN A 841 37.64 11.72 -31.61
C ASN A 841 36.65 12.53 -32.45
N LEU A 842 37.07 12.95 -33.65
CA LEU A 842 36.21 13.60 -34.62
C LEU A 842 35.92 12.64 -35.77
N SER A 843 34.69 12.10 -35.81
CA SER A 843 34.27 11.06 -36.73
C SER A 843 33.29 11.59 -37.78
N ALA A 844 33.50 11.25 -39.05
CA ALA A 844 32.60 11.55 -40.17
C ALA A 844 31.96 10.26 -40.70
N ARG A 845 30.62 10.19 -40.73
CA ARG A 845 29.85 9.02 -41.19
C ARG A 845 28.75 9.41 -42.18
N GLY A 846 28.47 8.55 -43.17
CA GLY A 846 27.48 8.80 -44.22
C GLY A 846 26.42 7.71 -44.29
N ASP A 847 25.19 8.01 -43.85
CA ASP A 847 24.12 7.02 -43.61
C ASP A 847 24.65 5.75 -42.89
N GLY A 848 24.55 4.55 -43.49
CA GLY A 848 25.07 3.29 -42.95
C GLY A 848 26.50 2.91 -43.38
N ALA A 849 27.22 3.75 -44.12
CA ALA A 849 28.56 3.44 -44.59
C ALA A 849 29.65 3.63 -43.51
N ALA A 850 30.81 3.01 -43.74
CA ALA A 850 31.94 3.05 -42.81
C ALA A 850 32.45 4.48 -42.58
N GLY A 851 32.43 4.93 -41.32
CA GLY A 851 32.91 6.26 -40.94
C GLY A 851 34.43 6.34 -40.78
N PHE A 852 35.01 7.48 -41.13
CA PHE A 852 36.40 7.84 -40.82
C PHE A 852 36.47 8.55 -39.47
N THR A 853 37.55 8.37 -38.71
CA THR A 853 37.77 9.06 -37.43
C THR A 853 39.16 9.68 -37.38
N LEU A 854 39.22 10.98 -37.07
CA LEU A 854 40.44 11.69 -36.70
C LEU A 854 40.57 11.67 -35.16
N PRO A 855 41.47 10.85 -34.59
CA PRO A 855 41.71 10.83 -33.15
C PRO A 855 42.56 12.02 -32.69
N GLY A 856 42.39 12.46 -31.45
CA GLY A 856 43.19 13.53 -30.86
C GLY A 856 42.87 14.94 -31.39
N PHE A 857 41.68 15.14 -31.94
CA PHE A 857 41.20 16.46 -32.35
C PHE A 857 41.13 17.39 -31.13
N ARG A 858 41.71 18.59 -31.20
CA ARG A 858 41.70 19.57 -30.10
C ARG A 858 40.51 20.53 -30.26
N PHE A 859 39.51 20.42 -29.39
CA PHE A 859 38.40 21.37 -29.32
C PHE A 859 38.75 22.49 -28.32
N LEU A 860 38.78 23.74 -28.78
CA LEU A 860 39.14 24.92 -28.00
C LEU A 860 37.93 25.82 -27.71
N PRO A 861 38.00 26.69 -26.68
CA PRO A 861 37.15 27.85 -26.55
C PRO A 861 37.35 28.83 -27.72
N PRO A 862 36.32 29.60 -28.12
CA PRO A 862 36.49 30.68 -29.08
C PRO A 862 37.32 31.83 -28.47
N PRO A 863 38.25 32.45 -29.22
CA PRO A 863 39.01 33.58 -28.74
C PRO A 863 38.11 34.82 -28.63
N HIS A 864 38.39 35.72 -27.69
CA HIS A 864 37.57 36.93 -27.47
C HIS A 864 38.39 38.20 -27.23
N PRO A 865 37.91 39.36 -27.72
CA PRO A 865 38.58 40.65 -27.51
C PRO A 865 38.61 41.06 -26.02
N PRO A 866 39.53 41.97 -25.64
CA PRO A 866 39.68 42.43 -24.26
C PRO A 866 38.56 43.41 -23.89
N SER A 867 38.24 43.49 -22.59
CA SER A 867 37.24 44.44 -22.07
C SER A 867 37.77 45.87 -21.85
N ALA A 868 39.02 46.15 -22.24
CA ALA A 868 39.71 47.40 -21.96
C ALA A 868 39.99 48.21 -23.25
N ASN A 869 39.87 49.53 -23.15
CA ASN A 869 40.24 50.44 -24.24
C ASN A 869 41.74 50.37 -24.54
N LEU A 870 42.11 50.44 -25.81
CA LEU A 870 43.52 50.54 -26.24
C LEU A 870 44.23 51.72 -25.56
N VAL A 871 45.41 51.46 -25.01
CA VAL A 871 46.29 52.50 -24.47
C VAL A 871 46.89 53.29 -25.65
N PRO A 872 46.86 54.64 -25.64
CA PRO A 872 47.50 55.43 -26.68
C PRO A 872 49.02 55.23 -26.64
N LEU A 873 49.64 55.13 -27.83
CA LEU A 873 51.08 54.95 -27.98
C LEU A 873 51.86 56.07 -27.26
N LYS A 874 52.89 55.69 -26.50
CA LYS A 874 53.86 56.68 -26.02
C LYS A 874 54.66 57.25 -27.21
N PRO A 875 55.21 58.47 -27.11
CA PRO A 875 55.99 59.08 -28.20
C PRO A 875 57.18 58.27 -28.72
N GLU A 876 57.67 57.31 -27.93
CA GLU A 876 58.84 56.47 -28.21
C GLU A 876 58.49 55.01 -28.58
N GLU A 877 57.21 54.65 -28.73
CA GLU A 877 56.77 53.28 -29.02
C GLU A 877 56.42 53.09 -30.51
N HIS A 878 57.20 52.25 -31.21
CA HIS A 878 57.01 51.91 -32.63
C HIS A 878 56.12 50.68 -32.89
N ALA A 879 55.55 50.08 -31.85
CA ALA A 879 54.68 48.91 -31.94
C ALA A 879 53.52 49.00 -30.96
N ILE A 880 52.31 48.67 -31.41
CA ILE A 880 51.13 48.54 -30.57
C ILE A 880 51.23 47.21 -29.82
N LYS A 881 50.84 47.21 -28.55
CA LYS A 881 50.67 46.00 -27.74
C LYS A 881 49.24 45.99 -27.22
N PHE A 882 48.52 44.91 -27.49
CA PHE A 882 47.15 44.73 -27.03
C PHE A 882 46.93 43.28 -26.62
N GLU A 883 45.97 43.04 -25.74
CA GLU A 883 45.57 41.72 -25.29
C GLU A 883 44.43 41.20 -26.17
N TYR A 884 44.39 39.91 -26.49
CA TYR A 884 43.27 39.24 -27.14
C TYR A 884 43.22 37.79 -26.65
N ILE A 885 42.25 37.51 -25.79
CA ILE A 885 42.26 36.32 -24.93
C ILE A 885 41.91 35.07 -25.77
N GLY A 886 42.73 34.03 -25.63
CA GLY A 886 42.64 32.78 -26.37
C GLY A 886 43.18 32.83 -27.81
N LEU A 887 43.54 34.01 -28.34
CA LEU A 887 43.89 34.16 -29.76
C LEU A 887 45.16 33.38 -30.14
N GLY A 888 46.18 33.39 -29.26
CA GLY A 888 47.41 32.62 -29.47
C GLY A 888 47.20 31.09 -29.41
N ALA A 889 46.14 30.60 -28.76
CA ALA A 889 45.86 29.17 -28.64
C ALA A 889 45.22 28.57 -29.91
N VAL A 890 44.55 29.40 -30.72
CA VAL A 890 43.90 28.97 -31.97
C VAL A 890 44.70 29.29 -33.24
N ALA A 891 45.88 29.92 -33.12
CA ALA A 891 46.71 30.34 -34.26
C ALA A 891 47.21 29.19 -35.14
N ASP A 892 47.34 27.97 -34.59
CA ASP A 892 47.63 26.73 -35.34
C ASP A 892 46.41 26.22 -36.15
N CYS A 893 45.20 26.72 -35.84
CA CYS A 893 43.92 26.10 -36.20
C CYS A 893 43.08 26.95 -37.16
N VAL A 894 43.12 28.29 -37.03
CA VAL A 894 42.34 29.24 -37.84
C VAL A 894 43.21 30.37 -38.40
N GLY A 895 42.80 30.94 -39.53
CA GLY A 895 43.48 32.10 -40.10
C GLY A 895 43.27 33.36 -39.26
N ILE A 896 44.36 34.02 -38.86
CA ILE A 896 44.37 35.29 -38.13
C ILE A 896 45.06 36.38 -38.96
N ASN A 897 44.51 37.59 -38.97
CA ASN A 897 45.15 38.76 -39.57
C ASN A 897 44.93 40.00 -38.68
N VAL A 898 45.97 40.82 -38.50
CA VAL A 898 45.93 42.05 -37.71
C VAL A 898 46.31 43.22 -38.61
N THR A 899 45.45 44.24 -38.71
CA THR A 899 45.67 45.41 -39.56
C THR A 899 45.55 46.72 -38.77
N VAL A 900 46.34 47.72 -39.19
CA VAL A 900 46.30 49.09 -38.68
C VAL A 900 46.09 50.04 -39.85
N GLY A 901 45.00 50.80 -39.85
CA GLY A 901 44.64 51.67 -40.98
C GLY A 901 44.34 50.92 -42.29
N GLY A 902 44.16 49.60 -42.24
CA GLY A 902 44.01 48.72 -43.41
C GLY A 902 45.30 48.00 -43.84
N GLU A 903 46.47 48.40 -43.34
CA GLU A 903 47.73 47.70 -43.63
C GLU A 903 48.00 46.60 -42.59
N SER A 904 48.35 45.38 -43.04
CA SER A 904 48.64 44.25 -42.15
C SER A 904 50.00 44.40 -41.47
N CYS A 905 50.08 44.10 -40.17
CA CYS A 905 51.34 44.07 -39.43
C CYS A 905 51.87 42.64 -39.23
N GLN A 906 53.20 42.49 -39.24
CA GLN A 906 53.89 41.27 -38.83
C GLN A 906 53.78 41.12 -37.31
N HIS A 907 52.67 40.53 -36.87
CA HIS A 907 52.31 40.43 -35.47
C HIS A 907 52.94 39.21 -34.79
N GLU A 908 53.39 39.38 -33.55
CA GLU A 908 53.84 38.30 -32.68
C GLU A 908 52.81 38.02 -31.58
N PHE A 909 52.56 36.75 -31.29
CA PHE A 909 51.81 36.32 -30.10
C PHE A 909 52.78 36.04 -28.93
N ARG A 910 52.45 36.56 -27.74
CA ARG A 910 53.21 36.37 -26.50
C ARG A 910 52.23 36.02 -25.38
N GLY A 911 51.73 34.78 -25.42
CA GLY A 911 50.49 34.42 -24.73
C GLY A 911 49.30 35.14 -25.38
N ASP A 912 48.40 35.68 -24.56
CA ASP A 912 47.28 36.50 -25.02
C ASP A 912 47.68 37.92 -25.48
N MET A 913 48.96 38.32 -25.33
CA MET A 913 49.44 39.62 -25.81
C MET A 913 49.85 39.53 -27.29
N VAL A 914 49.21 40.34 -28.13
CA VAL A 914 49.58 40.59 -29.52
C VAL A 914 50.51 41.81 -29.58
N VAL A 915 51.67 41.65 -30.20
CA VAL A 915 52.61 42.74 -30.51
C VAL A 915 52.55 43.01 -32.01
N CYS A 916 52.11 44.21 -32.39
CA CYS A 916 51.90 44.63 -33.78
C CYS A 916 52.82 45.83 -34.10
N PRO A 917 53.97 45.61 -34.76
CA PRO A 917 54.83 46.69 -35.26
C PRO A 917 54.06 47.57 -36.24
N LEU A 918 54.20 48.89 -36.13
CA LEU A 918 53.55 49.81 -37.06
C LEU A 918 54.20 49.71 -38.45
N PRO A 919 53.41 49.58 -39.54
CA PRO A 919 53.93 49.68 -40.90
C PRO A 919 54.64 51.04 -41.11
N PRO A 920 55.85 51.09 -41.70
CA PRO A 920 56.56 52.35 -41.96
C PRO A 920 55.80 53.33 -42.88
N SER A 921 54.83 52.82 -43.63
CA SER A 921 53.89 53.52 -44.50
C SER A 921 52.75 54.24 -43.77
N LEU A 922 52.46 53.89 -42.50
CA LEU A 922 51.25 54.33 -41.81
C LEU A 922 51.30 55.80 -41.38
N GLN A 923 50.53 56.65 -42.08
CA GLN A 923 50.33 58.05 -41.70
C GLN A 923 49.20 58.20 -40.67
N LEU A 924 49.56 58.31 -39.39
CA LEU A 924 48.63 58.61 -38.30
C LEU A 924 48.19 60.09 -38.36
N GLY A 925 47.00 60.35 -38.92
CA GLY A 925 46.34 61.65 -38.89
C GLY A 925 45.78 62.02 -37.51
N GLN A 926 45.20 63.22 -37.37
CA GLN A 926 44.66 63.72 -36.08
C GLN A 926 43.57 62.79 -35.49
N ASP A 927 42.73 62.19 -36.33
CA ASP A 927 41.68 61.25 -35.90
C ASP A 927 42.19 59.84 -35.59
N GLY A 928 43.48 59.55 -35.87
CA GLY A 928 44.08 58.23 -35.73
C GLY A 928 43.62 57.18 -36.76
N ALA A 929 44.30 56.03 -36.75
CA ALA A 929 44.01 54.88 -37.62
C ALA A 929 43.30 53.75 -36.84
N PRO A 930 42.30 53.04 -37.41
CA PRO A 930 41.66 51.91 -36.74
C PRO A 930 42.62 50.72 -36.59
N LEU A 931 42.55 50.02 -35.46
CA LEU A 931 43.15 48.70 -35.25
C LEU A 931 42.07 47.61 -35.42
N GLN A 932 42.31 46.65 -36.31
CA GLN A 932 41.38 45.56 -36.62
C GLN A 932 42.07 44.19 -36.50
N VAL A 933 41.34 43.20 -35.99
CA VAL A 933 41.77 41.80 -35.89
C VAL A 933 40.70 40.92 -36.52
N CYS A 934 41.09 40.09 -37.48
CA CYS A 934 40.22 39.13 -38.16
C CYS A 934 40.61 37.69 -37.77
N VAL A 935 39.62 36.83 -37.51
CA VAL A 935 39.76 35.43 -37.05
C VAL A 935 38.71 34.57 -37.75
N ASP A 936 39.13 33.55 -38.49
CA ASP A 936 38.26 32.68 -39.34
C ASP A 936 37.26 33.44 -40.25
N GLY A 937 37.61 34.68 -40.63
CA GLY A 937 36.80 35.57 -41.46
C GLY A 937 35.98 36.64 -40.71
N GLU A 938 35.73 36.47 -39.41
CA GLU A 938 35.07 37.48 -38.56
C GLU A 938 36.08 38.56 -38.12
N CYS A 939 35.72 39.84 -38.24
CA CYS A 939 36.66 40.96 -38.05
C CYS A 939 36.20 41.98 -37.01
N HIS A 940 36.95 42.13 -35.92
CA HIS A 940 36.69 43.06 -34.83
C HIS A 940 37.60 44.30 -34.90
N ILE A 941 37.02 45.49 -34.74
CA ILE A 941 37.78 46.74 -34.58
C ILE A 941 37.97 47.00 -33.07
N LEU A 942 39.22 46.98 -32.60
CA LEU A 942 39.56 47.13 -31.18
C LEU A 942 39.66 48.58 -30.70
N GLY A 943 39.74 49.54 -31.64
CA GLY A 943 39.81 50.96 -31.33
C GLY A 943 40.61 51.74 -32.37
N ARG A 944 41.19 52.88 -31.96
CA ARG A 944 42.01 53.75 -32.80
C ARG A 944 43.38 54.01 -32.20
N VAL A 945 44.36 54.15 -33.09
CA VAL A 945 45.77 54.40 -32.85
C VAL A 945 46.03 55.88 -33.11
N VAL A 946 46.46 56.63 -32.09
CA VAL A 946 46.67 58.09 -32.13
C VAL A 946 48.06 58.46 -31.60
N ARG A 947 48.56 59.64 -32.01
CA ARG A 947 49.83 60.22 -31.53
C ARG A 947 49.52 61.40 -30.59
N PRO A 948 50.11 61.50 -29.38
CA PRO A 948 49.82 62.60 -28.45
C PRO A 948 50.23 63.98 -29.00
N GLY A 949 49.39 65.00 -28.77
CA GLY A 949 49.69 66.41 -29.06
C GLY A 949 50.20 67.16 -27.82
N PRO A 950 51.06 68.19 -27.97
CA PRO A 950 51.64 68.92 -26.84
C PRO A 950 50.92 70.23 -26.53
N ASP A 951 50.17 70.32 -25.43
CA ASP A 951 49.76 71.62 -24.87
C ASP A 951 49.27 71.58 -23.40
N GLY A 952 49.43 72.71 -22.69
CA GLY A 952 48.62 73.13 -21.53
C GLY A 952 48.57 72.29 -20.23
N VAL A 953 49.26 72.74 -19.18
CA VAL A 953 48.97 72.37 -17.77
C VAL A 953 48.21 73.50 -17.05
N PRO A 954 47.04 73.21 -16.46
CA PRO A 954 46.57 73.90 -15.26
C PRO A 954 46.36 72.95 -14.07
N GLN A 955 46.77 73.36 -12.87
CA GLN A 955 46.64 72.57 -11.64
C GLN A 955 45.23 72.72 -11.04
N SER A 956 44.37 71.68 -11.11
CA SER A 956 43.09 71.68 -10.39
C SER A 956 42.48 70.31 -10.03
N THR A 957 42.71 69.25 -10.82
CA THR A 957 41.90 68.01 -10.73
C THR A 957 42.63 66.77 -10.20
N LEU A 958 43.87 66.87 -9.70
CA LEU A 958 44.57 65.75 -9.06
C LEU A 958 43.91 65.26 -7.76
N LEU A 959 43.06 66.09 -7.14
CA LEU A 959 42.18 65.70 -6.04
C LEU A 959 40.83 65.11 -6.51
N GLY A 960 40.49 65.24 -7.79
CA GLY A 960 39.13 65.05 -8.32
C GLY A 960 38.84 63.71 -9.00
N ILE A 961 39.85 62.89 -9.29
CA ILE A 961 39.67 61.55 -9.91
C ILE A 961 40.17 60.43 -8.98
N LEU A 962 41.21 60.71 -8.17
CA LEU A 962 41.59 59.83 -7.06
C LEU A 962 40.49 59.74 -5.99
N LEU A 963 39.75 60.83 -5.69
CA LEU A 963 38.62 60.76 -4.77
C LEU A 963 37.52 59.82 -5.30
N PRO A 964 36.95 59.97 -6.51
CA PRO A 964 35.94 59.04 -7.02
C PRO A 964 36.39 57.58 -7.06
N LEU A 965 37.65 57.28 -7.41
CA LEU A 965 38.10 55.88 -7.44
C LEU A 965 38.34 55.30 -6.05
N LEU A 966 38.98 56.05 -5.14
CA LEU A 966 39.10 55.63 -3.73
C LEU A 966 37.73 55.60 -3.04
N LEU A 967 36.79 56.49 -3.38
CA LEU A 967 35.42 56.46 -2.90
C LEU A 967 34.60 55.35 -3.55
N LEU A 968 34.89 54.88 -4.75
CA LEU A 968 34.21 53.73 -5.35
C LEU A 968 34.73 52.41 -4.78
N VAL A 969 36.04 52.27 -4.62
CA VAL A 969 36.65 51.11 -3.93
C VAL A 969 36.27 51.14 -2.45
N ALA A 970 36.29 52.29 -1.77
CA ALA A 970 35.81 52.42 -0.41
C ALA A 970 34.29 52.24 -0.32
N ALA A 971 33.47 52.70 -1.28
CA ALA A 971 32.03 52.47 -1.26
C ALA A 971 31.68 51.01 -1.52
N LEU A 972 32.42 50.30 -2.37
CA LEU A 972 32.26 48.85 -2.56
C LEU A 972 32.76 48.07 -1.34
N ALA A 973 33.91 48.44 -0.77
CA ALA A 973 34.42 47.84 0.46
C ALA A 973 33.49 48.13 1.65
N THR A 974 32.96 49.35 1.80
CA THR A 974 31.96 49.67 2.81
C THR A 974 30.61 49.09 2.46
N ALA A 975 30.19 48.92 1.20
CA ALA A 975 28.92 48.25 0.88
C ALA A 975 29.00 46.75 1.17
N LEU A 976 30.16 46.11 0.96
CA LEU A 976 30.40 44.73 1.35
C LEU A 976 30.52 44.60 2.88
N VAL A 977 31.35 45.41 3.53
CA VAL A 977 31.48 45.43 5.00
C VAL A 977 30.17 45.82 5.67
N PHE A 978 29.41 46.79 5.15
CA PHE A 978 28.14 47.25 5.72
C PHE A 978 26.98 46.33 5.36
N SER A 979 26.91 45.67 4.19
CA SER A 979 25.93 44.59 4.00
C SER A 979 26.21 43.40 4.91
N TYR A 980 27.49 43.09 5.15
CA TYR A 980 27.93 42.08 6.14
C TYR A 980 27.65 42.53 7.59
N TRP A 981 27.84 43.81 7.93
CA TRP A 981 27.56 44.35 9.27
C TRP A 981 26.07 44.57 9.52
N TRP A 982 25.29 45.01 8.54
CA TRP A 982 23.85 45.24 8.66
C TRP A 982 23.11 43.89 8.78
N ARG A 983 23.53 42.87 8.02
CA ARG A 983 23.11 41.46 8.24
C ARG A 983 23.58 40.88 9.59
N ARG A 984 24.60 41.47 10.26
CA ARG A 984 25.03 41.12 11.62
C ARG A 984 24.54 42.06 12.74
N LYS A 985 23.86 43.17 12.41
CA LYS A 985 23.36 44.20 13.35
C LYS A 985 21.85 44.46 13.27
N GLN A 986 21.11 43.66 12.51
CA GLN A 986 19.64 43.57 12.63
C GLN A 986 19.18 42.50 13.65
N LEU A 987 20.10 41.93 14.43
CA LEU A 987 19.78 41.52 15.79
C LEU A 987 19.75 42.75 16.70
N VAL A 988 18.90 42.68 17.75
CA VAL A 988 18.76 43.59 18.91
C VAL A 988 17.66 44.68 18.82
N LEU A 989 16.51 44.31 19.43
CA LEU A 989 15.44 45.09 20.08
C LEU A 989 14.24 45.69 19.28
N PRO A 990 12.98 45.56 19.79
CA PRO A 990 11.73 46.06 19.18
C PRO A 990 11.12 47.27 19.95
N PRO A 991 9.88 47.67 19.59
CA PRO A 991 8.80 47.59 20.60
C PRO A 991 7.45 47.03 20.09
N ASN A 992 6.55 46.69 21.01
CA ASN A 992 5.19 46.17 20.76
C ASN A 992 4.12 47.27 20.64
N LEU A 993 2.99 46.95 19.99
CA LEU A 993 1.56 47.14 20.40
C LEU A 993 0.69 46.70 19.18
N ASN A 994 -0.15 45.67 19.25
CA ASN A 994 -1.47 45.57 19.88
C ASN A 994 -2.52 46.57 19.35
N ASP A 995 -3.44 46.10 18.49
CA ASP A 995 -4.91 46.15 18.64
C ASP A 995 -5.54 45.31 17.48
N LEU A 996 -6.53 44.41 17.58
CA LEU A 996 -7.82 44.27 18.30
C LEU A 996 -9.07 44.89 17.61
N ALA A 997 -9.56 44.25 16.54
CA ALA A 997 -10.95 44.24 16.00
C ALA A 997 -11.00 43.44 14.68
N SER A 998 -12.08 42.80 14.16
CA SER A 998 -13.27 42.06 14.64
C SER A 998 -14.37 42.14 13.55
N LEU A 999 -15.12 41.05 13.27
CA LEU A 999 -16.24 40.92 12.29
C LEU A 999 -15.82 41.03 10.79
N ASP A 1000 -16.16 40.16 9.84
CA ASP A 1000 -17.39 39.37 9.54
C ASP A 1000 -17.05 37.93 9.07
N GLN A 1001 -17.77 36.87 9.43
CA GLN A 1001 -19.14 36.39 9.07
C GLN A 1001 -19.30 35.68 7.70
N THR A 1002 -19.69 34.39 7.80
CA THR A 1002 -20.44 33.54 6.85
C THR A 1002 -19.98 33.39 5.39
N ALA A 1003 -19.45 32.21 5.03
CA ALA A 1003 -20.17 31.18 4.23
C ALA A 1003 -19.30 29.96 3.87
N GLY A 1004 -19.94 28.79 3.69
CA GLY A 1004 -19.41 27.67 2.87
C GLY A 1004 -18.39 26.72 3.54
N ALA A 1005 -18.88 25.64 4.16
CA ALA A 1005 -18.04 24.52 4.59
C ALA A 1005 -18.16 23.32 3.63
N THR A 1006 -17.02 22.82 3.15
CA THR A 1006 -16.90 21.54 2.43
C THR A 1006 -15.65 20.78 2.92
N PRO A 1007 -15.77 19.53 3.38
CA PRO A 1007 -14.64 18.81 3.97
C PRO A 1007 -13.68 18.25 2.90
N LEU A 1008 -12.38 18.36 3.14
CA LEU A 1008 -11.35 17.72 2.33
C LEU A 1008 -11.30 16.19 2.58
N PRO A 1009 -11.15 15.33 1.55
CA PRO A 1009 -11.25 13.88 1.73
C PRO A 1009 -10.06 13.25 2.47
N ILE A 1010 -10.36 12.26 3.32
CA ILE A 1010 -9.42 11.52 4.17
C ILE A 1010 -8.39 10.71 3.35
N LEU A 1011 -7.11 10.84 3.69
CA LEU A 1011 -6.01 10.05 3.13
C LEU A 1011 -5.69 8.82 4.00
N TYR A 1012 -6.11 7.64 3.55
CA TYR A 1012 -5.81 6.36 4.22
C TYR A 1012 -4.33 5.95 4.01
N SER A 1013 -3.51 6.01 5.06
CA SER A 1013 -2.12 5.54 5.02
C SER A 1013 -2.02 4.04 5.33
N GLY A 1014 -1.55 3.26 4.35
CA GLY A 1014 -1.48 1.80 4.43
C GLY A 1014 -0.11 1.24 4.84
N SER A 1015 -0.02 0.81 6.11
CA SER A 1015 1.10 0.05 6.74
C SER A 1015 2.47 0.74 6.82
N ASP A 1016 2.88 1.01 8.06
CA ASP A 1016 4.25 1.38 8.47
C ASP A 1016 5.17 0.14 8.59
N TYR A 1017 6.47 0.31 8.38
CA TYR A 1017 7.43 -0.78 8.23
C TYR A 1017 8.14 -1.09 9.56
N ARG A 1018 8.05 -2.34 10.03
CA ARG A 1018 8.85 -2.96 11.13
C ARG A 1018 9.09 -2.12 12.42
N SER A 1019 8.26 -2.32 13.44
CA SER A 1019 8.67 -2.25 14.88
C SER A 1019 7.60 -2.94 15.74
N GLY A 1020 7.66 -4.26 15.89
CA GLY A 1020 6.71 -4.97 16.75
C GLY A 1020 6.88 -4.55 18.21
N LEU A 1021 5.85 -4.00 18.85
CA LEU A 1021 5.85 -3.72 20.28
C LEU A 1021 5.83 -5.04 21.08
N ALA A 1022 6.79 -5.18 21.99
CA ALA A 1022 6.86 -6.17 23.05
C ALA A 1022 7.20 -5.41 24.35
N LEU A 1023 6.72 -5.91 25.49
CA LEU A 1023 6.93 -5.30 26.80
C LEU A 1023 8.29 -5.74 27.39
N PRO A 1024 8.90 -4.95 28.29
CA PRO A 1024 10.03 -5.42 29.08
C PRO A 1024 9.56 -6.50 30.06
N ALA A 1025 10.34 -7.57 30.18
CA ALA A 1025 10.26 -8.49 31.30
C ALA A 1025 11.20 -8.02 32.42
N ILE A 1026 10.85 -8.35 33.66
CA ILE A 1026 11.73 -8.31 34.82
C ILE A 1026 11.64 -9.69 35.48
N ASP A 1027 12.80 -10.29 35.72
CA ASP A 1027 13.19 -11.39 36.63
C ASP A 1027 12.19 -12.52 36.96
N GLY A 1028 12.58 -13.80 36.99
CA GLY A 1028 13.91 -14.39 36.80
C GLY A 1028 13.99 -15.76 37.50
N LEU A 1029 15.08 -16.51 37.28
CA LEU A 1029 15.40 -17.82 37.90
C LEU A 1029 14.43 -18.99 37.55
N ASP A 1030 14.86 -20.25 37.49
CA ASP A 1030 16.21 -20.81 37.33
C ASP A 1030 16.18 -22.24 36.74
N SER A 1031 17.36 -22.76 36.38
CA SER A 1031 17.78 -24.16 36.48
C SER A 1031 17.03 -25.29 35.71
N THR A 1032 17.73 -25.75 34.66
CA THR A 1032 18.15 -27.16 34.43
C THR A 1032 17.23 -28.26 33.83
N THR A 1033 17.77 -28.85 32.75
CA THR A 1033 17.85 -30.29 32.38
C THR A 1033 16.65 -31.11 31.89
N CYS A 1034 16.71 -31.44 30.59
CA CYS A 1034 16.45 -32.78 30.00
C CYS A 1034 14.98 -33.28 29.98
N VAL A 1035 14.56 -34.25 29.15
CA VAL A 1035 15.24 -35.29 28.33
C VAL A 1035 14.69 -35.33 26.89
N HIS A 1036 15.44 -35.92 25.96
CA HIS A 1036 15.12 -36.15 24.54
C HIS A 1036 13.77 -36.85 24.26
N GLY A 1037 13.13 -36.51 23.14
CA GLY A 1037 11.98 -37.22 22.56
C GLY A 1037 11.91 -37.07 21.03
N ALA A 1038 12.23 -38.16 20.33
CA ALA A 1038 12.14 -38.36 18.86
C ALA A 1038 10.86 -37.76 18.22
N SER A 1039 10.97 -36.91 17.19
CA SER A 1039 11.24 -37.26 15.77
C SER A 1039 10.05 -37.86 15.02
N PHE A 1040 9.38 -37.03 14.23
CA PHE A 1040 8.77 -37.42 12.95
C PHE A 1040 9.18 -36.41 11.88
N SER A 1041 9.59 -36.92 10.71
CA SER A 1041 9.85 -36.14 9.50
C SER A 1041 8.72 -36.38 8.48
N ASP A 1042 8.91 -35.82 7.29
CA ASP A 1042 8.08 -36.03 6.09
C ASP A 1042 6.74 -35.25 6.18
N SER A 1043 6.23 -34.58 5.14
CA SER A 1043 6.65 -34.55 3.72
C SER A 1043 6.20 -33.24 3.03
N GLU A 1044 6.91 -32.84 1.97
CA GLU A 1044 6.40 -32.14 0.77
C GLU A 1044 5.56 -30.85 0.94
N ASP A 1045 6.12 -29.67 0.60
CA ASP A 1045 5.52 -28.81 -0.46
C ASP A 1045 6.50 -27.72 -0.96
N GLU A 1046 6.69 -27.61 -2.28
CA GLU A 1046 7.56 -26.62 -2.92
C GLU A 1046 6.76 -25.44 -3.49
N SER A 1047 6.96 -24.19 -3.03
CA SER A 1047 6.42 -23.01 -3.75
C SER A 1047 7.03 -21.63 -3.45
N CYS A 1048 8.33 -21.54 -3.09
CA CYS A 1048 9.05 -20.24 -3.07
C CYS A 1048 9.65 -19.83 -4.43
N VAL A 1049 8.93 -20.13 -5.52
CA VAL A 1049 9.32 -19.83 -6.91
C VAL A 1049 8.59 -18.55 -7.38
N PRO A 1050 9.22 -17.60 -8.09
CA PRO A 1050 8.59 -16.33 -8.45
C PRO A 1050 7.48 -16.50 -9.51
N LEU A 1051 6.22 -16.48 -9.09
CA LEU A 1051 5.03 -16.49 -9.96
C LEU A 1051 4.76 -15.14 -10.66
N LEU A 1052 5.77 -14.64 -11.36
CA LEU A 1052 5.62 -13.69 -12.47
C LEU A 1052 6.28 -14.34 -13.69
N ARG A 1053 5.47 -14.67 -14.70
CA ARG A 1053 6.00 -15.21 -15.94
C ARG A 1053 6.84 -14.16 -16.67
N LYS A 1054 7.88 -14.64 -17.33
CA LYS A 1054 8.97 -13.86 -17.92
C LYS A 1054 8.56 -13.19 -19.25
N GLU A 1055 7.53 -12.34 -19.21
CA GLU A 1055 7.35 -11.36 -20.28
C GLU A 1055 8.54 -10.39 -20.23
N SER A 1056 9.41 -10.46 -21.24
CA SER A 1056 10.55 -9.56 -21.36
C SER A 1056 10.06 -8.14 -21.62
N ILE A 1057 10.32 -7.25 -20.66
CA ILE A 1057 10.38 -5.82 -20.93
C ILE A 1057 11.54 -5.64 -21.91
N GLN A 1058 11.25 -5.20 -23.13
CA GLN A 1058 12.29 -5.00 -24.13
C GLN A 1058 12.90 -3.62 -23.91
N LEU A 1059 14.21 -3.47 -24.09
CA LEU A 1059 14.89 -2.19 -23.86
C LEU A 1059 14.27 -1.04 -24.67
N ARG A 1060 13.74 -1.33 -25.86
CA ARG A 1060 13.04 -0.37 -26.74
C ARG A 1060 11.75 0.22 -26.15
N ASP A 1061 11.22 -0.37 -25.08
CA ASP A 1061 9.96 0.04 -24.44
C ASP A 1061 10.22 1.09 -23.33
N LEU A 1062 11.49 1.46 -23.10
CA LEU A 1062 11.93 2.55 -22.20
C LEU A 1062 12.15 3.86 -22.97
N ASP A 1063 11.98 5.00 -22.29
CA ASP A 1063 12.31 6.32 -22.84
C ASP A 1063 13.73 6.38 -23.42
N SER A 1064 13.84 6.81 -24.68
CA SER A 1064 15.10 6.97 -25.40
C SER A 1064 16.09 7.94 -24.73
N ALA A 1065 15.60 8.95 -23.99
CA ALA A 1065 16.47 9.82 -23.20
C ALA A 1065 17.08 9.05 -22.02
N LEU A 1066 16.27 8.28 -21.31
CA LEU A 1066 16.72 7.43 -20.21
C LEU A 1066 17.71 6.34 -20.68
N LEU A 1067 17.48 5.73 -21.84
CA LEU A 1067 18.43 4.78 -22.44
C LEU A 1067 19.78 5.44 -22.76
N ALA A 1068 19.77 6.69 -23.22
CA ALA A 1068 20.99 7.47 -23.45
C ALA A 1068 21.72 7.81 -22.13
N GLU A 1069 20.99 8.17 -21.07
CA GLU A 1069 21.56 8.42 -19.73
C GLU A 1069 22.18 7.15 -19.11
N VAL A 1070 21.53 5.99 -19.28
CA VAL A 1070 22.00 4.68 -18.77
C VAL A 1070 23.25 4.17 -19.51
N LYS A 1071 23.43 4.53 -20.79
CA LYS A 1071 24.48 3.99 -21.68
C LYS A 1071 25.88 3.94 -21.03
N ASP A 1072 26.32 5.02 -20.40
CA ASP A 1072 27.70 5.15 -19.92
C ASP A 1072 27.96 4.46 -18.57
N VAL A 1073 26.90 3.94 -17.94
CA VAL A 1073 27.00 3.09 -16.74
C VAL A 1073 26.67 1.62 -17.03
N LEU A 1074 26.52 1.25 -18.31
CA LEU A 1074 26.19 -0.13 -18.70
C LEU A 1074 27.33 -1.11 -18.45
N ILE A 1075 27.00 -2.21 -17.77
CA ILE A 1075 27.87 -3.37 -17.60
C ILE A 1075 27.34 -4.53 -18.45
N PRO A 1076 28.16 -5.11 -19.36
CA PRO A 1076 27.81 -6.32 -20.11
C PRO A 1076 27.46 -7.49 -19.17
N HIS A 1077 26.37 -8.21 -19.45
CA HIS A 1077 25.85 -9.24 -18.56
C HIS A 1077 26.83 -10.40 -18.31
N GLU A 1078 27.73 -10.65 -19.25
CA GLU A 1078 28.81 -11.64 -19.20
C GLU A 1078 29.83 -11.36 -18.08
N ARG A 1079 29.87 -10.13 -17.57
CA ARG A 1079 30.74 -9.69 -16.46
C ARG A 1079 30.06 -9.73 -15.10
N VAL A 1080 28.82 -10.22 -15.00
CA VAL A 1080 28.02 -10.18 -13.77
C VAL A 1080 27.46 -11.56 -13.42
N VAL A 1081 27.88 -12.10 -12.27
CA VAL A 1081 27.40 -13.38 -11.75
C VAL A 1081 26.48 -13.11 -10.56
N THR A 1082 25.18 -13.31 -10.73
CA THR A 1082 24.18 -13.13 -9.65
C THR A 1082 23.99 -14.43 -8.88
N HIS A 1083 24.24 -14.42 -7.56
CA HIS A 1083 23.99 -15.55 -6.67
C HIS A 1083 22.51 -15.49 -6.23
N SER A 1084 21.63 -16.08 -7.05
CA SER A 1084 20.17 -15.98 -6.93
C SER A 1084 19.60 -16.68 -5.69
N ASP A 1085 20.34 -17.63 -5.13
CA ASP A 1085 20.15 -18.25 -3.83
C ASP A 1085 20.44 -17.28 -2.67
N ARG A 1086 21.52 -16.49 -2.79
CA ARG A 1086 22.05 -15.63 -1.73
C ARG A 1086 21.43 -14.23 -1.74
N VAL A 1087 20.16 -14.16 -1.37
CA VAL A 1087 19.47 -12.88 -1.14
C VAL A 1087 19.99 -12.19 0.12
N ILE A 1088 20.54 -10.99 -0.03
CA ILE A 1088 21.05 -10.15 1.06
C ILE A 1088 20.06 -9.04 1.49
N GLY A 1089 19.02 -8.77 0.71
CA GLY A 1089 17.95 -7.83 1.08
C GLY A 1089 16.64 -8.07 0.35
N LYS A 1090 15.50 -7.77 1.00
CA LYS A 1090 14.16 -7.75 0.38
C LYS A 1090 13.43 -6.48 0.83
N GLY A 1091 13.43 -5.47 -0.03
CA GLY A 1091 12.78 -4.17 0.20
C GLY A 1091 11.37 -4.11 -0.40
N HIS A 1092 10.77 -2.91 -0.45
CA HIS A 1092 9.51 -2.72 -1.17
C HIS A 1092 9.71 -2.68 -2.70
N PHE A 1093 10.82 -2.10 -3.15
CA PHE A 1093 11.12 -1.92 -4.57
C PHE A 1093 11.70 -3.19 -5.22
N GLY A 1094 12.37 -4.03 -4.46
CA GLY A 1094 13.17 -5.11 -5.04
C GLY A 1094 13.79 -6.10 -4.06
N VAL A 1095 14.41 -7.11 -4.66
CA VAL A 1095 15.32 -8.05 -4.00
C VAL A 1095 16.74 -7.60 -4.29
N VAL A 1096 17.61 -7.66 -3.28
CA VAL A 1096 19.06 -7.46 -3.44
C VAL A 1096 19.73 -8.82 -3.30
N TYR A 1097 20.39 -9.26 -4.36
CA TYR A 1097 21.20 -10.48 -4.37
C TYR A 1097 22.66 -10.14 -4.09
N HIS A 1098 23.40 -11.11 -3.55
CA HIS A 1098 24.86 -11.09 -3.63
C HIS A 1098 25.29 -11.46 -5.07
N GLY A 1099 26.46 -11.00 -5.50
CA GLY A 1099 27.04 -11.43 -6.77
C GLY A 1099 28.49 -10.99 -6.94
N GLU A 1100 29.05 -11.30 -8.09
CA GLU A 1100 30.41 -10.92 -8.49
C GLU A 1100 30.38 -10.12 -9.79
N TYR A 1101 31.15 -9.03 -9.83
CA TYR A 1101 31.42 -8.23 -11.02
C TYR A 1101 32.87 -8.41 -11.46
N ILE A 1102 33.10 -8.63 -12.75
CA ILE A 1102 34.45 -8.71 -13.34
C ILE A 1102 34.81 -7.35 -13.96
N ASP A 1103 35.80 -6.69 -13.37
CA ASP A 1103 36.22 -5.35 -13.78
C ASP A 1103 37.01 -5.34 -15.12
N GLN A 1104 37.51 -4.17 -15.51
CA GLN A 1104 38.33 -4.02 -16.73
C GLN A 1104 39.71 -4.68 -16.62
N ALA A 1105 40.23 -4.90 -15.41
CA ALA A 1105 41.51 -5.54 -15.11
C ALA A 1105 41.39 -7.04 -14.77
N GLN A 1106 40.19 -7.62 -14.90
CA GLN A 1106 39.84 -9.02 -14.59
C GLN A 1106 39.84 -9.37 -13.09
N ASN A 1107 39.75 -8.38 -12.19
CA ASN A 1107 39.49 -8.63 -10.78
C ASN A 1107 38.00 -8.99 -10.56
N ARG A 1108 37.72 -9.93 -9.65
CA ARG A 1108 36.37 -10.22 -9.17
C ARG A 1108 36.05 -9.32 -7.97
N ILE A 1109 35.12 -8.39 -8.16
CA ILE A 1109 34.63 -7.48 -7.14
C ILE A 1109 33.30 -8.01 -6.60
N GLN A 1110 33.20 -8.20 -5.29
CA GLN A 1110 31.96 -8.62 -4.63
C GLN A 1110 30.95 -7.48 -4.65
N CYS A 1111 29.74 -7.73 -5.14
CA CYS A 1111 28.72 -6.70 -5.37
C CYS A 1111 27.34 -7.07 -4.81
N ALA A 1112 26.55 -6.04 -4.53
CA ALA A 1112 25.14 -6.11 -4.21
C ALA A 1112 24.33 -5.77 -5.47
N ILE A 1113 23.51 -6.72 -5.94
CA ILE A 1113 22.76 -6.63 -7.18
C ILE A 1113 21.29 -6.36 -6.84
N LYS A 1114 20.88 -5.08 -6.88
CA LYS A 1114 19.49 -4.66 -6.67
C LYS A 1114 18.68 -5.02 -7.93
N SER A 1115 17.54 -5.69 -7.76
CA SER A 1115 16.66 -6.16 -8.84
C SER A 1115 15.20 -5.91 -8.47
N LEU A 1116 14.40 -5.41 -9.42
CA LEU A 1116 12.98 -5.13 -9.18
C LEU A 1116 12.18 -6.40 -8.88
N SER A 1117 11.28 -6.32 -7.90
CA SER A 1117 10.43 -7.45 -7.52
C SER A 1117 8.96 -7.07 -7.54
N ARG A 1118 8.21 -7.66 -8.49
CA ARG A 1118 6.81 -7.34 -8.83
C ARG A 1118 6.65 -5.95 -9.47
N ILE A 1119 6.96 -5.87 -10.75
CA ILE A 1119 6.59 -4.70 -11.58
C ILE A 1119 5.11 -4.79 -11.94
N THR A 1120 4.39 -3.68 -11.83
CA THR A 1120 3.06 -3.50 -12.43
C THR A 1120 3.04 -2.51 -13.59
N GLU A 1121 3.89 -1.48 -13.58
CA GLU A 1121 3.99 -0.44 -14.62
C GLU A 1121 5.43 -0.16 -15.07
N MET A 1122 5.64 0.27 -16.32
CA MET A 1122 6.97 0.67 -16.85
C MET A 1122 7.60 1.81 -16.05
N GLN A 1123 6.79 2.73 -15.53
CA GLN A 1123 7.22 3.87 -14.72
C GLN A 1123 7.98 3.45 -13.45
N GLN A 1124 7.77 2.21 -12.96
CA GLN A 1124 8.53 1.63 -11.84
C GLN A 1124 9.94 1.21 -12.28
N VAL A 1125 10.12 0.78 -13.54
CA VAL A 1125 11.41 0.47 -14.15
C VAL A 1125 12.19 1.75 -14.44
N GLU A 1126 11.52 2.77 -14.97
CA GLU A 1126 12.16 4.08 -15.17
C GLU A 1126 12.60 4.71 -13.84
N ALA A 1127 11.75 4.66 -12.80
CA ALA A 1127 12.11 5.18 -11.48
C ALA A 1127 13.32 4.46 -10.87
N PHE A 1128 13.43 3.15 -11.11
CA PHE A 1128 14.54 2.32 -10.65
C PHE A 1128 15.86 2.59 -11.41
N LEU A 1129 15.79 2.76 -12.73
CA LEU A 1129 16.94 3.18 -13.54
C LEU A 1129 17.38 4.61 -13.16
N ARG A 1130 16.43 5.52 -12.93
CA ARG A 1130 16.70 6.89 -12.44
C ARG A 1130 17.28 6.89 -11.01
N GLU A 1131 16.94 5.94 -10.14
CA GLU A 1131 17.62 5.75 -8.85
C GLU A 1131 19.11 5.42 -9.05
N GLY A 1132 19.41 4.45 -9.91
CA GLY A 1132 20.81 4.12 -10.25
C GLY A 1132 21.55 5.30 -10.87
N LEU A 1133 20.89 6.07 -11.75
CA LEU A 1133 21.48 7.26 -12.38
C LEU A 1133 21.69 8.43 -11.42
N LEU A 1134 20.88 8.60 -10.38
CA LEU A 1134 21.14 9.60 -9.32
C LEU A 1134 22.45 9.32 -8.56
N MET A 1135 23.01 8.11 -8.69
CA MET A 1135 24.31 7.73 -8.13
C MET A 1135 25.48 7.90 -9.12
N ARG A 1136 25.20 8.25 -10.39
CA ARG A 1136 26.22 8.46 -11.43
C ARG A 1136 27.07 9.68 -11.09
N GLY A 1137 28.37 9.47 -10.85
CA GLY A 1137 29.32 10.53 -10.50
C GLY A 1137 29.44 10.84 -9.00
N LEU A 1138 28.68 10.17 -8.12
CA LEU A 1138 28.90 10.28 -6.68
C LEU A 1138 30.13 9.45 -6.28
N ASN A 1139 31.24 10.12 -5.94
CA ASN A 1139 32.49 9.49 -5.54
C ASN A 1139 33.06 10.14 -4.27
N HIS A 1140 32.76 9.54 -3.12
CA HIS A 1140 33.26 9.96 -1.81
C HIS A 1140 33.33 8.73 -0.88
N PRO A 1141 34.37 8.55 -0.03
CA PRO A 1141 34.53 7.36 0.80
C PRO A 1141 33.33 7.05 1.70
N ASN A 1142 32.56 8.07 2.12
CA ASN A 1142 31.35 7.91 2.93
C ASN A 1142 30.02 8.02 2.16
N VAL A 1143 30.03 7.85 0.84
CA VAL A 1143 28.82 7.78 -0.01
C VAL A 1143 28.87 6.48 -0.82
N LEU A 1144 27.76 5.76 -0.93
CA LEU A 1144 27.70 4.54 -1.70
C LEU A 1144 27.67 4.89 -3.19
N ALA A 1145 28.76 4.61 -3.91
CA ALA A 1145 28.87 4.83 -5.34
C ALA A 1145 28.18 3.71 -6.15
N LEU A 1146 27.78 4.03 -7.38
CA LEU A 1146 27.33 3.06 -8.38
C LEU A 1146 28.54 2.28 -8.94
N ILE A 1147 28.45 0.95 -9.07
CA ILE A 1147 29.38 0.16 -9.90
C ILE A 1147 28.92 0.21 -11.36
N GLY A 1148 27.62 -0.01 -11.59
CA GLY A 1148 26.98 0.21 -12.89
C GLY A 1148 25.56 -0.35 -12.94
N ILE A 1149 24.98 -0.36 -14.13
CA ILE A 1149 23.66 -0.93 -14.42
C ILE A 1149 23.86 -2.07 -15.42
N MET A 1150 23.37 -3.27 -15.11
CA MET A 1150 23.36 -4.40 -16.04
C MET A 1150 21.94 -4.60 -16.57
N LEU A 1151 21.82 -4.63 -17.90
CA LEU A 1151 20.57 -4.91 -18.60
C LEU A 1151 20.67 -6.32 -19.19
N PRO A 1152 20.02 -7.34 -18.58
CA PRO A 1152 20.12 -8.71 -19.05
C PRO A 1152 19.36 -8.89 -20.37
N PRO A 1153 19.81 -9.77 -21.29
CA PRO A 1153 19.12 -10.05 -22.56
C PRO A 1153 17.66 -10.50 -22.38
N GLU A 1154 17.37 -11.18 -21.27
CA GLU A 1154 16.01 -11.48 -20.81
C GLU A 1154 15.89 -11.25 -19.30
N GLY A 1155 15.12 -10.24 -18.88
CA GLY A 1155 14.83 -10.02 -17.47
C GLY A 1155 14.46 -8.59 -17.17
N LEU A 1156 14.87 -8.12 -16.00
CA LEU A 1156 14.66 -6.77 -15.50
C LEU A 1156 16.02 -6.11 -15.26
N PRO A 1157 16.12 -4.76 -15.32
CA PRO A 1157 17.37 -4.07 -15.00
C PRO A 1157 17.92 -4.42 -13.62
N HIS A 1158 19.25 -4.47 -13.54
CA HIS A 1158 19.99 -4.69 -12.30
C HIS A 1158 20.89 -3.48 -12.00
N VAL A 1159 20.81 -2.95 -10.78
CA VAL A 1159 21.71 -1.90 -10.30
C VAL A 1159 22.77 -2.55 -9.43
N LEU A 1160 24.04 -2.41 -9.81
CA LEU A 1160 25.18 -3.00 -9.12
C LEU A 1160 25.82 -1.96 -8.19
N LEU A 1161 25.94 -2.33 -6.91
CA LEU A 1161 26.52 -1.53 -5.84
C LEU A 1161 27.64 -2.32 -5.14
N PRO A 1162 28.58 -1.68 -4.43
CA PRO A 1162 29.56 -2.37 -3.58
C PRO A 1162 28.89 -3.30 -2.57
N TYR A 1163 29.46 -4.49 -2.32
CA TYR A 1163 28.94 -5.38 -1.28
C TYR A 1163 29.31 -4.86 0.12
N MET A 1164 28.32 -4.31 0.82
CA MET A 1164 28.45 -3.79 2.18
C MET A 1164 28.30 -4.95 3.17
N CYS A 1165 29.38 -5.71 3.38
CA CYS A 1165 29.39 -7.00 4.07
C CYS A 1165 28.96 -6.97 5.54
N HIS A 1166 28.86 -5.78 6.15
CA HIS A 1166 28.39 -5.63 7.53
C HIS A 1166 26.91 -5.20 7.65
N GLY A 1167 26.25 -4.94 6.52
CA GLY A 1167 24.82 -4.59 6.43
C GLY A 1167 24.55 -3.10 6.64
N ASP A 1168 23.28 -2.77 6.89
CA ASP A 1168 22.90 -1.42 7.32
C ASP A 1168 23.30 -1.15 8.78
N LEU A 1169 23.58 0.12 9.07
CA LEU A 1169 24.07 0.58 10.37
C LEU A 1169 23.02 0.39 11.47
N LEU A 1170 21.72 0.44 11.15
CA LEU A 1170 20.64 0.15 12.11
C LEU A 1170 20.60 -1.32 12.53
N GLN A 1171 20.79 -2.26 11.61
CA GLN A 1171 20.96 -3.68 11.95
C GLN A 1171 22.32 -3.95 12.63
N PHE A 1172 23.37 -3.21 12.27
CA PHE A 1172 24.68 -3.32 12.90
C PHE A 1172 24.64 -2.99 14.40
N ILE A 1173 24.11 -1.81 14.77
CA ILE A 1173 24.10 -1.34 16.17
C ILE A 1173 23.10 -2.09 17.06
N ARG A 1174 22.12 -2.78 16.46
CA ARG A 1174 21.13 -3.63 17.15
C ARG A 1174 21.58 -5.08 17.34
N SER A 1175 22.64 -5.53 16.65
CA SER A 1175 23.14 -6.91 16.74
C SER A 1175 23.76 -7.17 18.12
N PRO A 1176 23.25 -8.11 18.95
CA PRO A 1176 23.85 -8.39 20.26
C PRO A 1176 25.30 -8.89 20.19
N GLN A 1177 25.71 -9.40 19.03
CA GLN A 1177 27.08 -9.84 18.73
C GLN A 1177 28.05 -8.68 18.46
N ARG A 1178 27.54 -7.45 18.27
CA ARG A 1178 28.32 -6.25 17.98
C ARG A 1178 28.12 -5.22 19.09
N ASN A 1179 29.21 -4.76 19.68
CA ASN A 1179 29.17 -3.81 20.79
C ASN A 1179 29.97 -2.53 20.49
N PRO A 1180 29.53 -1.71 19.52
CA PRO A 1180 30.15 -0.40 19.28
C PRO A 1180 30.02 0.49 20.53
N THR A 1181 31.12 1.09 20.94
CA THR A 1181 31.21 2.06 22.04
C THR A 1181 30.47 3.35 21.68
N VAL A 1182 30.27 4.24 22.66
CA VAL A 1182 29.76 5.60 22.40
C VAL A 1182 30.68 6.33 21.39
N LYS A 1183 31.98 6.12 21.45
CA LYS A 1183 32.95 6.72 20.53
C LYS A 1183 32.80 6.19 19.10
N ASP A 1184 32.57 4.88 18.94
CA ASP A 1184 32.30 4.27 17.62
C ASP A 1184 30.99 4.80 17.02
N LEU A 1185 29.93 4.89 17.83
CA LEU A 1185 28.64 5.42 17.38
C LEU A 1185 28.72 6.88 16.93
N ILE A 1186 29.52 7.71 17.61
CA ILE A 1186 29.75 9.11 17.19
C ILE A 1186 30.70 9.18 15.99
N SER A 1187 31.69 8.28 15.88
CA SER A 1187 32.55 8.13 14.69
C SER A 1187 31.75 7.73 13.44
N PHE A 1188 30.78 6.83 13.57
CA PHE A 1188 29.82 6.52 12.50
C PHE A 1188 28.98 7.76 12.13
N GLY A 1189 28.56 8.55 13.12
CA GLY A 1189 27.91 9.86 12.89
C GLY A 1189 28.78 10.85 12.12
N LEU A 1190 30.07 10.96 12.46
CA LEU A 1190 31.04 11.81 11.74
C LEU A 1190 31.25 11.37 10.29
N GLN A 1191 31.33 10.07 10.04
CA GLN A 1191 31.43 9.52 8.70
C GLN A 1191 30.18 9.85 7.85
N VAL A 1192 28.98 9.71 8.42
CA VAL A 1192 27.74 10.16 7.77
C VAL A 1192 27.75 11.66 7.51
N ALA A 1193 28.21 12.48 8.46
CA ALA A 1193 28.31 13.93 8.29
C ALA A 1193 29.21 14.33 7.11
N ARG A 1194 30.36 13.66 6.94
CA ARG A 1194 31.27 13.86 5.79
C ARG A 1194 30.64 13.42 4.47
N GLY A 1195 29.93 12.29 4.46
CA GLY A 1195 29.14 11.86 3.28
C GLY A 1195 28.07 12.87 2.89
N MET A 1196 27.37 13.44 3.87
CA MET A 1196 26.33 14.44 3.65
C MET A 1196 26.88 15.85 3.33
N GLU A 1197 28.08 16.19 3.79
CA GLU A 1197 28.81 17.39 3.35
C GLU A 1197 29.08 17.31 1.85
N TYR A 1198 29.69 16.22 1.38
CA TYR A 1198 29.89 15.98 -0.06
C TYR A 1198 28.59 16.07 -0.86
N LEU A 1199 27.52 15.38 -0.42
CA LEU A 1199 26.22 15.42 -1.11
C LEU A 1199 25.64 16.85 -1.17
N ALA A 1200 25.73 17.62 -0.09
CA ALA A 1200 25.27 19.01 -0.05
C ALA A 1200 26.10 19.95 -0.95
N GLU A 1201 27.41 19.69 -1.11
CA GLU A 1201 28.26 20.40 -2.07
C GLU A 1201 27.88 20.05 -3.52
N GLN A 1202 27.61 18.77 -3.81
CA GLN A 1202 27.05 18.28 -5.09
C GLN A 1202 25.57 18.66 -5.32
N LYS A 1203 25.00 19.58 -4.53
CA LYS A 1203 23.60 20.07 -4.59
C LYS A 1203 22.52 18.99 -4.41
N PHE A 1204 22.91 17.84 -3.89
CA PHE A 1204 22.07 16.68 -3.73
C PHE A 1204 21.34 16.71 -2.38
N VAL A 1205 20.07 16.29 -2.36
CA VAL A 1205 19.27 16.18 -1.12
C VAL A 1205 18.67 14.78 -1.03
N HIS A 1206 18.98 14.09 0.06
CA HIS A 1206 18.77 12.67 0.29
C HIS A 1206 17.35 12.34 0.69
N ARG A 1207 16.71 13.18 1.54
CA ARG A 1207 15.28 13.14 1.91
C ARG A 1207 14.83 11.91 2.72
N ASP A 1208 15.70 10.93 2.93
CA ASP A 1208 15.53 9.80 3.84
C ASP A 1208 16.85 9.41 4.52
N LEU A 1209 17.52 10.38 5.14
CA LEU A 1209 18.72 10.11 5.92
C LEU A 1209 18.34 9.49 7.28
N ALA A 1210 18.65 8.20 7.45
CA ALA A 1210 18.35 7.40 8.64
C ALA A 1210 19.41 6.29 8.83
N ALA A 1211 19.53 5.72 10.03
CA ALA A 1211 20.54 4.69 10.30
C ALA A 1211 20.37 3.42 9.41
N ARG A 1212 19.15 3.14 8.94
CA ARG A 1212 18.86 2.04 7.99
C ARG A 1212 19.36 2.29 6.55
N ASN A 1213 19.63 3.54 6.20
CA ASN A 1213 20.06 3.98 4.87
C ASN A 1213 21.57 4.34 4.87
N CYS A 1214 22.28 3.99 5.93
CA CYS A 1214 23.74 4.03 6.01
C CYS A 1214 24.25 2.59 6.08
N MET A 1215 25.22 2.20 5.26
CA MET A 1215 25.74 0.83 5.19
C MET A 1215 27.22 0.77 5.60
N LEU A 1216 27.67 -0.40 6.08
CA LEU A 1216 29.06 -0.63 6.51
C LEU A 1216 29.77 -1.65 5.61
N ASP A 1217 30.96 -1.28 5.12
CA ASP A 1217 31.85 -2.20 4.41
C ASP A 1217 32.80 -2.96 5.35
N GLU A 1218 33.70 -3.76 4.77
CA GLU A 1218 34.66 -4.63 5.46
C GLU A 1218 35.69 -3.87 6.33
N SER A 1219 35.87 -2.57 6.08
CA SER A 1219 36.73 -1.69 6.88
C SER A 1219 35.96 -0.98 8.01
N PHE A 1220 34.67 -1.30 8.19
CA PHE A 1220 33.72 -0.54 9.01
C PHE A 1220 33.58 0.93 8.56
N THR A 1221 33.85 1.24 7.28
CA THR A 1221 33.57 2.55 6.72
C THR A 1221 32.07 2.68 6.43
N VAL A 1222 31.43 3.70 7.01
CA VAL A 1222 30.01 3.99 6.81
C VAL A 1222 29.81 4.75 5.50
N LYS A 1223 28.85 4.31 4.69
CA LYS A 1223 28.47 4.95 3.42
C LYS A 1223 26.98 5.22 3.36
N VAL A 1224 26.62 6.46 3.04
CA VAL A 1224 25.24 6.93 2.85
C VAL A 1224 24.66 6.34 1.56
N ALA A 1225 23.42 5.84 1.59
CA ALA A 1225 22.83 5.01 0.54
C ALA A 1225 21.27 5.10 0.48
N ASP A 1226 20.64 4.33 -0.42
CA ASP A 1226 19.20 4.34 -0.76
C ASP A 1226 18.67 5.73 -1.15
N PHE A 1227 19.04 6.13 -2.37
CA PHE A 1227 18.67 7.42 -2.95
C PHE A 1227 17.29 7.41 -3.64
N GLY A 1228 16.44 6.39 -3.37
CA GLY A 1228 15.13 6.19 -4.02
C GLY A 1228 14.09 7.33 -3.83
N LEU A 1229 14.31 8.26 -2.90
CA LEU A 1229 13.50 9.48 -2.76
C LEU A 1229 14.23 10.77 -3.18
N ALA A 1230 15.54 10.69 -3.46
CA ALA A 1230 16.38 11.84 -3.71
C ALA A 1230 16.08 12.51 -5.06
N ARG A 1231 16.55 13.75 -5.21
CA ARG A 1231 16.52 14.52 -6.46
C ARG A 1231 17.75 15.43 -6.52
N ASP A 1232 18.29 15.59 -7.72
CA ASP A 1232 19.17 16.69 -8.06
C ASP A 1232 18.38 18.03 -7.97
N ILE A 1233 19.07 19.10 -7.59
CA ILE A 1233 18.51 20.43 -7.32
C ILE A 1233 19.18 21.46 -8.25
N LEU A 1234 19.11 21.16 -9.55
CA LEU A 1234 19.40 22.12 -10.62
C LEU A 1234 18.32 23.22 -10.66
N ASP A 1235 18.75 24.47 -10.79
CA ASP A 1235 17.97 25.72 -10.94
C ASP A 1235 16.92 26.12 -9.89
N ARG A 1236 16.62 25.33 -8.84
CA ARG A 1236 15.65 25.75 -7.78
C ARG A 1236 16.00 25.22 -6.40
N GLU A 1237 16.33 26.11 -5.45
CA GLU A 1237 16.74 25.79 -4.06
C GLU A 1237 15.74 24.94 -3.21
N TYR A 1238 14.57 24.57 -3.74
CA TYR A 1238 13.63 23.65 -3.10
C TYR A 1238 12.93 22.75 -4.13
N TYR A 1239 12.71 21.49 -3.75
CA TYR A 1239 11.79 20.59 -4.46
C TYR A 1239 10.47 20.46 -3.70
N SER A 1240 9.32 20.53 -4.39
CA SER A 1240 7.97 20.32 -3.81
C SER A 1240 7.28 19.12 -4.46
N VAL A 1241 6.80 18.16 -3.66
CA VAL A 1241 6.05 16.99 -4.16
C VAL A 1241 4.66 17.41 -4.64
N GLN A 1242 4.41 17.46 -5.95
CA GLN A 1242 3.10 17.86 -6.52
C GLN A 1242 2.03 16.76 -6.57
N GLN A 1243 2.36 15.49 -6.28
CA GLN A 1243 1.42 14.37 -6.23
C GLN A 1243 1.39 13.74 -4.83
N HIS A 1244 0.66 14.36 -3.90
CA HIS A 1244 0.69 13.99 -2.48
C HIS A 1244 0.05 12.63 -2.14
N ARG A 1245 -0.78 12.05 -3.02
CA ARG A 1245 -1.74 10.99 -2.64
C ARG A 1245 -1.15 9.58 -2.43
N HIS A 1246 0.04 9.27 -2.95
CA HIS A 1246 0.58 7.90 -2.92
C HIS A 1246 2.07 7.77 -2.54
N ALA A 1247 2.78 8.89 -2.30
CA ALA A 1247 4.18 8.85 -1.88
C ALA A 1247 4.31 8.35 -0.44
N ARG A 1248 5.19 7.36 -0.21
CA ARG A 1248 5.57 6.93 1.15
C ARG A 1248 6.81 7.70 1.57
N LEU A 1249 6.73 8.36 2.73
CA LEU A 1249 7.73 9.29 3.22
C LEU A 1249 8.20 8.89 4.62
N PRO A 1250 9.45 9.19 5.01
CA PRO A 1250 10.03 8.79 6.29
C PRO A 1250 9.63 9.75 7.41
N VAL A 1251 8.32 9.87 7.66
CA VAL A 1251 7.67 10.90 8.50
C VAL A 1251 8.43 11.20 9.81
N LYS A 1252 8.92 10.18 10.52
CA LYS A 1252 9.59 10.33 11.82
C LYS A 1252 11.03 10.86 11.78
N TRP A 1253 11.63 10.99 10.59
CA TRP A 1253 12.94 11.61 10.34
C TRP A 1253 12.83 12.95 9.61
N MET A 1254 11.66 13.29 9.05
CA MET A 1254 11.45 14.52 8.30
C MET A 1254 11.48 15.77 9.18
N ALA A 1255 11.96 16.86 8.60
CA ALA A 1255 11.96 18.18 9.22
C ALA A 1255 10.54 18.78 9.28
N LEU A 1256 10.32 19.70 10.23
CA LEU A 1256 9.02 20.35 10.45
C LEU A 1256 8.49 21.04 9.19
N GLU A 1257 9.33 21.78 8.46
CA GLU A 1257 8.95 22.43 7.19
C GLU A 1257 8.64 21.41 6.08
N SER A 1258 9.33 20.25 6.08
CA SER A 1258 9.06 19.18 5.12
C SER A 1258 7.75 18.45 5.41
N LEU A 1259 7.37 18.33 6.68
CA LEU A 1259 6.06 17.81 7.11
C LEU A 1259 4.92 18.79 6.81
N GLN A 1260 5.17 20.11 6.93
CA GLN A 1260 4.17 21.15 6.70
C GLN A 1260 3.96 21.48 5.21
N THR A 1261 5.02 21.52 4.41
CA THR A 1261 4.95 22.06 3.02
C THR A 1261 5.44 21.09 1.94
N TYR A 1262 5.85 19.87 2.30
CA TYR A 1262 6.49 18.89 1.38
C TYR A 1262 7.68 19.47 0.59
N ARG A 1263 8.36 20.50 1.14
CA ARG A 1263 9.62 21.03 0.63
C ARG A 1263 10.79 20.32 1.30
N PHE A 1264 11.82 20.03 0.52
CA PHE A 1264 13.04 19.38 0.99
C PHE A 1264 14.25 20.17 0.53
N THR A 1265 15.27 20.26 1.39
CA THR A 1265 16.51 21.01 1.21
C THR A 1265 17.66 20.32 1.97
N THR A 1266 18.91 20.74 1.78
CA THR A 1266 20.03 20.26 2.62
C THR A 1266 19.80 20.55 4.12
N LYS A 1267 19.02 21.58 4.47
CA LYS A 1267 18.62 21.89 5.85
C LYS A 1267 17.54 20.97 6.42
N SER A 1268 16.73 20.31 5.58
CA SER A 1268 15.84 19.23 6.05
C SER A 1268 16.62 17.94 6.29
N ASP A 1269 17.65 17.66 5.49
CA ASP A 1269 18.54 16.51 5.74
C ASP A 1269 19.39 16.71 7.02
N VAL A 1270 19.78 17.95 7.37
CA VAL A 1270 20.42 18.27 8.66
C VAL A 1270 19.53 17.89 9.86
N TRP A 1271 18.22 18.12 9.77
CA TRP A 1271 17.28 17.66 10.80
C TRP A 1271 17.25 16.13 10.89
N SER A 1272 17.16 15.45 9.73
CA SER A 1272 17.21 13.99 9.66
C SER A 1272 18.53 13.42 10.20
N PHE A 1273 19.66 14.11 10.00
CA PHE A 1273 20.95 13.77 10.61
C PHE A 1273 20.92 13.88 12.14
N GLY A 1274 20.28 14.91 12.71
CA GLY A 1274 20.03 14.98 14.15
C GLY A 1274 19.25 13.77 14.66
N VAL A 1275 18.21 13.33 13.94
CA VAL A 1275 17.44 12.11 14.27
C VAL A 1275 18.30 10.85 14.12
N LEU A 1276 19.18 10.78 13.12
CA LEU A 1276 20.13 9.69 12.93
C LEU A 1276 21.13 9.59 14.09
N LEU A 1277 21.74 10.70 14.54
CA LEU A 1277 22.62 10.69 15.72
C LEU A 1277 21.90 10.18 16.97
N TRP A 1278 20.62 10.53 17.13
CA TRP A 1278 19.76 10.01 18.19
C TRP A 1278 19.46 8.50 18.03
N GLU A 1279 19.21 8.01 16.81
CA GLU A 1279 19.12 6.56 16.54
C GLU A 1279 20.42 5.86 16.95
N LEU A 1280 21.60 6.37 16.57
CA LEU A 1280 22.88 5.73 16.89
C LEU A 1280 23.08 5.60 18.40
N LEU A 1281 22.90 6.69 19.15
CA LEU A 1281 23.14 6.70 20.60
C LEU A 1281 22.03 6.01 21.43
N THR A 1282 20.93 5.59 20.80
CA THR A 1282 19.90 4.73 21.40
C THR A 1282 20.00 3.27 20.91
N ARG A 1283 21.11 2.88 20.25
CA ARG A 1283 21.28 1.59 19.53
C ARG A 1283 20.08 1.24 18.63
N GLY A 1284 19.56 2.25 17.95
CA GLY A 1284 18.48 2.13 17.00
C GLY A 1284 17.10 2.07 17.63
N ALA A 1285 16.81 2.84 18.68
CA ALA A 1285 15.42 2.99 19.12
C ALA A 1285 14.60 3.72 18.03
N PRO A 1286 13.32 3.37 17.81
CA PRO A 1286 12.49 4.07 16.84
C PRO A 1286 12.21 5.51 17.33
N PRO A 1287 12.56 6.56 16.56
CA PRO A 1287 12.33 7.94 16.97
C PRO A 1287 10.84 8.22 17.16
N TYR A 1288 10.51 9.08 18.13
CA TYR A 1288 9.14 9.44 18.50
C TYR A 1288 8.24 8.21 18.70
N ARG A 1289 8.72 7.15 19.39
CA ARG A 1289 8.04 5.85 19.56
C ARG A 1289 6.56 5.94 19.94
N HIS A 1290 6.21 6.91 20.78
CA HIS A 1290 4.88 7.08 21.39
C HIS A 1290 3.98 8.12 20.69
N ILE A 1291 4.47 8.79 19.64
CA ILE A 1291 3.69 9.78 18.86
C ILE A 1291 3.24 9.13 17.56
N ASP A 1292 1.99 9.32 17.15
CA ASP A 1292 1.54 8.85 15.84
C ASP A 1292 2.17 9.68 14.70
N PRO A 1293 2.51 9.09 13.53
CA PRO A 1293 2.96 9.85 12.36
C PRO A 1293 2.07 11.03 11.96
N PHE A 1294 0.75 10.98 12.18
CA PHE A 1294 -0.16 12.09 11.87
C PHE A 1294 -0.04 13.26 12.87
N ASP A 1295 0.15 12.98 14.16
CA ASP A 1295 0.27 14.00 15.21
C ASP A 1295 1.65 14.67 15.26
N LEU A 1296 2.67 14.04 14.66
CA LEU A 1296 4.07 14.47 14.78
C LEU A 1296 4.28 15.93 14.35
N THR A 1297 3.61 16.40 13.28
CA THR A 1297 3.71 17.79 12.82
C THR A 1297 3.25 18.78 13.89
N HIS A 1298 2.17 18.46 14.62
CA HIS A 1298 1.69 19.30 15.73
C HIS A 1298 2.63 19.21 16.94
N PHE A 1299 3.10 18.01 17.29
CA PHE A 1299 4.04 17.79 18.39
C PHE A 1299 5.33 18.60 18.20
N LEU A 1300 5.90 18.60 17.00
CA LEU A 1300 7.11 19.36 16.65
C LEU A 1300 6.86 20.87 16.59
N ALA A 1301 5.67 21.31 16.15
CA ALA A 1301 5.27 22.72 16.16
C ALA A 1301 5.12 23.29 17.57
N GLN A 1302 4.88 22.46 18.60
CA GLN A 1302 4.92 22.85 20.02
C GLN A 1302 6.36 23.03 20.56
N GLY A 1303 7.39 23.01 19.71
CA GLY A 1303 8.80 23.10 20.11
C GLY A 1303 9.36 21.82 20.75
N ARG A 1304 8.57 20.76 20.88
CA ARG A 1304 9.00 19.47 21.46
C ARG A 1304 9.95 18.73 20.51
N ARG A 1305 10.91 17.99 21.07
CA ARG A 1305 11.99 17.27 20.36
C ARG A 1305 12.24 15.90 21.01
N LEU A 1306 13.17 15.12 20.47
CA LEU A 1306 13.62 13.87 21.10
C LEU A 1306 14.44 14.17 22.37
N PRO A 1307 14.24 13.44 23.48
CA PRO A 1307 15.01 13.61 24.71
C PRO A 1307 16.47 13.15 24.55
N GLN A 1308 17.38 13.64 25.38
CA GLN A 1308 18.77 13.21 25.38
C GLN A 1308 18.89 11.69 25.66
N PRO A 1309 19.60 10.92 24.82
CA PRO A 1309 19.93 9.53 25.12
C PRO A 1309 20.82 9.45 26.37
N GLU A 1310 20.62 8.43 27.20
CA GLU A 1310 21.25 8.25 28.52
C GLU A 1310 22.79 8.36 28.50
N TYR A 1311 23.44 7.90 27.42
CA TYR A 1311 24.89 7.89 27.24
C TYR A 1311 25.37 8.92 26.19
N CYS A 1312 24.57 9.95 25.90
CA CYS A 1312 24.90 11.03 24.98
C CYS A 1312 25.66 12.16 25.68
N PRO A 1313 26.89 12.51 25.26
CA PRO A 1313 27.58 13.69 25.76
C PRO A 1313 26.77 14.98 25.49
N ASP A 1314 26.69 15.88 26.47
CA ASP A 1314 25.89 17.12 26.36
C ASP A 1314 26.25 17.95 25.13
N SER A 1315 27.53 18.00 24.77
CA SER A 1315 28.00 18.68 23.55
C SER A 1315 27.42 18.09 22.27
N LEU A 1316 27.22 16.76 22.21
CA LEU A 1316 26.57 16.12 21.06
C LEU A 1316 25.05 16.33 21.09
N TYR A 1317 24.42 16.33 22.26
CA TYR A 1317 23.00 16.64 22.35
C TYR A 1317 22.70 18.10 21.97
N GLN A 1318 23.59 19.04 22.28
CA GLN A 1318 23.54 20.42 21.78
C GLN A 1318 23.61 20.46 20.25
N VAL A 1319 24.49 19.67 19.62
CA VAL A 1319 24.53 19.51 18.15
C VAL A 1319 23.22 18.92 17.61
N MET A 1320 22.63 17.91 18.26
CA MET A 1320 21.30 17.40 17.87
C MET A 1320 20.20 18.46 17.99
N GLN A 1321 20.22 19.28 19.04
CA GLN A 1321 19.27 20.39 19.24
C GLN A 1321 19.42 21.46 18.15
N GLN A 1322 20.64 21.86 17.81
CA GLN A 1322 20.93 22.75 16.67
C GLN A 1322 20.39 22.19 15.34
N CYS A 1323 20.54 20.88 15.10
CA CYS A 1323 19.96 20.22 13.92
C CYS A 1323 18.42 20.28 13.87
N TRP A 1324 17.75 20.36 15.03
CA TRP A 1324 16.29 20.42 15.12
C TRP A 1324 15.72 21.83 15.34
N GLU A 1325 16.49 22.88 15.01
CA GLU A 1325 15.97 24.25 15.10
C GLU A 1325 14.73 24.45 14.21
N ALA A 1326 13.81 25.29 14.69
CA ALA A 1326 12.52 25.47 14.04
C ALA A 1326 12.66 26.17 12.68
N ASP A 1327 13.53 27.18 12.61
CA ASP A 1327 13.93 27.84 11.36
C ASP A 1327 15.08 27.06 10.68
N PRO A 1328 14.88 26.56 9.44
CA PRO A 1328 15.94 25.90 8.67
C PRO A 1328 17.19 26.77 8.42
N ALA A 1329 17.08 28.10 8.48
CA ALA A 1329 18.22 29.00 8.32
C ALA A 1329 19.16 29.00 9.54
N VAL A 1330 18.64 28.74 10.74
CA VAL A 1330 19.40 28.75 12.01
C VAL A 1330 20.18 27.45 12.21
N ARG A 1331 19.65 26.31 11.71
CA ARG A 1331 20.36 25.01 11.73
C ARG A 1331 21.76 25.14 11.12
N PRO A 1332 22.76 24.34 11.54
CA PRO A 1332 24.10 24.35 10.96
C PRO A 1332 24.12 23.87 9.50
N THR A 1333 25.29 23.86 8.88
CA THR A 1333 25.55 23.12 7.62
C THR A 1333 26.32 21.84 7.93
N PHE A 1334 26.30 20.85 7.03
CA PHE A 1334 27.09 19.62 7.23
C PHE A 1334 28.58 19.89 7.47
N ARG A 1335 29.15 20.91 6.82
CA ARG A 1335 30.53 21.39 7.09
C ARG A 1335 30.78 21.86 8.53
N VAL A 1336 29.80 22.51 9.16
CA VAL A 1336 29.89 22.88 10.59
C VAL A 1336 29.76 21.63 11.46
N LEU A 1337 28.80 20.76 11.14
CA LEU A 1337 28.56 19.49 11.85
C LEU A 1337 29.76 18.54 11.81
N VAL A 1338 30.47 18.45 10.68
CA VAL A 1338 31.72 17.68 10.59
C VAL A 1338 32.75 18.22 11.59
N GLY A 1339 32.97 19.54 11.64
CA GLY A 1339 33.89 20.16 12.59
C GLY A 1339 33.49 19.98 14.05
N GLU A 1340 32.22 20.19 14.40
CA GLU A 1340 31.71 20.03 15.78
C GLU A 1340 31.78 18.56 16.23
N VAL A 1341 31.34 17.61 15.40
CA VAL A 1341 31.36 16.18 15.74
C VAL A 1341 32.79 15.64 15.75
N GLU A 1342 33.69 16.10 14.87
CA GLU A 1342 35.11 15.75 14.90
C GLU A 1342 35.82 16.26 16.17
N GLN A 1343 35.48 17.48 16.62
CA GLN A 1343 35.97 17.99 17.90
C GLN A 1343 35.46 17.14 19.08
N ILE A 1344 34.20 16.70 19.06
CA ILE A 1344 33.63 15.80 20.08
C ILE A 1344 34.32 14.42 20.07
N VAL A 1345 34.50 13.79 18.89
CA VAL A 1345 35.23 12.50 18.76
C VAL A 1345 36.67 12.63 19.27
N SER A 1346 37.33 13.76 19.01
CA SER A 1346 38.69 14.04 19.45
C SER A 1346 38.79 14.27 20.96
N ALA A 1347 37.73 14.79 21.61
CA ALA A 1347 37.67 14.99 23.05
C ALA A 1347 37.38 13.70 23.84
N LEU A 1348 36.83 12.66 23.20
CA LEU A 1348 36.54 11.37 23.84
C LEU A 1348 37.82 10.55 24.05
N LEU A 1349 38.39 10.67 25.25
CA LEU A 1349 39.54 9.88 25.69
C LEU A 1349 39.16 8.42 25.96
N GLY A 1350 39.96 7.49 25.44
CA GLY A 1350 39.82 6.05 25.68
C GLY A 1350 38.67 5.37 24.96
N ASP A 1351 38.71 4.04 24.98
CA ASP A 1351 37.67 3.17 24.43
C ASP A 1351 36.64 2.93 25.54
N HIS A 1352 35.69 3.85 25.66
CA HIS A 1352 34.63 3.77 26.67
C HIS A 1352 33.66 2.61 26.35
N TYR A 1353 34.02 1.42 26.86
CA TYR A 1353 33.22 0.18 26.90
C TYR A 1353 31.96 0.34 27.76
N VAL A 1354 31.03 1.18 27.32
CA VAL A 1354 29.64 1.11 27.75
C VAL A 1354 29.00 -0.04 26.98
N GLN A 1355 28.75 -1.17 27.66
CA GLN A 1355 27.82 -2.18 27.17
C GLN A 1355 26.39 -1.63 27.24
N LEU A 1356 26.05 -0.74 26.30
CA LEU A 1356 24.68 -0.33 26.00
C LEU A 1356 23.84 -1.60 25.80
N PRO A 1357 22.88 -1.94 26.68
CA PRO A 1357 22.15 -3.19 26.58
C PRO A 1357 21.45 -3.31 25.22
N ALA A 1358 21.48 -4.50 24.61
CA ALA A 1358 20.71 -4.78 23.40
C ALA A 1358 19.23 -4.96 23.77
N THR A 1359 18.57 -3.87 24.19
CA THR A 1359 17.18 -3.82 24.66
C THR A 1359 16.16 -3.95 23.54
N TYR A 1360 16.30 -5.00 22.71
CA TYR A 1360 15.18 -5.66 22.03
C TYR A 1360 15.55 -7.12 21.67
N MET A 1361 14.91 -8.08 22.33
CA MET A 1361 15.04 -9.50 22.01
C MET A 1361 14.05 -9.96 20.92
N ASN A 1362 14.20 -11.21 20.49
CA ASN A 1362 13.31 -11.96 19.59
C ASN A 1362 13.29 -11.53 18.11
N LEU A 1363 14.45 -11.68 17.47
CA LEU A 1363 14.49 -12.32 16.15
C LEU A 1363 14.59 -13.84 16.34
N GLY A 1364 13.53 -14.58 15.99
CA GLY A 1364 13.56 -16.05 15.96
C GLY A 1364 14.38 -16.60 14.76
N PRO A 1365 14.91 -17.84 14.86
CA PRO A 1365 15.82 -18.43 13.86
C PRO A 1365 15.07 -18.84 12.58
N SER A 1366 15.68 -19.23 11.45
CA SER A 1366 16.95 -19.96 11.18
C SER A 1366 17.45 -19.63 9.72
N THR A 1367 18.57 -20.08 9.15
CA THR A 1367 19.51 -21.22 9.38
C THR A 1367 21.00 -20.84 9.15
N SER A 1368 21.89 -21.78 9.49
CA SER A 1368 23.36 -21.83 9.39
C SER A 1368 24.00 -21.61 8.00
N HIS A 1369 25.26 -21.12 7.96
CA HIS A 1369 26.46 -21.95 7.71
C HIS A 1369 27.81 -21.20 7.93
N GLU A 1370 28.82 -21.98 8.37
CA GLU A 1370 30.30 -21.86 8.22
C GLU A 1370 31.03 -20.49 8.17
N MET A 1371 31.99 -20.29 9.10
CA MET A 1371 33.45 -20.43 8.86
C MET A 1371 34.30 -19.98 10.09
N ASN A 1372 35.09 -20.89 10.70
CA ASN A 1372 36.55 -20.76 10.88
C ASN A 1372 37.21 -21.82 11.78
N VAL A 1373 38.18 -22.54 11.18
CA VAL A 1373 39.55 -22.87 11.63
C VAL A 1373 39.86 -23.20 13.12
N ARG A 1374 40.58 -24.31 13.34
CA ARG A 1374 41.12 -24.80 14.63
C ARG A 1374 42.45 -24.11 15.03
N PRO A 1375 42.97 -24.34 16.25
CA PRO A 1375 43.99 -25.41 16.36
C PRO A 1375 43.85 -26.36 17.56
N GLU A 1376 44.45 -27.55 17.39
CA GLU A 1376 45.15 -28.43 18.37
C GLU A 1376 44.58 -28.60 19.81
N GLN A 1377 44.07 -29.77 20.21
CA GLN A 1377 44.74 -31.07 20.53
C GLN A 1377 45.26 -31.17 22.00
N PRO A 1378 45.35 -32.39 22.61
CA PRO A 1378 44.75 -33.69 22.27
C PRO A 1378 44.21 -34.52 23.48
N GLN A 1379 43.88 -35.80 23.20
CA GLN A 1379 44.09 -37.03 24.01
C GLN A 1379 42.92 -37.73 24.77
N PHE A 1380 42.85 -39.05 24.53
CA PHE A 1380 42.09 -40.15 25.15
C PHE A 1380 40.54 -40.15 25.11
N SER A 1381 39.83 -41.27 24.87
CA SER A 1381 40.13 -42.47 24.05
C SER A 1381 38.83 -43.28 23.77
N PRO A 1382 38.75 -44.14 22.73
CA PRO A 1382 37.45 -44.64 22.18
C PRO A 1382 37.21 -46.16 22.28
N MET A 1383 35.98 -46.62 21.94
CA MET A 1383 35.74 -47.87 21.17
C MET A 1383 34.30 -47.94 20.56
N PRO A 1384 34.08 -48.40 19.30
CA PRO A 1384 32.76 -48.42 18.64
C PRO A 1384 32.32 -49.76 17.97
N GLY A 1385 31.07 -49.81 17.43
CA GLY A 1385 30.59 -50.79 16.43
C GLY A 1385 29.37 -50.22 15.64
N ASN A 1386 29.31 -50.25 14.29
CA ASN A 1386 29.01 -51.39 13.38
C ASN A 1386 27.55 -51.90 13.49
N VAL A 1387 26.67 -51.94 12.48
CA VAL A 1387 26.65 -51.60 11.01
C VAL A 1387 25.17 -51.20 10.62
N ARG A 1388 24.65 -50.91 9.40
CA ARG A 1388 25.02 -51.06 7.96
C ARG A 1388 24.27 -50.01 7.05
N ARG A 1389 24.11 -50.30 5.75
CA ARG A 1389 23.37 -49.59 4.65
C ARG A 1389 23.04 -50.66 3.53
N PRO A 1390 22.47 -50.34 2.33
CA PRO A 1390 21.14 -49.79 2.00
C PRO A 1390 20.46 -50.50 0.76
N ARG A 1391 19.26 -50.08 0.32
CA ARG A 1391 18.85 -49.77 -1.11
C ARG A 1391 17.31 -49.70 -1.34
N PRO A 1392 16.81 -48.89 -2.32
CA PRO A 1392 15.39 -48.75 -2.68
C PRO A 1392 15.00 -49.37 -4.05
N LEU A 1393 13.70 -49.44 -4.38
CA LEU A 1393 13.15 -49.57 -5.77
C LEU A 1393 11.60 -49.44 -5.86
N SER A 1394 11.10 -49.07 -7.05
CA SER A 1394 9.71 -49.18 -7.60
C SER A 1394 8.64 -48.10 -7.29
N GLU A 1395 7.74 -47.90 -8.27
CA GLU A 1395 6.74 -46.82 -8.43
C GLU A 1395 5.26 -47.23 -8.18
N PRO A 1396 4.28 -46.28 -8.13
CA PRO A 1396 2.90 -46.54 -7.69
C PRO A 1396 1.83 -46.62 -8.81
N PRO A 1397 0.59 -47.05 -8.48
CA PRO A 1397 -0.61 -46.88 -9.31
C PRO A 1397 -1.48 -45.65 -8.93
N ARG A 1398 -2.44 -45.31 -9.79
CA ARG A 1398 -3.34 -44.12 -9.70
C ARG A 1398 -4.73 -44.45 -9.06
N PRO A 1399 -5.55 -43.44 -8.73
CA PRO A 1399 -6.57 -43.56 -7.67
C PRO A 1399 -7.97 -44.02 -8.13
N THR A 1400 -8.81 -44.29 -7.13
CA THR A 1400 -10.29 -44.18 -7.16
C THR A 1400 -10.73 -42.87 -6.53
#